data_AF-A0A1F8ABI9-F1
#
_entry.id   AF-A0A1F8ABI9-F1
#
_cell.length_a   1.000
_cell.length_b   1.000
_cell.length_c   1.000
_cell.angle_alpha   90.00
_cell.angle_beta   90.00
_cell.angle_gamma   90.00
#
_symmetry.space_group_name_H-M   'P 1'
#
loop_
_entity.id
_entity.type
_entity.pdbx_description
1 polymer ?
#
loop_
_entity_poly.entity_id
_entity_poly.type
_entity_poly.pdbx_seq_one_letter_code
_entity_poly.pdbx_strand_id
1 'polypeptide(L)'
;MPPEMREKSMPHTMAPSESTPLLQVVSVAPQRHRYPHHKLRQFCSFTLGTLLVISLFLFLLPTAVFPREHGSIWSYLPGARPFPHKAWPQGHGLKYEELQAILQTTPSAEKAREWSSYYTAGPHLAGKNLSQAIWTEERWQEFGIQDTEIVAYDVYINYPLDHRLALLKKSKDQTEVTFEATLEEDVLEEDGTSGLPDRVPTFHGYSASGNVTAPFVYVNYGSYQDYQDLVDANVSLAGKIAIAKYGHIFRGLKVKRAQELDMVGVILYDDPEDDGEVTEENGYKPYPDGPARNPSAVQRGSTQFLSFAPGDPTTPGWPSKPGCDRKDPSDAIPSIPSIPISYKEAIPFLKALNGHGPKAADFPKGWQGGKLGSKGVEYNIGPSPDDVVINLDNQQEYVTTPLWNVIGTIKGAIPDEVVILGNHRDAWIAGGAGDPNSGSAVLNEVIRSFGEALKAGWKPLRTIVFASWDGEEYGLLGSTEWVEDKLPWLSKANVAYLNVDVAAAGTVLGPRAAPLLNSLIYEVTSLVQSPNQTVEGQTVRDVWDGYIATMGSGSDFTAFQDFAGVASLDLGFGRGPKDPVYHYHSNYDSFDWMDRFGDPSWLYHEACTKLWSLAAAKLVEAPVLSFSASDYSTGLGQYLEKIKPGAKKLPGGEFDFGSLDRAVAEFQATAKKFDAYAADLTAQLDEDLPWYLWWKKVRLYFQIRVVNDKYKALERAFLYEPGLDGRHWFKHVVFAPGLWTGYAGATYPGLVESFDAGDAANAQKWRSIIVDRLEAATKPEMIEYVGVPKNEVAKWVGISSAATSISQAIMAVTWGTASDHFGRKPIILLGLTCTMIISLLFGFSQTLAWIVVTRALLGLMNGNVGIIRTMVAEMVPEKELQPRAFSVMPLVWTIGTIFGPAFGGALAHPVEKHPGIFGNSEFLKRNPFILPNIASAILFIIGIATGFLFLHETLATKKDHRDYGLVLGKMLTSCSTSREEKARYTGQDDENTPLLGGNPPQRKKAPVKQPSWKEVFSPQSRLVLIAYALMALHTMAFDSLLPVFLHTPVQQIHDNPDVHLPFKFIGGFGVDSQTIGLYYTLIGIIGMFLQFLVFPSAAKRFGVLNCLKAMVLVFPIIYFVTPFTALVPESLRHVTVFLLMLSKLAASIFGFPCITILLTNSAASLTVLGTLNGVATSVSAVGRAAGPAICGAAFTFGVKQGYIIFPWWILAIFGALSALPIYWTVEPDGFQGDDADEEDEPQETDYGAADHRQSPEARTSH
;
A
#
# COMPACT_ATOMS: atom_id res chain seq x y z
N MET A 1 11.92 66.78 -42.51
CA MET A 1 12.02 66.35 -43.92
C MET A 1 13.30 66.92 -44.50
N PRO A 2 14.03 66.24 -45.38
CA PRO A 2 14.43 64.81 -45.46
C PRO A 2 15.99 64.80 -45.53
N PRO A 3 16.71 64.04 -46.39
CA PRO A 3 16.93 62.59 -46.60
C PRO A 3 18.39 62.17 -46.20
N GLU A 4 18.81 60.90 -46.04
CA GLU A 4 18.99 59.80 -47.01
C GLU A 4 20.24 59.93 -47.95
N MET A 5 20.88 58.76 -48.18
CA MET A 5 21.75 58.38 -49.32
C MET A 5 23.19 58.93 -49.38
N ARG A 6 24.21 58.05 -49.39
CA ARG A 6 24.78 57.32 -50.58
C ARG A 6 25.18 58.32 -51.68
N GLU A 7 26.36 58.30 -52.28
CA GLU A 7 27.35 57.26 -52.57
C GLU A 7 28.63 57.95 -53.12
N LYS A 8 29.78 57.26 -53.05
CA LYS A 8 30.92 57.18 -54.02
C LYS A 8 31.34 58.45 -54.80
N SER A 9 32.60 58.81 -55.02
CA SER A 9 33.86 58.05 -55.15
C SER A 9 35.01 59.03 -55.47
N MET A 10 36.20 58.78 -54.90
CA MET A 10 37.63 59.08 -55.26
C MET A 10 38.04 60.23 -56.22
N PRO A 11 39.31 60.70 -56.27
CA PRO A 11 40.52 60.32 -55.49
C PRO A 11 41.40 61.50 -54.95
N HIS A 12 42.30 61.12 -54.03
CA HIS A 12 43.58 61.73 -53.61
C HIS A 12 43.75 63.25 -53.48
N THR A 13 44.00 63.70 -52.24
CA THR A 13 44.98 64.76 -51.95
C THR A 13 45.48 64.67 -50.50
N MET A 14 46.81 64.71 -50.33
CA MET A 14 47.46 64.97 -49.05
C MET A 14 47.41 66.46 -48.75
N ALA A 15 47.11 66.82 -47.50
CA ALA A 15 47.42 68.12 -46.92
C ALA A 15 47.68 67.98 -45.40
N PRO A 16 48.46 68.90 -44.79
CA PRO A 16 49.22 68.65 -43.57
C PRO A 16 48.76 69.44 -42.33
N SER A 17 49.28 68.98 -41.19
CA SER A 17 49.61 69.61 -39.89
C SER A 17 49.05 70.99 -39.50
N GLU A 18 48.55 71.06 -38.26
CA GLU A 18 48.98 72.04 -37.24
C GLU A 18 48.69 71.51 -35.81
N SER A 19 49.53 71.89 -34.85
CA SER A 19 49.73 71.25 -33.54
C SER A 19 49.30 72.14 -32.36
N THR A 20 48.65 71.56 -31.35
CA THR A 20 48.39 72.12 -30.00
C THR A 20 48.36 70.97 -28.95
N PRO A 21 48.38 71.24 -27.63
CA PRO A 21 49.37 70.72 -26.68
C PRO A 21 49.06 69.36 -26.04
N LEU A 22 50.14 68.65 -25.68
CA LEU A 22 50.30 67.57 -24.67
C LEU A 22 49.04 66.77 -24.30
N LEU A 23 48.81 65.68 -25.05
CA LEU A 23 47.87 64.62 -24.72
C LEU A 23 48.45 63.66 -23.66
N GLN A 24 47.68 63.51 -22.59
CA GLN A 24 47.70 62.43 -21.62
C GLN A 24 47.78 61.07 -22.34
N VAL A 25 48.83 60.30 -22.07
CA VAL A 25 49.00 58.94 -22.59
C VAL A 25 47.93 58.06 -21.96
N VAL A 26 46.89 57.75 -22.73
CA VAL A 26 45.91 56.72 -22.37
C VAL A 26 46.57 55.38 -22.68
N SER A 27 46.89 54.59 -21.66
CA SER A 27 47.33 53.21 -21.83
C SER A 27 46.17 52.40 -22.41
N VAL A 28 46.25 52.05 -23.68
CA VAL A 28 45.33 51.08 -24.28
C VAL A 28 45.68 49.72 -23.70
N ALA A 29 44.78 49.14 -22.92
CA ALA A 29 44.92 47.81 -22.33
C ALA A 29 45.31 46.77 -23.40
N PRO A 30 46.20 45.80 -23.09
CA PRO A 30 46.60 44.77 -24.04
C PRO A 30 45.38 43.95 -24.48
N GLN A 31 45.38 43.57 -25.77
CA GLN A 31 44.32 42.77 -26.37
C GLN A 31 44.16 41.45 -25.58
N ARG A 32 43.00 41.26 -24.91
CA ARG A 32 42.67 40.00 -24.23
C ARG A 32 42.80 38.83 -25.21
N HIS A 33 43.74 37.92 -24.97
CA HIS A 33 43.81 36.65 -25.70
C HIS A 33 42.47 35.91 -25.62
N ARG A 34 41.84 35.69 -26.78
CA ARG A 34 40.65 34.83 -26.87
C ARG A 34 41.07 33.40 -26.54
N TYR A 35 40.44 32.82 -25.51
CA TYR A 35 40.63 31.42 -25.10
C TYR A 35 40.51 30.47 -26.32
N PRO A 36 41.46 29.53 -26.54
CA PRO A 36 41.52 28.71 -27.77
C PRO A 36 40.38 27.69 -27.92
N HIS A 37 39.55 27.53 -26.90
CA HIS A 37 38.52 26.49 -26.84
C HIS A 37 37.11 27.03 -26.65
N HIS A 38 36.81 28.25 -27.13
CA HIS A 38 35.45 28.81 -27.05
C HIS A 38 34.38 27.87 -27.61
N LYS A 39 34.65 27.21 -28.75
CA LYS A 39 33.69 26.26 -29.35
C LYS A 39 33.56 24.96 -28.56
N LEU A 40 34.66 24.42 -28.02
CA LEU A 40 34.62 23.21 -27.19
C LEU A 40 33.99 23.51 -25.82
N ARG A 41 34.24 24.68 -25.24
CA ARG A 41 33.58 25.14 -24.01
C ARG A 41 32.10 25.43 -24.25
N GLN A 42 31.74 26.11 -25.34
CA GLN A 42 30.32 26.26 -25.70
C GLN A 42 29.67 24.91 -25.97
N PHE A 43 30.35 23.99 -26.66
CA PHE A 43 29.86 22.65 -26.88
C PHE A 43 29.71 21.91 -25.55
N CYS A 44 30.74 21.76 -24.73
CA CYS A 44 30.64 21.11 -23.43
C CYS A 44 29.65 21.78 -22.47
N SER A 45 29.56 23.12 -22.43
CA SER A 45 28.57 23.82 -21.61
C SER A 45 27.16 23.68 -22.18
N PHE A 46 27.02 23.65 -23.50
CA PHE A 46 25.76 23.33 -24.18
C PHE A 46 25.43 21.87 -23.90
N THR A 47 26.24 20.89 -24.28
CA THR A 47 26.09 19.46 -23.98
C THR A 47 25.85 19.17 -22.50
N LEU A 48 26.51 19.83 -21.54
CA LEU A 48 26.26 19.63 -20.10
C LEU A 48 24.94 20.28 -19.67
N GLY A 49 24.62 21.48 -20.19
CA GLY A 49 23.34 22.13 -19.96
C GLY A 49 22.17 21.37 -20.61
N THR A 50 22.38 20.85 -21.82
CA THR A 50 21.47 20.00 -22.58
C THR A 50 21.38 18.62 -21.95
N LEU A 51 22.45 18.04 -21.39
CA LEU A 51 22.39 16.78 -20.62
C LEU A 51 21.67 16.98 -19.29
N LEU A 52 21.79 18.13 -18.63
CA LEU A 52 21.02 18.48 -17.44
C LEU A 52 19.55 18.71 -17.77
N VAL A 53 19.25 19.40 -18.88
CA VAL A 53 17.89 19.61 -19.38
C VAL A 53 17.30 18.30 -19.89
N ILE A 54 18.05 17.47 -20.60
CA ILE A 54 17.68 16.12 -21.03
C ILE A 54 17.54 15.23 -19.81
N SER A 55 18.38 15.33 -18.78
CA SER A 55 18.20 14.56 -17.53
C SER A 55 16.98 15.04 -16.75
N LEU A 56 16.66 16.33 -16.77
CA LEU A 56 15.40 16.88 -16.25
C LEU A 56 14.20 16.41 -17.09
N PHE A 57 14.33 16.32 -18.42
CA PHE A 57 13.28 15.86 -19.33
C PHE A 57 13.10 14.33 -19.30
N LEU A 58 14.20 13.57 -19.17
CA LEU A 58 14.29 12.13 -18.89
C LEU A 58 14.01 11.81 -17.43
N PHE A 59 13.86 12.79 -16.56
CA PHE A 59 13.37 12.65 -15.18
C PHE A 59 11.87 12.93 -15.13
N LEU A 60 11.42 13.94 -15.88
CA LEU A 60 10.00 14.17 -16.10
C LEU A 60 9.40 13.01 -16.89
N LEU A 61 10.07 12.46 -17.90
CA LEU A 61 9.55 11.35 -18.72
C LEU A 61 9.14 10.14 -17.88
N PRO A 62 9.94 9.58 -16.96
CA PRO A 62 9.51 8.51 -16.07
C PRO A 62 8.35 8.93 -15.16
N THR A 63 8.44 10.08 -14.50
CA THR A 63 7.36 10.58 -13.62
C THR A 63 6.07 10.95 -14.36
N ALA A 64 6.15 11.05 -15.69
CA ALA A 64 5.07 11.48 -16.56
C ALA A 64 4.62 10.35 -17.53
N VAL A 65 5.42 9.32 -17.78
CA VAL A 65 5.10 8.18 -18.66
C VAL A 65 4.78 6.94 -17.84
N PHE A 66 5.38 6.76 -16.65
CA PHE A 66 5.05 5.61 -15.80
C PHE A 66 3.75 5.87 -15.02
N PRO A 67 2.77 4.94 -15.09
CA PRO A 67 1.57 5.02 -14.27
C PRO A 67 1.95 4.98 -12.79
N ARG A 68 1.43 5.92 -12.00
CA ARG A 68 1.28 5.75 -10.55
C ARG A 68 -0.09 5.11 -10.29
N GLU A 69 -0.31 4.59 -9.08
CA GLU A 69 -1.63 4.13 -8.62
C GLU A 69 -2.74 5.21 -8.77
N HIS A 70 -2.39 6.49 -8.90
CA HIS A 70 -3.33 7.58 -9.19
C HIS A 70 -2.93 8.43 -10.41
N GLY A 71 -2.24 7.84 -11.40
CA GLY A 71 -1.91 8.52 -12.66
C GLY A 71 -0.66 9.42 -12.66
N SER A 72 -0.29 9.86 -13.86
CA SER A 72 0.92 10.61 -14.19
C SER A 72 0.76 12.12 -13.91
N ILE A 73 1.85 12.88 -13.81
CA ILE A 73 1.77 14.35 -13.72
C ILE A 73 1.02 14.98 -14.92
N TRP A 74 0.95 14.29 -16.08
CA TRP A 74 0.13 14.72 -17.23
C TRP A 74 -1.36 14.63 -16.95
N SER A 75 -1.81 13.81 -15.99
CA SER A 75 -3.21 13.78 -15.54
C SER A 75 -3.66 15.10 -14.89
N TYR A 76 -2.72 15.99 -14.56
CA TYR A 76 -2.95 17.25 -13.86
C TYR A 76 -2.78 18.49 -14.76
N LEU A 77 -2.39 18.31 -16.02
CA LEU A 77 -2.18 19.42 -16.95
C LEU A 77 -3.50 19.91 -17.59
N PRO A 78 -3.61 21.21 -17.94
CA PRO A 78 -4.77 21.73 -18.66
C PRO A 78 -4.95 20.97 -19.99
N GLY A 79 -6.07 20.26 -20.15
CA GLY A 79 -6.37 19.42 -21.31
C GLY A 79 -6.33 17.91 -21.04
N ALA A 80 -5.77 17.49 -19.90
CA ALA A 80 -5.96 16.14 -19.40
C ALA A 80 -7.44 15.91 -19.11
N ARG A 81 -7.95 14.72 -19.46
CA ARG A 81 -9.29 14.26 -19.05
C ARG A 81 -9.10 13.26 -17.90
N PRO A 82 -8.83 13.72 -16.66
CA PRO A 82 -8.52 12.83 -15.54
C PRO A 82 -9.75 12.05 -15.06
N PHE A 83 -10.95 12.52 -15.41
CA PHE A 83 -12.19 11.85 -15.07
C PHE A 83 -12.43 10.64 -15.99
N PRO A 84 -13.03 9.56 -15.46
CA PRO A 84 -13.33 8.35 -16.23
C PRO A 84 -14.19 8.64 -17.48
N HIS A 85 -15.10 9.62 -17.38
CA HIS A 85 -15.87 10.14 -18.50
C HIS A 85 -16.33 11.59 -18.24
N LYS A 86 -16.95 12.23 -19.24
CA LYS A 86 -17.33 13.66 -19.18
C LYS A 86 -18.43 13.99 -18.17
N ALA A 87 -19.33 13.05 -17.89
CA ALA A 87 -20.49 13.24 -17.01
C ALA A 87 -20.18 12.99 -15.53
N TRP A 88 -18.98 12.51 -15.19
CA TRP A 88 -18.57 12.26 -13.80
C TRP A 88 -18.80 13.52 -12.91
N PRO A 89 -19.36 13.39 -11.69
CA PRO A 89 -19.58 12.17 -10.92
C PRO A 89 -20.88 11.40 -11.20
N GLN A 90 -21.72 11.86 -12.13
CA GLN A 90 -22.93 11.13 -12.52
C GLN A 90 -22.55 9.87 -13.32
N GLY A 91 -23.48 8.91 -13.42
CA GLY A 91 -23.30 7.71 -14.25
C GLY A 91 -23.04 8.02 -15.72
N HIS A 92 -22.37 7.11 -16.43
CA HIS A 92 -22.14 7.25 -17.87
C HIS A 92 -23.34 6.69 -18.64
N GLY A 93 -23.98 7.56 -19.43
CA GLY A 93 -25.15 7.19 -20.26
C GLY A 93 -26.47 7.32 -19.51
N LEU A 94 -26.61 6.60 -18.39
CA LEU A 94 -27.79 6.65 -17.52
C LEU A 94 -27.47 7.29 -16.17
N LYS A 95 -28.48 7.92 -15.56
CA LYS A 95 -28.41 8.31 -14.14
C LYS A 95 -28.59 7.09 -13.25
N TYR A 96 -28.14 7.20 -12.00
CA TYR A 96 -28.24 6.10 -11.04
C TYR A 96 -29.70 5.70 -10.77
N GLU A 97 -30.62 6.68 -10.71
CA GLU A 97 -32.05 6.41 -10.51
C GLU A 97 -32.69 5.66 -11.69
N GLU A 98 -32.23 5.95 -12.91
CA GLU A 98 -32.69 5.27 -14.13
C GLU A 98 -32.16 3.82 -14.17
N LEU A 99 -30.89 3.62 -13.82
CA LEU A 99 -30.32 2.28 -13.67
C LEU A 99 -31.08 1.49 -12.61
N GLN A 100 -31.29 2.08 -11.43
CA GLN A 100 -32.04 1.46 -10.34
C GLN A 100 -33.48 1.11 -10.75
N ALA A 101 -34.14 1.93 -11.58
CA ALA A 101 -35.46 1.61 -12.12
C ALA A 101 -35.42 0.41 -13.07
N ILE A 102 -34.43 0.32 -13.96
CA ILE A 102 -34.23 -0.84 -14.85
C ILE A 102 -34.03 -2.11 -14.02
N LEU A 103 -33.14 -2.07 -13.02
CA LEU A 103 -32.83 -3.23 -12.16
C LEU A 103 -34.00 -3.68 -11.28
N GLN A 104 -34.96 -2.79 -10.98
CA GLN A 104 -36.17 -3.14 -10.24
C GLN A 104 -37.32 -3.65 -11.13
N THR A 105 -37.35 -3.25 -12.40
CA THR A 105 -38.48 -3.56 -13.31
C THR A 105 -38.16 -4.65 -14.31
N THR A 106 -36.89 -4.92 -14.57
CA THR A 106 -36.46 -5.94 -15.53
C THR A 106 -36.60 -7.37 -15.00
N PRO A 107 -36.19 -7.70 -13.76
CA PRO A 107 -36.31 -9.06 -13.23
C PRO A 107 -37.74 -9.60 -13.34
N SER A 108 -37.86 -10.88 -13.71
CA SER A 108 -39.16 -11.53 -13.89
C SER A 108 -39.19 -12.93 -13.28
N ALA A 109 -40.18 -13.17 -12.42
CA ALA A 109 -40.50 -14.49 -11.89
C ALA A 109 -40.65 -15.57 -12.99
N GLU A 110 -41.29 -15.25 -14.12
CA GLU A 110 -41.46 -16.18 -15.25
C GLU A 110 -40.11 -16.58 -15.87
N LYS A 111 -39.19 -15.63 -16.00
CA LYS A 111 -37.85 -15.89 -16.54
C LYS A 111 -36.96 -16.65 -15.56
N ALA A 112 -37.02 -16.32 -14.27
CA ALA A 112 -36.33 -17.11 -13.24
C ALA A 112 -36.78 -18.58 -13.27
N ARG A 113 -38.10 -18.82 -13.41
CA ARG A 113 -38.67 -20.16 -13.59
C ARG A 113 -38.16 -20.86 -14.85
N GLU A 114 -38.10 -20.16 -15.98
CA GLU A 114 -37.56 -20.71 -17.24
C GLU A 114 -36.09 -21.12 -17.11
N TRP A 115 -35.25 -20.28 -16.49
CA TRP A 115 -33.83 -20.57 -16.29
C TRP A 115 -33.62 -21.75 -15.36
N SER A 116 -34.33 -21.78 -14.23
CA SER A 116 -34.26 -22.88 -13.27
C SER A 116 -34.66 -24.18 -13.95
N SER A 117 -35.76 -24.20 -14.70
CA SER A 117 -36.22 -25.39 -15.45
C SER A 117 -35.15 -25.95 -16.39
N TYR A 118 -34.40 -25.09 -17.09
CA TYR A 118 -33.29 -25.53 -17.95
C TYR A 118 -32.14 -26.12 -17.14
N TYR A 119 -31.67 -25.42 -16.11
CA TYR A 119 -30.53 -25.87 -15.33
C TYR A 119 -30.81 -27.20 -14.62
N THR A 120 -32.06 -27.43 -14.18
CA THR A 120 -32.49 -28.64 -13.48
C THR A 120 -32.89 -29.81 -14.39
N ALA A 121 -32.80 -29.67 -15.72
CA ALA A 121 -33.39 -30.62 -16.67
C ALA A 121 -32.62 -31.95 -16.82
N GLY A 122 -31.38 -32.04 -16.34
CA GLY A 122 -30.54 -33.24 -16.42
C GLY A 122 -29.44 -33.24 -15.37
N PRO A 123 -28.63 -34.30 -15.24
CA PRO A 123 -27.52 -34.34 -14.28
C PRO A 123 -26.38 -33.41 -14.68
N HIS A 124 -25.88 -32.67 -13.70
CA HIS A 124 -24.79 -31.71 -13.91
C HIS A 124 -23.75 -31.76 -12.79
N LEU A 125 -23.33 -32.98 -12.48
CA LEU A 125 -22.22 -33.26 -11.57
C LEU A 125 -20.92 -32.61 -12.06
N ALA A 126 -20.13 -32.12 -11.12
CA ALA A 126 -18.85 -31.46 -11.37
C ALA A 126 -17.99 -32.23 -12.37
N GLY A 127 -17.46 -31.53 -13.38
CA GLY A 127 -16.57 -32.12 -14.39
C GLY A 127 -17.25 -33.07 -15.41
N LYS A 128 -18.59 -33.16 -15.42
CA LYS A 128 -19.35 -33.95 -16.41
C LYS A 128 -20.19 -33.13 -17.38
N ASN A 129 -20.55 -31.87 -17.07
CA ASN A 129 -21.51 -31.09 -17.87
C ASN A 129 -20.93 -29.85 -18.58
N LEU A 130 -20.00 -30.07 -19.52
CA LEU A 130 -19.47 -29.02 -20.39
C LEU A 130 -20.57 -28.34 -21.24
N SER A 131 -21.59 -29.10 -21.68
CA SER A 131 -22.68 -28.55 -22.51
C SER A 131 -23.44 -27.40 -21.83
N GLN A 132 -23.66 -27.50 -20.52
CA GLN A 132 -24.35 -26.45 -19.77
C GLN A 132 -23.44 -25.23 -19.55
N ALA A 133 -22.13 -25.41 -19.39
CA ALA A 133 -21.17 -24.30 -19.37
C ALA A 133 -21.18 -23.51 -20.70
N ILE A 134 -21.20 -24.23 -21.83
CA ILE A 134 -21.30 -23.62 -23.17
C ILE A 134 -22.63 -22.88 -23.32
N TRP A 135 -23.74 -23.48 -22.88
CA TRP A 135 -25.05 -22.81 -22.92
C TRP A 135 -25.07 -21.53 -22.09
N THR A 136 -24.46 -21.55 -20.89
CA THR A 136 -24.35 -20.37 -20.02
C THR A 136 -23.53 -19.27 -20.70
N GLU A 137 -22.39 -19.61 -21.32
CA GLU A 137 -21.57 -18.68 -22.10
C GLU A 137 -22.38 -18.04 -23.24
N GLU A 138 -23.05 -18.86 -24.07
CA GLU A 138 -23.88 -18.39 -25.18
C GLU A 138 -25.00 -17.45 -24.69
N ARG A 139 -25.66 -17.81 -23.58
CA ARG A 139 -26.76 -17.02 -23.02
C ARG A 139 -26.28 -15.66 -22.51
N TRP A 140 -25.11 -15.59 -21.87
CA TRP A 140 -24.54 -14.32 -21.39
C TRP A 140 -24.13 -13.42 -22.55
N GLN A 141 -23.59 -14.00 -23.63
CA GLN A 141 -23.30 -13.27 -24.86
C GLN A 141 -24.58 -12.71 -25.49
N GLU A 142 -25.67 -13.48 -25.54
CA GLU A 142 -26.99 -13.03 -26.02
C GLU A 142 -27.56 -11.87 -25.18
N PHE A 143 -27.34 -11.86 -23.86
CA PHE A 143 -27.73 -10.76 -22.99
C PHE A 143 -26.92 -9.48 -23.22
N GLY A 144 -25.81 -9.55 -23.94
CA GLY A 144 -24.98 -8.41 -24.33
C GLY A 144 -23.57 -8.43 -23.74
N ILE A 145 -23.20 -9.48 -23.00
CA ILE A 145 -21.88 -9.62 -22.36
C ILE A 145 -20.94 -10.40 -23.30
N GLN A 146 -20.47 -9.72 -24.34
CA GLN A 146 -19.67 -10.33 -25.40
C GLN A 146 -18.28 -10.83 -24.94
N ASP A 147 -17.77 -10.28 -23.84
CA ASP A 147 -16.49 -10.70 -23.22
C ASP A 147 -16.78 -11.79 -22.18
N THR A 148 -17.17 -12.97 -22.66
CA THR A 148 -17.44 -14.16 -21.85
C THR A 148 -16.58 -15.31 -22.34
N GLU A 149 -15.92 -16.02 -21.40
CA GLU A 149 -15.04 -17.14 -21.69
C GLU A 149 -15.21 -18.30 -20.70
N ILE A 150 -14.91 -19.52 -21.14
CA ILE A 150 -14.80 -20.71 -20.28
C ILE A 150 -13.34 -20.89 -19.83
N VAL A 151 -13.13 -20.95 -18.51
CA VAL A 151 -11.83 -21.18 -17.88
C VAL A 151 -11.81 -22.56 -17.24
N ALA A 152 -10.85 -23.39 -17.65
CA ALA A 152 -10.72 -24.76 -17.17
C ALA A 152 -9.57 -24.99 -16.18
N TYR A 153 -9.78 -25.93 -15.26
CA TYR A 153 -8.80 -26.45 -14.30
C TYR A 153 -8.92 -27.97 -14.23
N ASP A 154 -7.80 -28.70 -14.27
CA ASP A 154 -7.79 -30.16 -14.17
C ASP A 154 -7.78 -30.54 -12.69
N VAL A 155 -8.89 -30.96 -12.09
CA VAL A 155 -8.97 -31.24 -10.66
C VAL A 155 -9.00 -32.72 -10.34
N TYR A 156 -8.55 -33.11 -9.15
CA TYR A 156 -8.65 -34.47 -8.63
C TYR A 156 -9.97 -34.70 -7.89
N ILE A 157 -10.86 -35.55 -8.41
CA ILE A 157 -12.18 -35.88 -7.82
C ILE A 157 -12.50 -37.37 -7.97
N ASN A 158 -13.55 -37.86 -7.29
CA ASN A 158 -14.03 -39.25 -7.40
C ASN A 158 -15.47 -39.36 -7.92
N TYR A 159 -15.80 -40.49 -8.52
CA TYR A 159 -17.15 -40.88 -8.91
C TYR A 159 -17.52 -42.26 -8.35
N PRO A 160 -18.80 -42.55 -8.08
CA PRO A 160 -19.21 -43.84 -7.55
C PRO A 160 -19.09 -44.94 -8.62
N LEU A 161 -18.52 -46.10 -8.25
CA LEU A 161 -18.45 -47.30 -9.11
C LEU A 161 -19.45 -48.38 -8.68
N ASP A 162 -19.42 -48.75 -7.40
CA ASP A 162 -20.29 -49.77 -6.82
C ASP A 162 -20.43 -49.54 -5.32
N HIS A 163 -21.55 -49.95 -4.74
CA HIS A 163 -21.79 -49.82 -3.32
C HIS A 163 -22.79 -50.85 -2.79
N ARG A 164 -22.61 -51.24 -1.53
CA ARG A 164 -23.51 -52.16 -0.84
C ARG A 164 -23.54 -51.86 0.65
N LEU A 165 -24.74 -51.87 1.22
CA LEU A 165 -24.92 -51.74 2.65
C LEU A 165 -25.91 -52.80 3.16
N ALA A 166 -25.43 -53.71 4.00
CA ALA A 166 -26.23 -54.84 4.50
C ALA A 166 -26.03 -55.07 6.00
N LEU A 167 -27.13 -55.36 6.70
CA LEU A 167 -27.13 -55.83 8.09
C LEU A 167 -27.07 -57.36 8.10
N LEU A 168 -26.03 -57.89 8.74
CA LEU A 168 -25.73 -59.31 8.76
C LEU A 168 -25.87 -59.88 10.17
N LYS A 169 -26.42 -61.09 10.26
CA LYS A 169 -26.41 -61.89 11.49
C LYS A 169 -25.53 -63.13 11.32
N LYS A 170 -24.53 -63.28 12.18
CA LYS A 170 -23.57 -64.39 12.18
C LYS A 170 -24.04 -65.48 13.13
N SER A 171 -24.21 -66.70 12.66
CA SER A 171 -24.48 -67.87 13.50
C SER A 171 -23.49 -68.98 13.18
N LYS A 172 -22.50 -69.19 14.06
CA LYS A 172 -21.41 -70.20 14.02
C LYS A 172 -20.72 -70.41 12.66
N ASP A 173 -21.43 -70.94 11.65
CA ASP A 173 -20.93 -71.25 10.29
C ASP A 173 -21.74 -70.58 9.14
N GLN A 174 -22.77 -69.79 9.43
CA GLN A 174 -23.61 -69.11 8.41
C GLN A 174 -23.73 -67.61 8.69
N THR A 175 -23.63 -66.81 7.63
CA THR A 175 -23.90 -65.37 7.63
C THR A 175 -25.20 -65.13 6.89
N GLU A 176 -26.23 -64.67 7.61
CA GLU A 176 -27.55 -64.36 7.04
C GLU A 176 -27.69 -62.85 6.83
N VAL A 177 -28.19 -62.44 5.65
CA VAL A 177 -28.54 -61.03 5.38
C VAL A 177 -29.92 -60.76 5.97
N THR A 178 -29.98 -59.96 7.02
CA THR A 178 -31.24 -59.62 7.71
C THR A 178 -31.92 -58.40 7.13
N PHE A 179 -31.13 -57.48 6.57
CA PHE A 179 -31.61 -56.31 5.83
C PHE A 179 -30.54 -55.89 4.82
N GLU A 180 -30.97 -55.38 3.68
CA GLU A 180 -30.11 -54.84 2.64
C GLU A 180 -30.72 -53.52 2.18
N ALA A 181 -29.93 -52.45 2.24
CA ALA A 181 -30.36 -51.13 1.80
C ALA A 181 -30.44 -51.10 0.27
N THR A 182 -31.40 -50.36 -0.26
CA THR A 182 -31.55 -50.17 -1.71
C THR A 182 -30.55 -49.16 -2.23
N LEU A 183 -30.12 -48.20 -1.39
CA LEU A 183 -29.18 -47.12 -1.73
C LEU A 183 -29.68 -46.26 -2.91
N GLU A 184 -30.99 -46.23 -3.10
CA GLU A 184 -31.70 -45.52 -4.15
C GLU A 184 -32.88 -44.74 -3.54
N GLU A 185 -33.14 -43.57 -4.11
CA GLU A 185 -34.32 -42.75 -3.79
C GLU A 185 -35.51 -43.23 -4.63
N ASP A 186 -36.71 -43.20 -4.05
CA ASP A 186 -37.93 -43.68 -4.70
C ASP A 186 -38.24 -42.82 -5.96
N VAL A 187 -38.60 -43.46 -7.08
CA VAL A 187 -39.08 -42.76 -8.29
C VAL A 187 -40.52 -42.30 -8.08
N LEU A 188 -40.79 -41.01 -8.27
CA LEU A 188 -42.10 -40.39 -8.11
C LEU A 188 -42.67 -40.01 -9.48
N GLU A 189 -43.94 -40.31 -9.72
CA GLU A 189 -44.61 -39.95 -10.99
C GLU A 189 -44.80 -38.43 -11.12
N GLU A 190 -44.96 -37.75 -9.99
CA GLU A 190 -45.18 -36.32 -9.87
C GLU A 190 -43.90 -35.49 -9.86
N ASP A 191 -42.73 -36.11 -10.02
CA ASP A 191 -41.43 -35.45 -10.01
C ASP A 191 -40.60 -35.98 -11.19
N GLY A 192 -40.48 -35.17 -12.24
CA GLY A 192 -39.81 -35.55 -13.48
C GLY A 192 -38.32 -35.83 -13.27
N THR A 193 -37.70 -35.16 -12.31
CA THR A 193 -36.29 -35.32 -11.95
C THR A 193 -36.03 -36.69 -11.32
N SER A 194 -36.94 -37.14 -10.45
CA SER A 194 -36.81 -38.43 -9.75
C SER A 194 -36.83 -39.65 -10.67
N GLY A 195 -37.36 -39.51 -11.89
CA GLY A 195 -37.51 -40.57 -12.90
C GLY A 195 -36.44 -40.61 -13.99
N LEU A 196 -35.40 -39.75 -13.93
CA LEU A 196 -34.36 -39.70 -14.96
C LEU A 196 -33.52 -41.01 -15.01
N PRO A 197 -33.10 -41.45 -16.21
CA PRO A 197 -32.37 -42.72 -16.38
C PRO A 197 -30.90 -42.63 -15.94
N ASP A 198 -30.34 -41.44 -15.89
CA ASP A 198 -28.93 -41.12 -15.60
C ASP A 198 -28.75 -40.50 -14.20
N ARG A 199 -29.62 -40.87 -13.25
CA ARG A 199 -29.54 -40.46 -11.85
C ARG A 199 -28.21 -40.86 -11.24
N VAL A 200 -27.63 -39.92 -10.49
CA VAL A 200 -26.38 -40.16 -9.77
C VAL A 200 -26.67 -41.07 -8.56
N PRO A 201 -25.95 -42.19 -8.39
CA PRO A 201 -26.10 -43.06 -7.22
C PRO A 201 -25.87 -42.33 -5.90
N THR A 202 -26.27 -42.92 -4.78
CA THR A 202 -25.96 -42.38 -3.46
C THR A 202 -24.48 -42.58 -3.12
N PHE A 203 -23.75 -41.48 -2.87
CA PHE A 203 -22.34 -41.53 -2.51
C PHE A 203 -21.90 -40.24 -1.83
N HIS A 204 -20.70 -40.29 -1.26
CA HIS A 204 -19.99 -39.13 -0.76
C HIS A 204 -18.83 -38.77 -1.70
N GLY A 205 -18.72 -37.49 -2.04
CA GLY A 205 -17.49 -36.94 -2.61
C GLY A 205 -16.32 -37.18 -1.65
N TYR A 206 -15.18 -37.56 -2.21
CA TYR A 206 -13.92 -37.93 -1.58
C TYR A 206 -13.94 -39.09 -0.57
N SER A 207 -15.03 -39.87 -0.51
CA SER A 207 -15.08 -41.06 0.35
C SER A 207 -14.10 -42.14 -0.11
N ALA A 208 -13.42 -42.79 0.83
CA ALA A 208 -12.46 -43.83 0.49
C ALA A 208 -13.15 -45.09 -0.06
N SER A 209 -12.44 -45.80 -0.95
CA SER A 209 -12.85 -47.14 -1.36
C SER A 209 -12.53 -48.16 -0.27
N GLY A 210 -13.46 -49.07 0.04
CA GLY A 210 -13.24 -50.11 1.03
C GLY A 210 -14.46 -51.02 1.21
N ASN A 211 -14.20 -52.28 1.56
CA ASN A 211 -15.20 -53.26 1.95
C ASN A 211 -14.91 -53.72 3.38
N VAL A 212 -15.75 -53.28 4.32
CA VAL A 212 -15.59 -53.55 5.75
C VAL A 212 -16.82 -54.27 6.28
N THR A 213 -16.59 -55.19 7.24
CA THR A 213 -17.67 -55.88 7.96
C THR A 213 -17.39 -55.84 9.45
N ALA A 214 -18.17 -55.05 10.19
CA ALA A 214 -17.89 -54.75 11.60
C ALA A 214 -19.16 -54.51 12.43
N PRO A 215 -19.08 -54.69 13.77
CA PRO A 215 -20.12 -54.17 14.67
C PRO A 215 -20.16 -52.64 14.60
N PHE A 216 -21.25 -52.04 15.07
CA PHE A 216 -21.51 -50.62 14.85
C PHE A 216 -22.06 -49.90 16.09
N VAL A 217 -21.96 -48.58 16.07
CA VAL A 217 -22.37 -47.68 17.15
C VAL A 217 -23.09 -46.46 16.59
N TYR A 218 -24.12 -45.98 17.30
CA TYR A 218 -24.78 -44.72 17.00
C TYR A 218 -24.05 -43.57 17.71
N VAL A 219 -23.69 -42.53 16.96
CA VAL A 219 -22.80 -41.45 17.42
C VAL A 219 -23.44 -40.07 17.41
N ASN A 220 -24.78 -40.01 17.50
CA ASN A 220 -25.55 -38.76 17.41
C ASN A 220 -25.20 -37.98 16.13
N TYR A 221 -24.77 -36.72 16.22
CA TYR A 221 -24.35 -35.92 15.08
C TYR A 221 -22.89 -36.15 14.69
N GLY A 222 -22.14 -37.02 15.39
CA GLY A 222 -20.72 -37.26 15.11
C GLY A 222 -19.85 -36.02 15.27
N SER A 223 -20.23 -35.08 16.13
CA SER A 223 -19.39 -33.94 16.48
C SER A 223 -18.18 -34.36 17.32
N TYR A 224 -17.18 -33.49 17.42
CA TYR A 224 -16.04 -33.73 18.31
C TYR A 224 -16.49 -34.05 19.74
N GLN A 225 -17.49 -33.30 20.25
CA GLN A 225 -18.04 -33.52 21.57
C GLN A 225 -18.84 -34.83 21.67
N ASP A 226 -19.63 -35.21 20.65
CA ASP A 226 -20.35 -36.48 20.68
C ASP A 226 -19.36 -37.66 20.80
N TYR A 227 -18.30 -37.66 19.98
CA TYR A 227 -17.26 -38.68 20.10
C TYR A 227 -16.53 -38.63 21.44
N GLN A 228 -16.27 -37.45 21.99
CA GLN A 228 -15.65 -37.31 23.30
C GLN A 228 -16.55 -37.85 24.42
N ASP A 229 -17.85 -37.58 24.38
CA ASP A 229 -18.82 -38.11 25.34
C ASP A 229 -18.82 -39.65 25.32
N LEU A 230 -18.73 -40.27 24.14
CA LEU A 230 -18.63 -41.73 24.00
C LEU A 230 -17.32 -42.29 24.58
N VAL A 231 -16.20 -41.61 24.36
CA VAL A 231 -14.90 -41.98 24.93
C VAL A 231 -14.94 -41.87 26.46
N ASP A 232 -15.52 -40.79 26.99
CA ASP A 232 -15.65 -40.54 28.43
C ASP A 232 -16.61 -41.55 29.09
N ALA A 233 -17.63 -41.99 28.35
CA ALA A 233 -18.54 -43.08 28.74
C ALA A 233 -17.95 -44.48 28.53
N ASN A 234 -16.69 -44.59 28.11
CA ASN A 234 -15.97 -45.84 27.88
C ASN A 234 -16.65 -46.78 26.86
N VAL A 235 -17.26 -46.21 25.81
CA VAL A 235 -17.85 -46.95 24.69
C VAL A 235 -16.73 -47.34 23.70
N SER A 236 -16.72 -48.60 23.26
CA SER A 236 -15.70 -49.13 22.34
C SER A 236 -15.97 -48.72 20.88
N LEU A 237 -15.16 -47.80 20.35
CA LEU A 237 -15.28 -47.25 18.99
C LEU A 237 -14.34 -47.90 17.96
N ALA A 238 -13.11 -48.23 18.36
CA ALA A 238 -12.11 -48.81 17.45
C ALA A 238 -12.61 -50.10 16.78
N GLY A 239 -12.40 -50.21 15.46
CA GLY A 239 -12.84 -51.34 14.64
C GLY A 239 -14.34 -51.40 14.36
N LYS A 240 -15.11 -50.33 14.65
CA LYS A 240 -16.57 -50.28 14.47
C LYS A 240 -16.97 -49.35 13.33
N ILE A 241 -18.21 -49.50 12.86
CA ILE A 241 -18.85 -48.57 11.93
C ILE A 241 -19.68 -47.55 12.73
N ALA A 242 -19.57 -46.27 12.38
CA ALA A 242 -20.37 -45.19 12.98
C ALA A 242 -21.68 -45.00 12.20
N ILE A 243 -22.79 -44.83 12.90
CA ILE A 243 -24.04 -44.30 12.32
C ILE A 243 -24.28 -42.92 12.92
N ALA A 244 -24.25 -41.88 12.08
CA ALA A 244 -24.40 -40.50 12.52
C ALA A 244 -25.51 -39.77 11.74
N LYS A 245 -26.14 -38.82 12.40
CA LYS A 245 -27.07 -37.86 11.79
C LYS A 245 -26.29 -36.79 11.00
N TYR A 246 -26.85 -36.34 9.89
CA TYR A 246 -26.48 -35.06 9.26
C TYR A 246 -26.81 -33.86 10.15
N GLY A 247 -26.32 -32.67 9.80
CA GLY A 247 -26.58 -31.43 10.54
C GLY A 247 -25.48 -31.04 11.55
N HIS A 248 -25.60 -29.82 12.09
CA HIS A 248 -24.71 -29.13 13.04
C HIS A 248 -23.27 -28.84 12.57
N ILE A 249 -22.56 -29.83 12.05
CA ILE A 249 -21.17 -29.70 11.58
C ILE A 249 -21.00 -30.28 10.18
N PHE A 250 -19.94 -29.83 9.49
CA PHE A 250 -19.58 -30.34 8.17
C PHE A 250 -19.36 -31.86 8.17
N ARG A 251 -19.94 -32.55 7.18
CA ARG A 251 -19.98 -34.02 7.11
C ARG A 251 -18.61 -34.68 7.07
N GLY A 252 -17.64 -34.10 6.35
CA GLY A 252 -16.26 -34.61 6.33
C GLY A 252 -15.57 -34.62 7.70
N LEU A 253 -15.95 -33.71 8.61
CA LEU A 253 -15.39 -33.68 9.97
C LEU A 253 -15.96 -34.78 10.85
N LYS A 254 -17.19 -35.24 10.58
CA LYS A 254 -17.79 -36.43 11.22
C LYS A 254 -16.97 -37.68 10.86
N VAL A 255 -16.59 -37.81 9.58
CA VAL A 255 -15.77 -38.92 9.07
C VAL A 255 -14.33 -38.83 9.59
N LYS A 256 -13.73 -37.63 9.57
CA LYS A 256 -12.39 -37.38 10.12
C LYS A 256 -12.27 -37.84 11.57
N ARG A 257 -13.23 -37.46 12.42
CA ARG A 257 -13.18 -37.81 13.84
C ARG A 257 -13.38 -39.30 14.08
N ALA A 258 -14.23 -39.96 13.28
CA ALA A 258 -14.37 -41.41 13.30
C ALA A 258 -13.02 -42.10 12.99
N GLN A 259 -12.34 -41.63 11.93
CA GLN A 259 -11.04 -42.15 11.50
C GLN A 259 -9.95 -41.97 12.58
N GLU A 260 -9.91 -40.82 13.26
CA GLU A 260 -8.96 -40.59 14.36
C GLU A 260 -9.15 -41.51 15.57
N LEU A 261 -10.33 -42.12 15.69
CA LEU A 261 -10.70 -43.05 16.77
C LEU A 261 -10.68 -44.51 16.30
N ASP A 262 -9.94 -44.79 15.22
CA ASP A 262 -9.76 -46.11 14.62
C ASP A 262 -11.06 -46.81 14.20
N MET A 263 -12.11 -46.04 13.89
CA MET A 263 -13.33 -46.57 13.28
C MET A 263 -13.09 -46.93 11.81
N VAL A 264 -13.85 -47.90 11.28
CA VAL A 264 -13.57 -48.49 9.95
C VAL A 264 -14.56 -48.08 8.87
N GLY A 265 -15.61 -47.33 9.22
CA GLY A 265 -16.55 -46.78 8.25
C GLY A 265 -17.62 -45.91 8.89
N VAL A 266 -18.30 -45.09 8.07
CA VAL A 266 -19.31 -44.13 8.54
C VAL A 266 -20.55 -44.15 7.66
N ILE A 267 -21.72 -44.20 8.29
CA ILE A 267 -23.02 -44.11 7.65
C ILE A 267 -23.67 -42.80 8.11
N LEU A 268 -24.10 -41.97 7.16
CA LEU A 268 -24.78 -40.70 7.44
C LEU A 268 -26.23 -40.75 6.97
N TYR A 269 -27.15 -40.19 7.75
CA TYR A 269 -28.57 -40.08 7.38
C TYR A 269 -29.20 -38.79 7.92
N ASP A 270 -30.25 -38.30 7.27
CA ASP A 270 -31.03 -37.13 7.72
C ASP A 270 -32.12 -37.55 8.71
N ASP A 271 -31.96 -37.23 10.00
CA ASP A 271 -33.03 -37.48 10.97
C ASP A 271 -34.13 -36.40 10.84
N PRO A 272 -35.43 -36.75 10.82
CA PRO A 272 -36.50 -35.76 10.76
C PRO A 272 -36.55 -34.80 11.97
N GLU A 273 -35.71 -34.99 12.99
CA GLU A 273 -35.47 -34.01 14.06
C GLU A 273 -35.11 -32.62 13.52
N ASP A 274 -34.26 -32.55 12.49
CA ASP A 274 -33.82 -31.27 11.91
C ASP A 274 -34.84 -30.66 10.93
N ASP A 275 -35.94 -31.36 10.66
CA ASP A 275 -37.06 -30.87 9.85
C ASP A 275 -38.05 -29.99 10.66
N GLY A 276 -37.78 -29.71 11.94
CA GLY A 276 -38.57 -28.76 12.73
C GLY A 276 -40.03 -29.17 12.88
N GLU A 277 -40.97 -28.25 12.59
CA GLU A 277 -42.42 -28.51 12.74
C GLU A 277 -43.00 -29.36 11.61
N VAL A 278 -42.36 -29.39 10.43
CA VAL A 278 -42.92 -29.99 9.20
C VAL A 278 -42.50 -31.47 9.09
N THR A 279 -43.06 -32.30 9.96
CA THR A 279 -42.75 -33.74 10.05
C THR A 279 -44.00 -34.61 9.97
N GLU A 280 -43.83 -35.90 9.63
CA GLU A 280 -44.91 -36.90 9.69
C GLU A 280 -45.54 -37.00 11.09
N GLU A 281 -44.73 -36.93 12.14
CA GLU A 281 -45.21 -37.01 13.53
C GLU A 281 -46.14 -35.84 13.90
N ASN A 282 -45.94 -34.69 13.26
CA ASN A 282 -46.78 -33.50 13.45
C ASN A 282 -47.98 -33.47 12.48
N GLY A 283 -48.22 -34.54 11.71
CA GLY A 283 -49.38 -34.71 10.84
C GLY A 283 -49.21 -34.21 9.40
N TYR A 284 -47.99 -33.80 9.00
CA TYR A 284 -47.70 -33.41 7.62
C TYR A 284 -47.44 -34.64 6.75
N LYS A 285 -47.94 -34.62 5.52
CA LYS A 285 -47.63 -35.68 4.55
C LYS A 285 -46.23 -35.46 3.97
N PRO A 286 -45.48 -36.56 3.70
CA PRO A 286 -44.20 -36.48 3.01
C PRO A 286 -44.37 -36.08 1.54
N TYR A 287 -43.35 -35.45 0.97
CA TYR A 287 -43.23 -35.18 -0.48
C TYR A 287 -43.36 -36.50 -1.27
N PRO A 288 -44.12 -36.57 -2.38
CA PRO A 288 -44.71 -35.44 -3.14
C PRO A 288 -46.08 -34.96 -2.65
N ASP A 289 -46.74 -35.68 -1.74
CA ASP A 289 -48.10 -35.39 -1.29
C ASP A 289 -48.20 -34.24 -0.27
N GLY A 290 -47.08 -33.78 0.25
CA GLY A 290 -47.02 -32.69 1.22
C GLY A 290 -45.62 -32.16 1.46
N PRO A 291 -45.48 -31.21 2.40
CA PRO A 291 -44.27 -30.43 2.58
C PRO A 291 -43.21 -31.10 3.48
N ALA A 292 -43.49 -32.27 4.06
CA ALA A 292 -42.51 -32.98 4.89
C ALA A 292 -41.49 -33.75 4.04
N ARG A 293 -40.33 -34.08 4.62
CA ARG A 293 -39.26 -34.83 3.96
C ARG A 293 -39.77 -36.16 3.41
N ASN A 294 -39.35 -36.51 2.18
CA ASN A 294 -39.63 -37.82 1.64
C ASN A 294 -38.82 -38.89 2.41
N PRO A 295 -39.41 -40.03 2.81
CA PRO A 295 -38.70 -41.06 3.56
C PRO A 295 -37.45 -41.64 2.93
N SER A 296 -37.41 -41.67 1.60
CA SER A 296 -36.27 -42.16 0.83
C SER A 296 -35.27 -41.08 0.45
N ALA A 297 -35.46 -39.81 0.86
CA ALA A 297 -34.54 -38.73 0.54
C ALA A 297 -33.13 -38.99 1.09
N VAL A 298 -32.11 -38.77 0.26
CA VAL A 298 -30.69 -38.95 0.62
C VAL A 298 -29.90 -37.69 0.32
N GLN A 299 -29.27 -37.11 1.35
CA GLN A 299 -28.32 -36.01 1.18
C GLN A 299 -26.96 -36.55 0.70
N ARG A 300 -26.55 -36.22 -0.53
CA ARG A 300 -25.17 -36.41 -1.01
C ARG A 300 -24.26 -35.30 -0.48
N GLY A 301 -22.96 -35.40 -0.70
CA GLY A 301 -22.05 -34.33 -0.30
C GLY A 301 -20.59 -34.73 -0.24
N SER A 302 -19.71 -33.73 -0.27
CA SER A 302 -18.29 -33.91 -0.07
C SER A 302 -17.93 -34.23 1.37
N THR A 303 -16.96 -35.13 1.54
CA THR A 303 -16.33 -35.47 2.82
C THR A 303 -14.89 -34.97 2.94
N GLN A 304 -14.45 -34.09 2.04
CA GLN A 304 -13.16 -33.38 2.16
C GLN A 304 -13.04 -32.69 3.52
N PHE A 305 -11.85 -32.58 4.09
CA PHE A 305 -11.62 -31.83 5.32
C PHE A 305 -11.59 -30.32 5.04
N LEU A 306 -12.73 -29.78 4.61
CA LEU A 306 -12.91 -28.39 4.14
C LEU A 306 -12.38 -27.34 5.12
N SER A 307 -12.45 -27.62 6.43
CA SER A 307 -11.90 -26.70 7.44
C SER A 307 -10.38 -26.59 7.40
N PHE A 308 -9.63 -27.48 6.74
CA PHE A 308 -8.16 -27.42 6.62
C PHE A 308 -7.69 -26.69 5.36
N ALA A 309 -8.27 -27.05 4.22
CA ALA A 309 -8.11 -26.35 2.95
C ALA A 309 -9.30 -26.71 2.03
N PRO A 310 -9.96 -25.72 1.40
CA PRO A 310 -10.84 -25.94 0.25
C PRO A 310 -10.02 -26.07 -1.03
N GLY A 311 -10.69 -26.28 -2.17
CA GLY A 311 -10.04 -26.43 -3.47
C GLY A 311 -9.56 -27.85 -3.73
N ASP A 312 -8.79 -28.05 -4.81
CA ASP A 312 -8.27 -29.37 -5.15
C ASP A 312 -7.35 -29.88 -4.01
N PRO A 313 -7.64 -31.04 -3.39
CA PRO A 313 -6.88 -31.55 -2.26
C PRO A 313 -5.41 -31.87 -2.62
N THR A 314 -5.07 -31.94 -3.91
CA THR A 314 -3.73 -32.21 -4.40
C THR A 314 -2.95 -30.95 -4.78
N THR A 315 -3.57 -29.77 -4.87
CA THR A 315 -2.88 -28.50 -5.22
C THR A 315 -3.15 -27.35 -4.24
N PRO A 316 -3.11 -27.55 -2.91
CA PRO A 316 -3.45 -26.50 -1.96
C PRO A 316 -2.48 -25.31 -2.06
N GLY A 317 -2.99 -24.15 -2.50
CA GLY A 317 -2.27 -22.88 -2.60
C GLY A 317 -1.75 -22.52 -3.99
N TRP A 318 -2.01 -23.31 -5.04
CA TRP A 318 -1.68 -22.96 -6.43
C TRP A 318 -2.64 -23.64 -7.42
N PRO A 319 -2.89 -23.01 -8.59
CA PRO A 319 -3.93 -23.49 -9.49
C PRO A 319 -3.59 -24.83 -10.16
N SER A 320 -4.59 -25.68 -10.25
CA SER A 320 -4.67 -26.98 -10.93
C SER A 320 -4.62 -26.86 -12.46
N LYS A 321 -3.54 -26.28 -12.99
CA LYS A 321 -3.28 -26.22 -14.44
C LYS A 321 -2.71 -27.55 -14.96
N PRO A 322 -2.88 -27.87 -16.27
CA PRO A 322 -2.29 -29.06 -16.86
C PRO A 322 -0.77 -29.14 -16.60
N GLY A 323 -0.33 -30.26 -16.00
CA GLY A 323 1.08 -30.50 -15.68
C GLY A 323 1.62 -29.84 -14.40
N CYS A 324 0.75 -29.30 -13.53
CA CYS A 324 1.16 -28.82 -12.21
C CYS A 324 1.63 -29.94 -11.27
N ASP A 325 2.44 -29.56 -10.27
CA ASP A 325 2.84 -30.47 -9.20
C ASP A 325 1.65 -30.76 -8.27
N ARG A 326 1.47 -32.04 -7.93
CA ARG A 326 0.39 -32.52 -7.07
C ARG A 326 0.94 -33.19 -5.80
N LYS A 327 0.29 -32.92 -4.68
CA LYS A 327 0.56 -33.50 -3.36
C LYS A 327 -0.33 -34.71 -3.09
N ASP A 328 0.08 -35.51 -2.11
CA ASP A 328 -0.74 -36.58 -1.54
C ASP A 328 -1.97 -35.97 -0.84
N PRO A 329 -3.21 -36.35 -1.21
CA PRO A 329 -4.42 -35.80 -0.62
C PRO A 329 -4.77 -36.40 0.76
N SER A 330 -4.01 -37.36 1.29
CA SER A 330 -4.35 -38.11 2.52
C SER A 330 -4.69 -37.25 3.75
N ASP A 331 -4.12 -36.05 3.85
CA ASP A 331 -4.34 -35.12 4.95
C ASP A 331 -5.57 -34.21 4.74
N ALA A 332 -6.15 -34.23 3.54
CA ALA A 332 -7.28 -33.39 3.12
C ALA A 332 -8.56 -34.19 2.83
N ILE A 333 -8.49 -35.52 2.69
CA ILE A 333 -9.66 -36.39 2.43
C ILE A 333 -9.67 -37.63 3.35
N PRO A 334 -10.84 -38.25 3.58
CA PRO A 334 -10.94 -39.48 4.37
C PRO A 334 -10.18 -40.68 3.78
N SER A 335 -9.71 -41.56 4.67
CA SER A 335 -9.13 -42.87 4.34
C SER A 335 -10.02 -44.06 4.72
N ILE A 336 -11.21 -43.80 5.30
CA ILE A 336 -12.22 -44.80 5.61
C ILE A 336 -13.47 -44.63 4.74
N PRO A 337 -14.15 -45.73 4.36
CA PRO A 337 -15.36 -45.66 3.55
C PRO A 337 -16.50 -44.98 4.31
N SER A 338 -17.26 -44.16 3.60
CA SER A 338 -18.48 -43.54 4.09
C SER A 338 -19.58 -43.51 3.04
N ILE A 339 -20.84 -43.64 3.47
CA ILE A 339 -22.00 -43.64 2.56
C ILE A 339 -23.19 -42.87 3.17
N PRO A 340 -23.92 -42.09 2.36
CA PRO A 340 -25.20 -41.49 2.77
C PRO A 340 -26.36 -42.47 2.53
N ILE A 341 -27.33 -42.50 3.45
CA ILE A 341 -28.56 -43.29 3.33
C ILE A 341 -29.79 -42.50 3.73
N SER A 342 -30.96 -43.00 3.32
CA SER A 342 -32.23 -42.40 3.72
C SER A 342 -32.58 -42.74 5.17
N TYR A 343 -33.40 -41.93 5.84
CA TYR A 343 -33.84 -42.29 7.19
C TYR A 343 -34.74 -43.54 7.19
N LYS A 344 -35.46 -43.81 6.10
CA LYS A 344 -36.19 -45.07 5.89
C LYS A 344 -35.27 -46.28 6.01
N GLU A 345 -34.08 -46.20 5.42
CA GLU A 345 -33.06 -47.25 5.47
C GLU A 345 -32.23 -47.26 6.75
N ALA A 346 -32.12 -46.13 7.46
CA ALA A 346 -31.45 -46.07 8.75
C ALA A 346 -32.22 -46.83 9.86
N ILE A 347 -33.56 -46.92 9.75
CA ILE A 347 -34.44 -47.51 10.78
C ILE A 347 -34.05 -48.97 11.13
N PRO A 348 -33.86 -49.91 10.19
CA PRO A 348 -33.44 -51.28 10.52
C PRO A 348 -32.11 -51.34 11.28
N PHE A 349 -31.12 -50.52 10.91
CA PHE A 349 -29.82 -50.48 11.59
C PHE A 349 -29.96 -49.93 13.01
N LEU A 350 -30.71 -48.84 13.20
CA LEU A 350 -30.94 -48.25 14.52
C LEU A 350 -31.76 -49.18 15.42
N LYS A 351 -32.76 -49.90 14.86
CA LYS A 351 -33.53 -50.91 15.59
C LYS A 351 -32.69 -52.09 16.06
N ALA A 352 -31.67 -52.47 15.30
CA ALA A 352 -30.75 -53.52 15.69
C ALA A 352 -29.89 -53.14 16.92
N LEU A 353 -29.84 -51.86 17.29
CA LEU A 353 -29.24 -51.40 18.55
C LEU A 353 -30.23 -51.39 19.72
N ASN A 354 -31.54 -51.49 19.50
CA ASN A 354 -32.53 -51.39 20.58
C ASN A 354 -32.22 -52.40 21.71
N GLY A 355 -32.14 -51.90 22.94
CA GLY A 355 -31.80 -52.72 24.11
C GLY A 355 -30.31 -53.07 24.27
N HIS A 356 -29.43 -52.57 23.40
CA HIS A 356 -27.98 -52.80 23.45
C HIS A 356 -27.21 -51.50 23.76
N GLY A 357 -26.25 -51.60 24.69
CA GLY A 357 -25.47 -50.44 25.13
C GLY A 357 -26.29 -49.37 25.87
N PRO A 358 -25.69 -48.22 26.19
CA PRO A 358 -26.39 -47.11 26.82
C PRO A 358 -27.49 -46.55 25.92
N LYS A 359 -28.46 -45.87 26.53
CA LYS A 359 -29.48 -45.10 25.81
C LYS A 359 -28.99 -43.67 25.60
N ALA A 360 -29.47 -43.01 24.55
CA ALA A 360 -29.23 -41.57 24.36
C ALA A 360 -29.69 -40.72 25.57
N ALA A 361 -30.67 -41.20 26.34
CA ALA A 361 -31.11 -40.59 27.60
C ALA A 361 -30.05 -40.62 28.73
N ASP A 362 -29.07 -41.53 28.67
CA ASP A 362 -27.97 -41.63 29.64
C ASP A 362 -26.87 -40.59 29.39
N PHE A 363 -26.93 -39.90 28.25
CA PHE A 363 -25.97 -38.90 27.80
C PHE A 363 -26.50 -37.46 28.01
N PRO A 364 -25.64 -36.43 27.87
CA PRO A 364 -26.04 -35.03 27.96
C PRO A 364 -27.23 -34.69 27.05
N LYS A 365 -27.94 -33.61 27.37
CA LYS A 365 -29.18 -33.20 26.68
C LYS A 365 -29.07 -33.17 25.14
N GLY A 366 -27.89 -32.90 24.57
CA GLY A 366 -27.66 -32.91 23.12
C GLY A 366 -27.85 -34.28 22.43
N TRP A 367 -27.87 -35.37 23.19
CA TRP A 367 -28.19 -36.72 22.70
C TRP A 367 -29.69 -37.02 22.77
N GLN A 368 -30.42 -36.32 23.63
CA GLN A 368 -31.83 -36.55 23.91
C GLN A 368 -32.69 -35.91 22.82
N GLY A 369 -32.82 -36.62 21.69
CA GLY A 369 -33.50 -36.14 20.48
C GLY A 369 -33.96 -37.28 19.56
N GLY A 370 -34.17 -36.96 18.30
CA GLY A 370 -34.62 -37.88 17.24
C GLY A 370 -36.13 -37.93 17.03
N LYS A 371 -36.55 -38.09 15.77
CA LYS A 371 -37.97 -38.15 15.34
C LYS A 371 -38.38 -39.49 14.74
N LEU A 372 -37.62 -40.56 15.01
CA LEU A 372 -37.91 -41.92 14.55
C LEU A 372 -38.52 -42.83 15.64
N GLY A 373 -38.87 -42.27 16.80
CA GLY A 373 -39.46 -43.02 17.92
C GLY A 373 -40.79 -43.68 17.56
N SER A 374 -41.67 -42.97 16.83
CA SER A 374 -42.93 -43.51 16.30
C SER A 374 -42.73 -44.69 15.33
N LYS A 375 -41.55 -44.81 14.72
CA LYS A 375 -41.17 -45.90 13.83
C LYS A 375 -40.46 -47.05 14.58
N GLY A 376 -40.32 -46.98 15.91
CA GLY A 376 -39.80 -48.04 16.78
C GLY A 376 -38.28 -47.98 17.04
N VAL A 377 -37.65 -46.82 16.86
CA VAL A 377 -36.23 -46.60 17.19
C VAL A 377 -36.11 -46.09 18.64
N GLU A 378 -35.28 -46.75 19.47
CA GLU A 378 -35.04 -46.32 20.86
C GLU A 378 -33.79 -45.43 21.03
N TYR A 379 -33.01 -45.22 19.96
CA TYR A 379 -31.72 -44.49 19.98
C TYR A 379 -30.75 -45.01 21.04
N ASN A 380 -30.60 -46.32 21.08
CA ASN A 380 -29.52 -46.99 21.78
C ASN A 380 -28.17 -46.75 21.07
N ILE A 381 -27.12 -46.53 21.85
CA ILE A 381 -25.78 -46.16 21.37
C ILE A 381 -25.05 -47.38 20.77
N GLY A 382 -25.32 -48.58 21.29
CA GLY A 382 -24.49 -49.75 21.06
C GLY A 382 -23.26 -49.81 21.98
N PRO A 383 -22.25 -50.66 21.68
CA PRO A 383 -22.06 -51.37 20.41
C PRO A 383 -23.13 -52.42 20.12
N SER A 384 -23.33 -52.74 18.85
CA SER A 384 -24.10 -53.92 18.45
C SER A 384 -23.45 -55.20 19.01
N PRO A 385 -24.23 -56.28 19.25
CA PRO A 385 -23.68 -57.59 19.54
C PRO A 385 -22.68 -58.07 18.47
N ASP A 386 -21.70 -58.89 18.83
CA ASP A 386 -20.65 -59.37 17.89
C ASP A 386 -21.22 -60.21 16.73
N ASP A 387 -22.40 -60.83 16.93
CA ASP A 387 -23.11 -61.56 15.89
C ASP A 387 -23.97 -60.67 14.97
N VAL A 388 -24.15 -59.39 15.30
CA VAL A 388 -24.92 -58.41 14.51
C VAL A 388 -23.99 -57.34 13.98
N VAL A 389 -23.64 -57.43 12.70
CA VAL A 389 -22.63 -56.59 12.04
C VAL A 389 -23.17 -55.95 10.77
N ILE A 390 -22.58 -54.83 10.36
CA ILE A 390 -22.86 -54.19 9.07
C ILE A 390 -21.73 -54.55 8.10
N ASN A 391 -22.10 -54.89 6.86
CA ASN A 391 -21.19 -54.87 5.73
C ASN A 391 -21.41 -53.57 4.94
N LEU A 392 -20.34 -52.76 4.88
CA LEU A 392 -20.25 -51.52 4.11
C LEU A 392 -19.21 -51.75 3.01
N ASP A 393 -19.68 -51.88 1.77
CA ASP A 393 -18.85 -51.91 0.57
C ASP A 393 -19.05 -50.60 -0.19
N ASN A 394 -17.97 -49.88 -0.45
CA ASN A 394 -17.99 -48.62 -1.19
C ASN A 394 -16.80 -48.61 -2.14
N GLN A 395 -17.05 -48.54 -3.44
CA GLN A 395 -16.03 -48.51 -4.49
C GLN A 395 -16.14 -47.21 -5.27
N GLN A 396 -15.03 -46.48 -5.38
CA GLN A 396 -14.97 -45.12 -5.94
C GLN A 396 -13.87 -45.05 -7.01
N GLU A 397 -14.16 -44.38 -8.12
CA GLU A 397 -13.20 -44.09 -9.18
C GLU A 397 -12.60 -42.69 -8.98
N TYR A 398 -11.34 -42.60 -8.56
CA TYR A 398 -10.63 -41.33 -8.48
C TYR A 398 -9.96 -40.99 -9.81
N VAL A 399 -10.23 -39.80 -10.34
CA VAL A 399 -9.73 -39.32 -11.63
C VAL A 399 -9.31 -37.86 -11.55
N THR A 400 -8.39 -37.46 -12.44
CA THR A 400 -8.14 -36.05 -12.72
C THR A 400 -8.92 -35.65 -13.97
N THR A 401 -9.81 -34.67 -13.85
CA THR A 401 -10.72 -34.24 -14.93
C THR A 401 -10.88 -32.72 -14.95
N PRO A 402 -11.08 -32.09 -16.12
CA PRO A 402 -11.34 -30.66 -16.18
C PRO A 402 -12.68 -30.27 -15.53
N LEU A 403 -12.68 -29.14 -14.82
CA LEU A 403 -13.85 -28.33 -14.47
C LEU A 403 -13.92 -27.11 -15.38
N TRP A 404 -15.12 -26.54 -15.57
CA TRP A 404 -15.35 -25.43 -16.48
C TRP A 404 -16.09 -24.28 -15.81
N ASN A 405 -15.35 -23.25 -15.40
CA ASN A 405 -15.92 -21.99 -14.93
C ASN A 405 -16.32 -21.13 -16.13
N VAL A 406 -17.44 -20.42 -16.07
CA VAL A 406 -17.83 -19.41 -17.08
C VAL A 406 -17.63 -18.02 -16.49
N ILE A 407 -16.83 -17.18 -17.15
CA ILE A 407 -16.45 -15.85 -16.67
C ILE A 407 -16.89 -14.80 -17.69
N GLY A 408 -17.79 -13.90 -17.29
CA GLY A 408 -18.31 -12.81 -18.12
C GLY A 408 -17.88 -11.44 -17.58
N THR A 409 -17.45 -10.52 -18.44
CA THR A 409 -16.90 -9.21 -18.02
C THR A 409 -17.61 -8.02 -18.66
N ILE A 410 -18.04 -7.06 -17.84
CA ILE A 410 -18.44 -5.71 -18.28
C ILE A 410 -17.34 -4.72 -17.89
N LYS A 411 -16.63 -4.18 -18.89
CA LYS A 411 -15.51 -3.26 -18.66
C LYS A 411 -15.97 -1.90 -18.15
N GLY A 412 -15.52 -1.55 -16.94
CA GLY A 412 -15.76 -0.26 -16.32
C GLY A 412 -14.95 0.87 -16.93
N ALA A 413 -15.26 2.11 -16.52
CA ALA A 413 -14.43 3.26 -16.84
C ALA A 413 -13.16 3.34 -15.97
N ILE A 414 -13.18 2.74 -14.78
CA ILE A 414 -12.07 2.53 -13.85
C ILE A 414 -11.68 1.05 -13.93
N PRO A 415 -10.61 0.69 -14.65
CA PRO A 415 -10.27 -0.71 -14.92
C PRO A 415 -9.57 -1.41 -13.74
N ASP A 416 -9.06 -0.67 -12.77
CA ASP A 416 -8.36 -1.16 -11.56
C ASP A 416 -9.30 -1.30 -10.35
N GLU A 417 -10.61 -1.26 -10.58
CA GLU A 417 -11.64 -1.59 -9.58
C GLU A 417 -12.65 -2.54 -10.19
N VAL A 418 -12.84 -3.69 -9.53
CA VAL A 418 -13.68 -4.79 -10.02
C VAL A 418 -14.61 -5.23 -8.91
N VAL A 419 -15.90 -5.42 -9.22
CA VAL A 419 -16.87 -6.09 -8.36
C VAL A 419 -17.20 -7.42 -9.02
N ILE A 420 -17.11 -8.51 -8.26
CA ILE A 420 -17.34 -9.87 -8.77
C ILE A 420 -18.65 -10.39 -8.22
N LEU A 421 -19.50 -10.96 -9.07
CA LEU A 421 -20.72 -11.66 -8.71
C LEU A 421 -20.55 -13.13 -9.07
N GLY A 422 -20.78 -14.04 -8.13
CA GLY A 422 -20.57 -15.47 -8.35
C GLY A 422 -21.68 -16.35 -7.79
N ASN A 423 -21.87 -17.49 -8.46
CA ASN A 423 -22.73 -18.60 -8.08
C ASN A 423 -22.14 -19.87 -8.72
N HIS A 424 -22.19 -21.02 -8.04
CA HIS A 424 -21.81 -22.28 -8.68
C HIS A 424 -22.96 -22.87 -9.50
N ARG A 425 -22.62 -23.80 -10.39
CA ARG A 425 -23.55 -24.40 -11.34
C ARG A 425 -23.62 -25.92 -11.20
N ASP A 426 -22.58 -26.56 -10.69
CA ASP A 426 -22.60 -28.00 -10.46
C ASP A 426 -23.53 -28.37 -9.30
N ALA A 427 -24.22 -29.50 -9.43
CA ALA A 427 -25.02 -30.10 -8.36
C ALA A 427 -24.73 -31.60 -8.26
N TRP A 428 -24.99 -32.21 -7.10
CA TRP A 428 -24.81 -33.67 -6.92
C TRP A 428 -25.69 -34.57 -7.80
N ILE A 429 -26.84 -34.06 -8.23
CA ILE A 429 -27.94 -34.83 -8.81
C ILE A 429 -28.38 -34.24 -10.15
N ALA A 430 -29.26 -34.95 -10.85
CA ALA A 430 -30.12 -34.27 -11.82
C ALA A 430 -31.15 -33.48 -11.02
N GLY A 431 -31.27 -32.17 -11.21
CA GLY A 431 -32.06 -31.29 -10.33
C GLY A 431 -31.25 -30.11 -9.80
N GLY A 432 -31.21 -29.92 -8.49
CA GLY A 432 -30.49 -28.82 -7.83
C GLY A 432 -31.27 -27.51 -7.91
N ALA A 433 -32.60 -27.59 -7.78
CA ALA A 433 -33.46 -26.43 -8.00
C ALA A 433 -33.26 -25.33 -6.96
N GLY A 434 -33.02 -25.72 -5.70
CA GLY A 434 -32.49 -24.86 -4.65
C GLY A 434 -30.99 -24.66 -4.83
N ASP A 435 -30.21 -25.71 -4.60
CA ASP A 435 -28.75 -25.69 -4.64
C ASP A 435 -28.20 -26.33 -5.93
N PRO A 436 -27.54 -25.56 -6.82
CA PRO A 436 -27.35 -24.09 -6.79
C PRO A 436 -28.24 -23.33 -7.75
N ASN A 437 -29.14 -24.02 -8.46
CA ASN A 437 -29.71 -23.44 -9.67
C ASN A 437 -30.76 -22.35 -9.40
N SER A 438 -31.21 -22.18 -8.16
CA SER A 438 -31.93 -20.97 -7.76
C SER A 438 -31.03 -19.74 -7.91
N GLY A 439 -29.76 -19.83 -7.49
CA GLY A 439 -28.74 -18.83 -7.72
C GLY A 439 -28.34 -18.69 -9.19
N SER A 440 -28.21 -19.79 -9.94
CA SER A 440 -27.87 -19.71 -11.38
C SER A 440 -28.99 -19.03 -12.19
N ALA A 441 -30.26 -19.32 -11.85
CA ALA A 441 -31.42 -18.65 -12.44
C ALA A 441 -31.42 -17.15 -12.13
N VAL A 442 -31.16 -16.79 -10.88
CA VAL A 442 -31.07 -15.39 -10.45
C VAL A 442 -29.86 -14.68 -11.08
N LEU A 443 -28.71 -15.34 -11.23
CA LEU A 443 -27.52 -14.77 -11.88
C LEU A 443 -27.81 -14.43 -13.35
N ASN A 444 -28.50 -15.31 -14.07
CA ASN A 444 -28.95 -15.03 -15.44
C ASN A 444 -29.86 -13.79 -15.50
N GLU A 445 -30.79 -13.64 -14.56
CA GLU A 445 -31.66 -12.45 -14.50
C GLU A 445 -30.90 -11.16 -14.13
N VAL A 446 -29.90 -11.25 -13.25
CA VAL A 446 -29.00 -10.12 -12.94
C VAL A 446 -28.25 -9.69 -14.19
N ILE A 447 -27.64 -10.63 -14.91
CA ILE A 447 -26.88 -10.36 -16.13
C ILE A 447 -27.79 -9.80 -17.23
N ARG A 448 -29.00 -10.35 -17.39
CA ARG A 448 -30.00 -9.83 -18.33
C ARG A 448 -30.40 -8.39 -17.98
N SER A 449 -30.58 -8.08 -16.70
CA SER A 449 -30.93 -6.74 -16.23
C SER A 449 -29.82 -5.73 -16.52
N PHE A 450 -28.55 -6.08 -16.28
CA PHE A 450 -27.42 -5.25 -16.69
C PHE A 450 -27.29 -5.16 -18.22
N GLY A 451 -27.61 -6.23 -18.93
CA GLY A 451 -27.67 -6.25 -20.40
C GLY A 451 -28.67 -5.23 -20.96
N GLU A 452 -29.87 -5.13 -20.38
CA GLU A 452 -30.85 -4.10 -20.76
C GLU A 452 -30.35 -2.68 -20.43
N ALA A 453 -29.68 -2.49 -19.29
CA ALA A 453 -29.03 -1.22 -18.98
C ALA A 453 -27.95 -0.85 -20.02
N LEU A 454 -27.10 -1.80 -20.42
CA LEU A 454 -26.09 -1.60 -21.48
C LEU A 454 -26.73 -1.22 -22.82
N LYS A 455 -27.84 -1.88 -23.21
CA LYS A 455 -28.62 -1.53 -24.41
C LYS A 455 -29.20 -0.11 -24.34
N ALA A 456 -29.60 0.33 -23.15
CA ALA A 456 -30.03 1.70 -22.87
C ALA A 456 -28.88 2.73 -22.84
N GLY A 457 -27.62 2.30 -23.06
CA GLY A 457 -26.45 3.15 -23.17
C GLY A 457 -25.65 3.33 -21.88
N TRP A 458 -25.99 2.61 -20.82
CA TRP A 458 -25.22 2.60 -19.57
C TRP A 458 -23.81 2.05 -19.79
N LYS A 459 -22.84 2.61 -19.07
CA LYS A 459 -21.53 2.00 -18.91
C LYS A 459 -21.10 2.14 -17.44
N PRO A 460 -20.71 1.04 -16.79
CA PRO A 460 -20.39 1.09 -15.38
C PRO A 460 -19.12 1.91 -15.08
N LEU A 461 -19.09 2.54 -13.91
CA LEU A 461 -17.88 3.21 -13.43
C LEU A 461 -16.78 2.19 -13.10
N ARG A 462 -17.09 1.11 -12.37
CA ARG A 462 -16.16 -0.01 -12.06
C ARG A 462 -16.41 -1.22 -12.95
N THR A 463 -15.43 -2.10 -13.08
CA THR A 463 -15.61 -3.33 -13.87
C THR A 463 -16.50 -4.32 -13.11
N ILE A 464 -17.39 -5.01 -13.81
CA ILE A 464 -18.20 -6.10 -13.26
C ILE A 464 -17.70 -7.41 -13.86
N VAL A 465 -17.46 -8.41 -13.02
CA VAL A 465 -17.18 -9.78 -13.46
C VAL A 465 -18.27 -10.69 -12.91
N PHE A 466 -18.88 -11.47 -13.79
CA PHE A 466 -19.80 -12.55 -13.42
C PHE A 466 -19.07 -13.87 -13.51
N ALA A 467 -19.33 -14.76 -12.55
CA ALA A 467 -18.72 -16.06 -12.50
C ALA A 467 -19.75 -17.15 -12.21
N SER A 468 -19.76 -18.17 -13.08
CA SER A 468 -20.49 -19.42 -12.87
C SER A 468 -19.46 -20.50 -12.57
N TRP A 469 -19.34 -20.87 -11.30
CA TRP A 469 -18.34 -21.81 -10.80
C TRP A 469 -18.75 -23.27 -11.05
N ASP A 470 -17.77 -24.15 -11.18
CA ASP A 470 -17.94 -25.60 -11.30
C ASP A 470 -17.13 -26.30 -10.19
N GLY A 471 -17.56 -27.46 -9.73
CA GLY A 471 -16.95 -28.21 -8.63
C GLY A 471 -17.08 -27.58 -7.24
N GLU A 472 -18.05 -26.69 -6.99
CA GLU A 472 -18.29 -26.18 -5.63
C GLU A 472 -18.64 -27.33 -4.68
N GLU A 473 -19.47 -28.26 -5.14
CA GLU A 473 -20.07 -29.31 -4.32
C GLU A 473 -19.01 -30.24 -3.70
N TYR A 474 -17.92 -30.46 -4.44
CA TYR A 474 -16.79 -31.25 -3.98
C TYR A 474 -15.94 -30.53 -2.94
N GLY A 475 -15.97 -29.20 -2.88
CA GLY A 475 -15.21 -28.42 -1.90
C GLY A 475 -14.67 -27.11 -2.45
N LEU A 476 -15.52 -26.34 -3.13
CA LEU A 476 -15.21 -25.01 -3.67
C LEU A 476 -14.13 -25.04 -4.74
N LEU A 477 -14.08 -26.10 -5.56
CA LEU A 477 -12.96 -26.35 -6.47
C LEU A 477 -12.80 -25.19 -7.47
N GLY A 478 -13.79 -24.93 -8.33
CA GLY A 478 -13.66 -23.97 -9.42
C GLY A 478 -13.36 -22.54 -8.95
N SER A 479 -14.02 -22.07 -7.89
CA SER A 479 -13.78 -20.73 -7.34
C SER A 479 -12.41 -20.63 -6.67
N THR A 480 -11.99 -21.65 -5.90
CA THR A 480 -10.68 -21.68 -5.24
C THR A 480 -9.55 -21.68 -6.27
N GLU A 481 -9.59 -22.58 -7.25
CA GLU A 481 -8.57 -22.64 -8.30
C GLU A 481 -8.47 -21.33 -9.10
N TRP A 482 -9.62 -20.67 -9.33
CA TRP A 482 -9.64 -19.38 -10.03
C TRP A 482 -9.08 -18.24 -9.18
N VAL A 483 -9.36 -18.21 -7.88
CA VAL A 483 -8.76 -17.23 -6.97
C VAL A 483 -7.25 -17.44 -6.88
N GLU A 484 -6.78 -18.68 -6.79
CA GLU A 484 -5.35 -19.00 -6.76
C GLU A 484 -4.64 -18.59 -8.07
N ASP A 485 -5.25 -18.81 -9.24
CA ASP A 485 -4.73 -18.36 -10.54
C ASP A 485 -4.69 -16.83 -10.64
N LYS A 486 -5.74 -16.15 -10.16
CA LYS A 486 -5.92 -14.69 -10.35
C LYS A 486 -5.48 -13.84 -9.17
N LEU A 487 -4.91 -14.41 -8.11
CA LEU A 487 -4.53 -13.72 -6.88
C LEU A 487 -3.70 -12.43 -7.11
N PRO A 488 -2.69 -12.39 -8.01
CA PRO A 488 -1.90 -11.18 -8.25
C PRO A 488 -2.71 -9.99 -8.80
N TRP A 489 -3.81 -10.27 -9.49
CA TRP A 489 -4.75 -9.26 -9.99
C TRP A 489 -5.84 -8.95 -8.96
N LEU A 490 -6.45 -9.99 -8.38
CA LEU A 490 -7.51 -9.86 -7.36
C LEU A 490 -7.04 -9.04 -6.15
N SER A 491 -5.81 -9.26 -5.69
CA SER A 491 -5.20 -8.53 -4.57
C SER A 491 -5.09 -7.02 -4.80
N LYS A 492 -5.17 -6.53 -6.04
CA LYS A 492 -5.06 -5.11 -6.40
C LYS A 492 -6.38 -4.49 -6.85
N ALA A 493 -7.16 -5.23 -7.63
CA ALA A 493 -8.32 -4.70 -8.33
C ALA A 493 -9.66 -5.03 -7.67
N ASN A 494 -9.77 -6.18 -6.97
CA ASN A 494 -11.07 -6.65 -6.49
C ASN A 494 -11.56 -5.81 -5.31
N VAL A 495 -12.73 -5.20 -5.44
CA VAL A 495 -13.39 -4.38 -4.43
C VAL A 495 -14.17 -5.28 -3.48
N ALA A 496 -15.02 -6.14 -4.04
CA ALA A 496 -15.92 -7.00 -3.30
C ALA A 496 -16.32 -8.22 -4.14
N TYR A 497 -16.59 -9.34 -3.45
CA TYR A 497 -17.20 -10.53 -4.02
C TYR A 497 -18.63 -10.69 -3.48
N LEU A 498 -19.62 -10.78 -4.36
CA LEU A 498 -21.03 -10.91 -4.03
C LEU A 498 -21.51 -12.30 -4.47
N ASN A 499 -21.69 -13.18 -3.51
CA ASN A 499 -22.15 -14.55 -3.69
C ASN A 499 -23.66 -14.64 -3.57
N VAL A 500 -24.28 -15.42 -4.44
CA VAL A 500 -25.62 -15.97 -4.22
C VAL A 500 -25.55 -17.43 -4.63
N ASP A 501 -25.51 -18.30 -3.64
CA ASP A 501 -25.53 -19.74 -3.82
C ASP A 501 -26.98 -20.22 -4.00
N VAL A 502 -27.69 -20.43 -2.89
CA VAL A 502 -29.12 -20.66 -2.87
C VAL A 502 -29.86 -19.32 -2.79
N ALA A 503 -30.39 -18.85 -3.92
CA ALA A 503 -31.20 -17.63 -3.96
C ALA A 503 -32.53 -17.80 -3.22
N ALA A 504 -33.18 -18.96 -3.38
CA ALA A 504 -34.46 -19.25 -2.74
C ALA A 504 -34.64 -20.76 -2.53
N ALA A 505 -34.80 -21.15 -1.26
CA ALA A 505 -35.28 -22.46 -0.82
C ALA A 505 -36.29 -22.32 0.36
N GLY A 506 -36.83 -21.12 0.54
CA GLY A 506 -37.75 -20.75 1.60
C GLY A 506 -38.04 -19.25 1.61
N THR A 507 -38.54 -18.74 2.73
CA THR A 507 -39.07 -17.38 2.84
C THR A 507 -38.24 -16.41 3.68
N VAL A 508 -37.21 -16.89 4.38
CA VAL A 508 -36.45 -16.11 5.37
C VAL A 508 -35.12 -15.64 4.79
N LEU A 509 -34.90 -14.32 4.69
CA LEU A 509 -33.62 -13.77 4.28
C LEU A 509 -32.55 -14.02 5.36
N GLY A 510 -31.43 -14.63 4.97
CA GLY A 510 -30.29 -14.90 5.86
C GLY A 510 -28.96 -14.43 5.29
N PRO A 511 -28.64 -13.12 5.32
CA PRO A 511 -27.41 -12.61 4.74
C PRO A 511 -26.20 -12.90 5.65
N ARG A 512 -25.08 -13.27 5.04
CA ARG A 512 -23.77 -13.46 5.66
C ARG A 512 -22.78 -12.52 4.99
N ALA A 513 -22.02 -11.72 5.74
CA ALA A 513 -21.12 -10.75 5.11
C ALA A 513 -19.94 -10.35 5.97
N ALA A 514 -18.89 -9.87 5.30
CA ALA A 514 -17.89 -9.02 5.94
C ALA A 514 -18.56 -7.73 6.44
N PRO A 515 -18.28 -7.28 7.69
CA PRO A 515 -18.92 -6.10 8.27
C PRO A 515 -18.82 -4.82 7.43
N LEU A 516 -17.82 -4.71 6.56
CA LEU A 516 -17.64 -3.60 5.61
C LEU A 516 -18.88 -3.37 4.73
N LEU A 517 -19.66 -4.44 4.45
CA LEU A 517 -20.82 -4.44 3.57
C LEU A 517 -22.17 -4.33 4.32
N ASN A 518 -22.17 -4.26 5.66
CA ASN A 518 -23.41 -4.26 6.44
C ASN A 518 -24.35 -3.11 6.06
N SER A 519 -23.80 -1.89 5.98
CA SER A 519 -24.54 -0.70 5.57
C SER A 519 -25.16 -0.85 4.16
N LEU A 520 -24.46 -1.48 3.22
CA LEU A 520 -24.99 -1.77 1.88
C LEU A 520 -26.20 -2.71 1.94
N ILE A 521 -26.13 -3.77 2.74
CA ILE A 521 -27.22 -4.76 2.88
C ILE A 521 -28.47 -4.09 3.47
N TYR A 522 -28.31 -3.25 4.50
CA TYR A 522 -29.42 -2.50 5.08
C TYR A 522 -30.06 -1.53 4.08
N GLU A 523 -29.26 -0.88 3.24
CA GLU A 523 -29.76 0.00 2.19
C GLU A 523 -30.53 -0.78 1.13
N VAL A 524 -29.98 -1.84 0.54
CA VAL A 524 -30.64 -2.55 -0.56
C VAL A 524 -31.90 -3.29 -0.11
N THR A 525 -31.92 -3.85 1.10
CA THR A 525 -33.12 -4.49 1.65
C THR A 525 -34.27 -3.51 1.88
N SER A 526 -33.96 -2.22 2.06
CA SER A 526 -34.96 -1.15 2.20
C SER A 526 -35.55 -0.68 0.86
N LEU A 527 -34.95 -1.10 -0.26
CA LEU A 527 -35.38 -0.72 -1.61
C LEU A 527 -36.24 -1.79 -2.30
N VAL A 528 -36.22 -3.03 -1.81
CA VAL A 528 -36.91 -4.17 -2.44
C VAL A 528 -38.16 -4.52 -1.63
N GLN A 529 -39.30 -4.66 -2.32
CA GLN A 529 -40.55 -5.10 -1.70
C GLN A 529 -40.46 -6.58 -1.29
N SER A 530 -41.00 -6.92 -0.12
CA SER A 530 -41.06 -8.31 0.36
C SER A 530 -42.04 -9.12 -0.52
N PRO A 531 -41.68 -10.34 -0.99
CA PRO A 531 -42.64 -11.22 -1.66
C PRO A 531 -43.87 -11.55 -0.81
N ASN A 532 -43.67 -11.74 0.51
CA ASN A 532 -44.74 -11.89 1.46
C ASN A 532 -45.18 -10.50 1.97
N GLN A 533 -46.21 -9.94 1.34
CA GLN A 533 -46.82 -8.66 1.72
C GLN A 533 -47.90 -8.89 2.79
N THR A 534 -47.59 -8.61 4.05
CA THR A 534 -48.59 -8.55 5.15
C THR A 534 -49.20 -7.16 5.30
N VAL A 535 -48.42 -6.13 4.98
CA VAL A 535 -48.79 -4.72 4.89
C VAL A 535 -48.43 -4.25 3.49
N GLU A 536 -49.33 -3.52 2.84
CA GLU A 536 -49.11 -3.00 1.48
C GLU A 536 -47.85 -2.12 1.42
N GLY A 537 -46.92 -2.49 0.55
CA GLY A 537 -45.68 -1.75 0.30
C GLY A 537 -44.53 -2.08 1.24
N GLN A 538 -44.65 -3.09 2.11
CA GLN A 538 -43.57 -3.44 3.04
C GLN A 538 -42.35 -3.98 2.29
N THR A 539 -41.17 -3.63 2.78
CA THR A 539 -39.89 -4.01 2.17
C THR A 539 -39.34 -5.29 2.79
N VAL A 540 -38.34 -5.88 2.15
CA VAL A 540 -37.60 -7.00 2.73
C VAL A 540 -36.99 -6.60 4.07
N ARG A 541 -36.54 -5.33 4.20
CA ARG A 541 -36.03 -4.78 5.45
C ARG A 541 -37.06 -4.75 6.59
N ASP A 542 -38.33 -4.55 6.29
CA ASP A 542 -39.39 -4.47 7.31
C ASP A 542 -39.75 -5.85 7.89
N VAL A 543 -39.53 -6.93 7.13
CA VAL A 543 -39.86 -8.30 7.52
C VAL A 543 -38.65 -9.03 8.12
N TRP A 544 -37.43 -8.66 7.71
CA TRP A 544 -36.18 -9.27 8.16
C TRP A 544 -35.80 -8.81 9.59
N ASP A 545 -35.22 -9.71 10.38
CA ASP A 545 -34.78 -9.46 11.76
C ASP A 545 -33.58 -8.50 11.87
N GLY A 546 -32.91 -8.22 10.75
CA GLY A 546 -31.76 -7.33 10.66
C GLY A 546 -30.43 -7.94 11.10
N TYR A 547 -30.40 -9.24 11.40
CA TYR A 547 -29.21 -9.95 11.80
C TYR A 547 -28.39 -10.41 10.59
N ILE A 548 -27.13 -9.96 10.52
CA ILE A 548 -26.16 -10.36 9.50
C ILE A 548 -25.18 -11.33 10.16
N ALA A 549 -25.11 -12.56 9.63
CA ALA A 549 -24.23 -13.57 10.17
C ALA A 549 -22.77 -13.41 9.70
N THR A 550 -21.84 -13.94 10.49
CA THR A 550 -20.42 -13.99 10.13
C THR A 550 -20.17 -15.04 9.05
N MET A 551 -19.30 -14.70 8.12
CA MET A 551 -18.84 -15.62 7.08
C MET A 551 -17.93 -16.69 7.67
N GLY A 552 -18.14 -17.94 7.27
CA GLY A 552 -17.26 -19.07 7.56
C GLY A 552 -16.76 -19.68 6.26
N SER A 553 -17.20 -20.90 5.97
CA SER A 553 -17.05 -21.51 4.67
C SER A 553 -18.39 -22.08 4.20
N GLY A 554 -18.38 -22.94 3.18
CA GLY A 554 -19.58 -23.58 2.63
C GLY A 554 -20.24 -22.83 1.49
N SER A 555 -19.50 -21.95 0.81
CA SER A 555 -19.74 -21.54 -0.57
C SER A 555 -18.49 -20.83 -1.10
N ASP A 556 -18.53 -20.42 -2.37
CA ASP A 556 -17.40 -19.92 -3.17
C ASP A 556 -16.72 -18.65 -2.61
N PHE A 557 -17.39 -17.90 -1.73
CA PHE A 557 -16.82 -16.72 -1.09
C PHE A 557 -15.59 -17.02 -0.22
N THR A 558 -15.39 -18.28 0.18
CA THR A 558 -14.32 -18.70 1.11
C THR A 558 -12.94 -18.28 0.60
N ALA A 559 -12.63 -18.54 -0.68
CA ALA A 559 -11.34 -18.19 -1.27
C ALA A 559 -11.15 -16.67 -1.42
N PHE A 560 -12.22 -15.95 -1.72
CA PHE A 560 -12.17 -14.49 -1.81
C PHE A 560 -11.87 -13.85 -0.45
N GLN A 561 -12.54 -14.29 0.61
CA GLN A 561 -12.40 -13.69 1.93
C GLN A 561 -11.14 -14.17 2.65
N ASP A 562 -10.99 -15.49 2.83
CA ASP A 562 -10.04 -16.04 3.80
C ASP A 562 -8.63 -16.20 3.22
N PHE A 563 -8.52 -16.26 1.89
CA PHE A 563 -7.25 -16.38 1.16
C PHE A 563 -6.83 -15.07 0.48
N ALA A 564 -7.73 -14.44 -0.28
CA ALA A 564 -7.43 -13.21 -1.02
C ALA A 564 -7.67 -11.91 -0.24
N GLY A 565 -8.38 -11.95 0.90
CA GLY A 565 -8.68 -10.77 1.71
C GLY A 565 -9.61 -9.78 1.02
N VAL A 566 -10.61 -10.27 0.31
CA VAL A 566 -11.65 -9.47 -0.35
C VAL A 566 -12.90 -9.46 0.52
N ALA A 567 -13.51 -8.28 0.68
CA ALA A 567 -14.78 -8.16 1.38
C ALA A 567 -15.87 -8.94 0.62
N SER A 568 -16.49 -9.91 1.27
CA SER A 568 -17.45 -10.82 0.66
C SER A 568 -18.84 -10.72 1.28
N LEU A 569 -19.86 -10.98 0.47
CA LEU A 569 -21.27 -11.09 0.85
C LEU A 569 -21.82 -12.40 0.31
N ASP A 570 -22.70 -13.05 1.06
CA ASP A 570 -23.57 -14.13 0.63
C ASP A 570 -25.01 -13.82 1.08
N LEU A 571 -25.98 -13.94 0.17
CA LEU A 571 -27.39 -13.64 0.45
C LEU A 571 -28.32 -14.63 -0.24
N GLY A 572 -29.46 -14.92 0.39
CA GLY A 572 -30.48 -15.81 -0.12
C GLY A 572 -31.67 -15.96 0.84
N PHE A 573 -32.78 -16.49 0.33
CA PHE A 573 -33.95 -16.83 1.13
C PHE A 573 -33.92 -18.31 1.52
N GLY A 574 -33.60 -18.57 2.78
CA GLY A 574 -33.57 -19.90 3.36
C GLY A 574 -34.90 -20.32 3.98
N ARG A 575 -34.94 -21.57 4.39
CA ARG A 575 -36.08 -22.21 5.04
C ARG A 575 -36.38 -21.60 6.41
N GLY A 576 -37.62 -21.12 6.60
CA GLY A 576 -38.18 -20.77 7.90
C GLY A 576 -38.80 -21.98 8.64
N PRO A 577 -39.19 -21.82 9.93
CA PRO A 577 -39.70 -22.94 10.75
C PRO A 577 -40.95 -23.64 10.22
N LYS A 578 -41.76 -22.95 9.40
CA LYS A 578 -43.01 -23.45 8.82
C LYS A 578 -42.93 -23.67 7.31
N ASP A 579 -41.78 -23.38 6.71
CA ASP A 579 -41.58 -23.59 5.29
C ASP A 579 -41.43 -25.09 5.00
N PRO A 580 -41.79 -25.53 3.79
CA PRO A 580 -41.57 -26.90 3.36
C PRO A 580 -40.14 -27.36 3.60
N VAL A 581 -39.98 -28.65 3.86
CA VAL A 581 -38.65 -29.23 4.02
C VAL A 581 -37.92 -29.15 2.69
N TYR A 582 -36.73 -28.56 2.73
CA TYR A 582 -35.80 -28.49 1.62
C TYR A 582 -34.98 -29.79 1.55
N HIS A 583 -35.13 -30.53 0.44
CA HIS A 583 -34.46 -31.82 0.20
C HIS A 583 -33.03 -31.63 -0.31
N TYR A 584 -32.22 -30.93 0.48
CA TYR A 584 -30.83 -30.60 0.18
C TYR A 584 -30.01 -31.82 -0.31
N HIS A 585 -29.37 -31.67 -1.48
CA HIS A 585 -28.53 -32.68 -2.16
C HIS A 585 -29.21 -34.04 -2.46
N SER A 586 -30.54 -34.08 -2.44
CA SER A 586 -31.36 -35.22 -2.81
C SER A 586 -31.91 -35.04 -4.22
N ASN A 587 -32.26 -36.14 -4.90
CA ASN A 587 -32.98 -36.08 -6.17
C ASN A 587 -34.33 -35.33 -6.08
N TYR A 588 -34.84 -35.10 -4.87
CA TYR A 588 -36.05 -34.31 -4.62
C TYR A 588 -35.80 -32.80 -4.46
N ASP A 589 -34.53 -32.34 -4.50
CA ASP A 589 -34.25 -30.95 -4.84
C ASP A 589 -34.48 -30.74 -6.34
N SER A 590 -35.76 -30.80 -6.70
CA SER A 590 -36.23 -30.86 -8.08
C SER A 590 -36.99 -29.59 -8.43
N PHE A 591 -37.10 -29.35 -9.74
CA PHE A 591 -37.93 -28.27 -10.27
C PHE A 591 -39.37 -28.38 -9.77
N ASP A 592 -39.91 -29.61 -9.73
CA ASP A 592 -41.28 -29.87 -9.28
C ASP A 592 -41.48 -29.59 -7.78
N TRP A 593 -40.47 -29.79 -6.94
CA TRP A 593 -40.51 -29.37 -5.53
C TRP A 593 -40.49 -27.84 -5.43
N MET A 594 -39.60 -27.17 -6.17
CA MET A 594 -39.48 -25.72 -6.16
C MET A 594 -40.79 -25.04 -6.61
N ASP A 595 -41.37 -25.51 -7.72
CA ASP A 595 -42.58 -24.93 -8.32
C ASP A 595 -43.85 -25.18 -7.48
N ARG A 596 -43.88 -26.22 -6.66
CA ARG A 596 -45.05 -26.56 -5.80
C ARG A 596 -44.94 -26.08 -4.37
N PHE A 597 -43.73 -26.08 -3.82
CA PHE A 597 -43.49 -25.90 -2.39
C PHE A 597 -42.42 -24.84 -2.09
N GLY A 598 -41.27 -24.88 -2.77
CA GLY A 598 -40.13 -24.00 -2.47
C GLY A 598 -40.42 -22.50 -2.69
N ASP A 599 -40.76 -22.13 -3.93
CA ASP A 599 -41.19 -20.78 -4.31
C ASP A 599 -42.26 -20.85 -5.40
N PRO A 600 -43.52 -21.21 -5.07
CA PRO A 600 -44.57 -21.46 -6.07
C PRO A 600 -44.92 -20.24 -6.93
N SER A 601 -44.56 -19.04 -6.46
CA SER A 601 -44.79 -17.77 -7.15
C SER A 601 -43.57 -17.26 -7.91
N TRP A 602 -42.39 -17.85 -7.66
CA TRP A 602 -41.09 -17.40 -8.17
C TRP A 602 -40.72 -15.95 -7.76
N LEU A 603 -41.43 -15.38 -6.78
CA LEU A 603 -41.25 -14.00 -6.33
C LEU A 603 -40.06 -13.86 -5.39
N TYR A 604 -39.64 -14.90 -4.68
CA TYR A 604 -38.42 -14.85 -3.86
C TYR A 604 -37.17 -14.86 -4.73
N HIS A 605 -37.16 -15.62 -5.83
CA HIS A 605 -36.12 -15.52 -6.86
C HIS A 605 -36.04 -14.10 -7.45
N GLU A 606 -37.20 -13.51 -7.77
CA GLU A 606 -37.25 -12.14 -8.29
C GLU A 606 -36.74 -11.12 -7.26
N ALA A 607 -37.14 -11.23 -6.00
CA ALA A 607 -36.66 -10.37 -4.92
C ALA A 607 -35.14 -10.51 -4.70
N CYS A 608 -34.62 -11.73 -4.72
CA CYS A 608 -33.18 -11.99 -4.60
C CYS A 608 -32.39 -11.37 -5.77
N THR A 609 -32.91 -11.48 -6.99
CA THR A 609 -32.35 -10.81 -8.19
C THR A 609 -32.25 -9.30 -7.99
N LYS A 610 -33.31 -8.67 -7.48
CA LYS A 610 -33.32 -7.22 -7.20
C LYS A 610 -32.30 -6.86 -6.13
N LEU A 611 -32.23 -7.61 -5.03
CA LEU A 611 -31.26 -7.37 -3.96
C LEU A 611 -29.82 -7.45 -4.47
N TRP A 612 -29.49 -8.50 -5.21
CA TRP A 612 -28.13 -8.73 -5.70
C TRP A 612 -27.70 -7.72 -6.77
N SER A 613 -28.57 -7.43 -7.74
CA SER A 613 -28.29 -6.43 -8.78
C SER A 613 -28.17 -5.02 -8.24
N LEU A 614 -29.01 -4.62 -7.27
CA LEU A 614 -28.93 -3.31 -6.61
C LEU A 614 -27.67 -3.17 -5.76
N ALA A 615 -27.28 -4.23 -5.04
CA ALA A 615 -26.01 -4.24 -4.29
C ALA A 615 -24.81 -4.05 -5.20
N ALA A 616 -24.78 -4.77 -6.33
CA ALA A 616 -23.74 -4.60 -7.35
C ALA A 616 -23.76 -3.19 -7.96
N ALA A 617 -24.94 -2.69 -8.36
CA ALA A 617 -25.06 -1.36 -8.96
C ALA A 617 -24.57 -0.25 -8.04
N LYS A 618 -24.89 -0.32 -6.74
CA LYS A 618 -24.41 0.64 -5.75
C LYS A 618 -22.88 0.63 -5.65
N LEU A 619 -22.27 -0.55 -5.53
CA LEU A 619 -20.82 -0.68 -5.45
C LEU A 619 -20.12 -0.26 -6.75
N VAL A 620 -20.77 -0.45 -7.89
CA VAL A 620 -20.18 -0.15 -9.20
C VAL A 620 -20.29 1.32 -9.56
N GLU A 621 -21.41 1.99 -9.25
CA GLU A 621 -21.66 3.38 -9.65
C GLU A 621 -21.23 4.42 -8.62
N ALA A 622 -21.25 4.12 -7.32
CA ALA A 622 -20.98 5.13 -6.29
C ALA A 622 -19.52 5.64 -6.38
N PRO A 623 -19.25 6.95 -6.58
CA PRO A 623 -17.88 7.44 -6.71
C PRO A 623 -17.01 7.11 -5.50
N VAL A 624 -17.56 7.27 -4.29
CA VAL A 624 -17.01 6.75 -3.03
C VAL A 624 -17.66 5.39 -2.75
N LEU A 625 -16.86 4.37 -2.44
CA LEU A 625 -17.36 3.03 -2.12
C LEU A 625 -18.31 3.07 -0.93
N SER A 626 -19.45 2.39 -1.04
CA SER A 626 -20.47 2.27 0.02
C SER A 626 -20.07 1.24 1.09
N PHE A 627 -18.89 1.43 1.66
CA PHE A 627 -18.32 0.62 2.74
C PHE A 627 -18.37 1.37 4.07
N SER A 628 -18.37 0.63 5.18
CA SER A 628 -18.30 1.18 6.53
C SER A 628 -17.15 0.56 7.32
N ALA A 629 -16.05 1.29 7.47
CA ALA A 629 -14.94 0.84 8.32
C ALA A 629 -15.37 0.81 9.81
N SER A 630 -16.32 1.67 10.18
CA SER A 630 -16.91 1.75 11.51
C SER A 630 -17.71 0.50 11.86
N ASP A 631 -18.49 -0.04 10.91
CA ASP A 631 -19.21 -1.31 11.09
C ASP A 631 -18.21 -2.44 11.31
N TYR A 632 -17.10 -2.45 10.56
CA TYR A 632 -16.00 -3.40 10.76
C TYR A 632 -15.37 -3.31 12.15
N SER A 633 -15.03 -2.10 12.60
CA SER A 633 -14.48 -1.92 13.94
C SER A 633 -15.46 -2.32 15.06
N THR A 634 -16.76 -2.13 14.83
CA THR A 634 -17.81 -2.52 15.79
C THR A 634 -17.97 -4.04 15.82
N GLY A 635 -17.96 -4.69 14.65
CA GLY A 635 -17.95 -6.15 14.53
C GLY A 635 -16.76 -6.77 15.26
N LEU A 636 -15.54 -6.25 15.03
CA LEU A 636 -14.32 -6.72 15.70
C LEU A 636 -14.44 -6.70 17.23
N GLY A 637 -15.04 -5.65 17.80
CA GLY A 637 -15.30 -5.54 19.23
C GLY A 637 -16.34 -6.56 19.73
N GLN A 638 -17.46 -6.71 19.02
CA GLN A 638 -18.50 -7.69 19.35
C GLN A 638 -17.97 -9.13 19.31
N TYR A 639 -17.18 -9.45 18.29
CA TYR A 639 -16.54 -10.76 18.14
C TYR A 639 -15.55 -11.02 19.27
N LEU A 640 -14.79 -10.02 19.67
CA LEU A 640 -13.84 -10.15 20.77
C LEU A 640 -14.54 -10.41 22.11
N GLU A 641 -15.64 -9.71 22.39
CA GLU A 641 -16.46 -9.97 23.59
C GLU A 641 -17.06 -11.39 23.58
N LYS A 642 -17.46 -11.90 22.41
CA LYS A 642 -18.01 -13.25 22.27
C LYS A 642 -17.00 -14.35 22.61
N ILE A 643 -15.71 -14.15 22.33
CA ILE A 643 -14.66 -15.17 22.58
C ILE A 643 -14.05 -15.12 23.98
N LYS A 644 -14.15 -13.97 24.70
CA LYS A 644 -13.58 -13.80 26.05
C LYS A 644 -13.94 -14.92 27.04
N PRO A 645 -15.20 -15.44 27.08
CA PRO A 645 -15.54 -16.56 27.96
C PRO A 645 -14.72 -17.84 27.72
N GLY A 646 -14.22 -18.05 26.49
CA GLY A 646 -13.40 -19.21 26.11
C GLY A 646 -12.05 -19.25 26.84
N ALA A 647 -11.50 -18.10 27.25
CA ALA A 647 -10.25 -18.04 28.00
C ALA A 647 -10.28 -18.79 29.33
N LYS A 648 -11.47 -19.05 29.90
CA LYS A 648 -11.62 -19.87 31.12
C LYS A 648 -11.14 -21.32 30.94
N LYS A 649 -11.02 -21.80 29.70
CA LYS A 649 -10.49 -23.13 29.37
C LYS A 649 -8.97 -23.22 29.55
N LEU A 650 -8.26 -22.09 29.60
CA LEU A 650 -6.81 -22.07 29.78
C LEU A 650 -6.40 -22.45 31.22
N PRO A 651 -5.25 -23.12 31.39
CA PRO A 651 -4.70 -23.41 32.71
C PRO A 651 -4.39 -22.11 33.46
N GLY A 652 -5.06 -21.90 34.61
CA GLY A 652 -4.97 -20.68 35.42
C GLY A 652 -6.08 -19.65 35.18
N GLY A 653 -6.91 -19.84 34.15
CA GLY A 653 -8.16 -19.08 33.94
C GLY A 653 -8.03 -17.59 33.63
N GLU A 654 -6.81 -17.06 33.48
CA GLU A 654 -6.55 -15.64 33.22
C GLU A 654 -5.79 -15.46 31.89
N PHE A 655 -6.37 -14.66 30.99
CA PHE A 655 -5.73 -14.21 29.74
C PHE A 655 -5.85 -12.69 29.63
N ASP A 656 -4.73 -12.01 29.36
CA ASP A 656 -4.70 -10.55 29.25
C ASP A 656 -5.14 -10.08 27.86
N PHE A 657 -6.37 -9.57 27.78
CA PHE A 657 -6.95 -8.95 26.58
C PHE A 657 -6.61 -7.46 26.43
N GLY A 658 -5.92 -6.82 27.39
CA GLY A 658 -5.82 -5.37 27.46
C GLY A 658 -5.08 -4.70 26.28
N SER A 659 -4.13 -5.40 25.67
CA SER A 659 -3.46 -4.93 24.44
C SER A 659 -4.39 -4.99 23.22
N LEU A 660 -5.18 -6.06 23.12
CA LEU A 660 -6.13 -6.28 22.04
C LEU A 660 -7.33 -5.33 22.12
N ASP A 661 -7.90 -5.15 23.32
CA ASP A 661 -8.98 -4.19 23.58
C ASP A 661 -8.54 -2.77 23.21
N ARG A 662 -7.30 -2.39 23.52
CA ARG A 662 -6.73 -1.09 23.13
C ARG A 662 -6.58 -0.96 21.62
N ALA A 663 -6.03 -1.97 20.95
CA ALA A 663 -5.86 -1.96 19.50
C ALA A 663 -7.21 -1.84 18.76
N VAL A 664 -8.24 -2.57 19.21
CA VAL A 664 -9.60 -2.47 18.66
C VAL A 664 -10.19 -1.08 18.91
N ALA A 665 -10.03 -0.50 20.10
CA ALA A 665 -10.51 0.84 20.40
C ALA A 665 -9.81 1.93 19.56
N GLU A 666 -8.50 1.80 19.32
CA GLU A 666 -7.73 2.70 18.45
C GLU A 666 -8.16 2.58 16.99
N PHE A 667 -8.39 1.34 16.51
CA PHE A 667 -8.94 1.08 15.19
C PHE A 667 -10.33 1.70 15.04
N GLN A 668 -11.22 1.51 16.02
CA GLN A 668 -12.56 2.10 16.02
C GLN A 668 -12.54 3.63 15.97
N ALA A 669 -11.67 4.28 16.75
CA ALA A 669 -11.54 5.74 16.72
C ALA A 669 -11.01 6.25 15.37
N THR A 670 -10.15 5.47 14.70
CA THR A 670 -9.59 5.79 13.39
C THR A 670 -10.60 5.56 12.27
N ALA A 671 -11.31 4.42 12.30
CA ALA A 671 -12.37 4.07 11.36
C ALA A 671 -13.48 5.12 11.33
N LYS A 672 -13.97 5.57 12.51
CA LYS A 672 -14.98 6.65 12.59
C LYS A 672 -14.53 7.94 11.93
N LYS A 673 -13.27 8.33 12.12
CA LYS A 673 -12.70 9.53 11.48
C LYS A 673 -12.56 9.35 9.98
N PHE A 674 -12.20 8.15 9.54
CA PHE A 674 -12.04 7.81 8.14
C PHE A 674 -13.38 7.81 7.39
N ASP A 675 -14.41 7.18 7.94
CA ASP A 675 -15.75 7.20 7.34
C ASP A 675 -16.36 8.61 7.35
N ALA A 676 -16.14 9.41 8.40
CA ALA A 676 -16.55 10.80 8.41
C ALA A 676 -15.87 11.63 7.30
N TYR A 677 -14.58 11.36 7.03
CA TYR A 677 -13.86 11.98 5.92
C TYR A 677 -14.38 11.52 4.56
N ALA A 678 -14.67 10.22 4.39
CA ALA A 678 -15.29 9.69 3.18
C ALA A 678 -16.67 10.32 2.92
N ALA A 679 -17.49 10.47 3.97
CA ALA A 679 -18.80 11.12 3.89
C ALA A 679 -18.69 12.61 3.50
N ASP A 680 -17.70 13.34 4.03
CA ASP A 680 -17.42 14.73 3.64
C ASP A 680 -17.05 14.86 2.15
N LEU A 681 -16.23 13.95 1.62
CA LEU A 681 -15.92 13.92 0.19
C LEU A 681 -17.17 13.63 -0.66
N THR A 682 -18.05 12.75 -0.20
CA THR A 682 -19.33 12.49 -0.87
C THR A 682 -20.21 13.74 -0.89
N ALA A 683 -20.33 14.46 0.23
CA ALA A 683 -21.11 15.71 0.29
C ALA A 683 -20.56 16.79 -0.64
N GLN A 684 -19.23 16.87 -0.82
CA GLN A 684 -18.60 17.80 -1.76
C GLN A 684 -18.89 17.48 -3.24
N LEU A 685 -19.32 16.25 -3.58
CA LEU A 685 -19.70 15.90 -4.96
C LEU A 685 -21.02 16.56 -5.39
N ASP A 686 -21.88 16.90 -4.44
CA ASP A 686 -23.18 17.53 -4.68
C ASP A 686 -23.08 19.06 -4.83
N GLU A 687 -21.92 19.66 -4.55
CA GLU A 687 -21.68 21.09 -4.74
C GLU A 687 -21.51 21.44 -6.24
N ASP A 688 -22.36 22.33 -6.76
CA ASP A 688 -22.26 22.80 -8.15
C ASP A 688 -21.05 23.75 -8.32
N LEU A 689 -19.92 23.17 -8.74
CA LEU A 689 -18.66 23.89 -8.91
C LEU A 689 -18.64 24.68 -10.24
N PRO A 690 -18.40 26.01 -10.21
CA PRO A 690 -18.20 26.80 -11.42
C PRO A 690 -17.08 26.27 -12.32
N TRP A 691 -17.24 26.40 -13.64
CA TRP A 691 -16.33 25.84 -14.67
C TRP A 691 -14.85 26.23 -14.52
N TYR A 692 -14.56 27.40 -13.93
CA TYR A 692 -13.20 27.90 -13.70
C TYR A 692 -12.49 27.24 -12.50
N LEU A 693 -13.21 26.50 -11.64
CA LEU A 693 -12.67 25.75 -10.50
C LEU A 693 -12.40 24.27 -10.83
N TRP A 694 -12.12 23.94 -12.10
CA TRP A 694 -11.87 22.57 -12.57
C TRP A 694 -10.83 21.80 -11.72
N TRP A 695 -9.81 22.49 -11.20
CA TRP A 695 -8.76 21.90 -10.35
C TRP A 695 -9.29 21.35 -9.02
N LYS A 696 -10.36 21.93 -8.45
CA LYS A 696 -11.01 21.41 -7.24
C LYS A 696 -11.66 20.05 -7.52
N LYS A 697 -12.33 19.92 -8.67
CA LYS A 697 -12.98 18.67 -9.10
C LYS A 697 -11.95 17.56 -9.37
N VAL A 698 -10.81 17.92 -9.96
CA VAL A 698 -9.67 17.00 -10.13
C VAL A 698 -9.09 16.55 -8.79
N ARG A 699 -8.89 17.49 -7.86
CA ARG A 699 -8.43 17.18 -6.50
C ARG A 699 -9.41 16.23 -5.78
N LEU A 700 -10.70 16.52 -5.84
CA LEU A 700 -11.76 15.72 -5.22
C LEU A 700 -11.77 14.29 -5.77
N TYR A 701 -11.69 14.13 -7.10
CA TYR A 701 -11.57 12.81 -7.73
C TYR A 701 -10.38 12.00 -7.15
N PHE A 702 -9.20 12.60 -7.04
CA PHE A 702 -8.04 11.89 -6.50
C PHE A 702 -8.15 11.59 -5.00
N GLN A 703 -8.77 12.46 -4.21
CA GLN A 703 -9.06 12.18 -2.80
C GLN A 703 -10.01 10.99 -2.65
N ILE A 704 -11.02 10.90 -3.51
CA ILE A 704 -11.94 9.77 -3.58
C ILE A 704 -11.20 8.48 -3.96
N ARG A 705 -10.30 8.51 -4.95
CA ARG A 705 -9.45 7.36 -5.30
C ARG A 705 -8.68 6.84 -4.09
N VAL A 706 -8.01 7.74 -3.35
CA VAL A 706 -7.23 7.38 -2.14
C VAL A 706 -8.12 6.76 -1.06
N VAL A 707 -9.34 7.27 -0.88
CA VAL A 707 -10.31 6.70 0.07
C VAL A 707 -10.76 5.31 -0.38
N ASN A 708 -11.10 5.12 -1.66
CA ASN A 708 -11.51 3.83 -2.19
C ASN A 708 -10.37 2.80 -2.10
N ASP A 709 -9.12 3.19 -2.36
CA ASP A 709 -7.98 2.29 -2.24
C ASP A 709 -7.76 1.84 -0.79
N LYS A 710 -7.97 2.71 0.20
CA LYS A 710 -7.96 2.33 1.62
C LYS A 710 -9.09 1.40 2.00
N TYR A 711 -10.31 1.64 1.48
CA TYR A 711 -11.44 0.75 1.68
C TYR A 711 -11.17 -0.65 1.11
N LYS A 712 -10.63 -0.74 -0.12
CA LYS A 712 -10.20 -2.01 -0.71
C LYS A 712 -9.11 -2.69 0.12
N ALA A 713 -8.11 -1.94 0.57
CA ALA A 713 -6.97 -2.51 1.31
C ALA A 713 -7.33 -2.97 2.73
N LEU A 714 -8.48 -2.54 3.30
CA LEU A 714 -8.79 -2.77 4.70
C LEU A 714 -8.91 -4.26 5.07
N GLU A 715 -9.70 -5.03 4.31
CA GLU A 715 -9.87 -6.48 4.56
C GLU A 715 -8.54 -7.22 4.41
N ARG A 716 -7.75 -6.85 3.39
CA ARG A 716 -6.41 -7.41 3.11
C ARG A 716 -5.41 -7.18 4.24
N ALA A 717 -5.58 -6.12 5.02
CA ALA A 717 -4.71 -5.83 6.16
C ALA A 717 -4.81 -6.90 7.27
N PHE A 718 -5.87 -7.70 7.28
CA PHE A 718 -6.08 -8.80 8.22
C PHE A 718 -5.53 -10.15 7.74
N LEU A 719 -4.83 -10.18 6.60
CA LEU A 719 -4.13 -11.39 6.15
C LEU A 719 -2.79 -11.56 6.88
N TYR A 720 -2.53 -12.80 7.28
CA TYR A 720 -1.26 -13.27 7.84
C TYR A 720 -0.70 -14.34 6.91
N GLU A 721 0.38 -14.01 6.19
CA GLU A 721 0.92 -14.86 5.12
C GLU A 721 1.24 -16.31 5.51
N PRO A 722 1.79 -16.61 6.71
CA PRO A 722 2.01 -17.99 7.13
C PRO A 722 0.72 -18.80 7.39
N GLY A 723 -0.43 -18.15 7.47
CA GLY A 723 -1.73 -18.77 7.73
C GLY A 723 -1.95 -19.20 9.18
N LEU A 724 -3.10 -19.84 9.42
CA LEU A 724 -3.46 -20.44 10.70
C LEU A 724 -2.61 -21.68 11.01
N ASP A 725 -2.46 -21.98 12.30
CA ASP A 725 -1.64 -23.11 12.76
C ASP A 725 -2.27 -24.44 12.30
N GLY A 726 -1.51 -25.25 11.56
CA GLY A 726 -2.01 -26.51 10.99
C GLY A 726 -2.99 -26.33 9.81
N ARG A 727 -3.27 -25.08 9.40
CA ARG A 727 -4.23 -24.73 8.34
C ARG A 727 -3.73 -23.54 7.51
N HIS A 728 -2.53 -23.70 6.95
CA HIS A 728 -1.78 -22.62 6.29
C HIS A 728 -2.49 -21.94 5.11
N TRP A 729 -3.49 -22.60 4.52
CA TRP A 729 -4.29 -22.01 3.45
C TRP A 729 -5.16 -20.86 3.96
N PHE A 730 -5.74 -20.97 5.16
CA PHE A 730 -6.53 -19.89 5.76
C PHE A 730 -5.61 -18.80 6.31
N LYS A 731 -5.65 -17.60 5.70
CA LYS A 731 -4.74 -16.49 6.04
C LYS A 731 -5.39 -15.39 6.87
N HIS A 732 -6.72 -15.30 6.87
CA HIS A 732 -7.43 -14.23 7.55
C HIS A 732 -7.44 -14.41 9.07
N VAL A 733 -6.94 -13.42 9.83
CA VAL A 733 -6.78 -13.58 11.30
C VAL A 733 -8.08 -13.38 12.09
N VAL A 734 -9.08 -12.76 11.48
CA VAL A 734 -10.38 -12.47 12.10
C VAL A 734 -11.43 -13.53 11.76
N PHE A 735 -11.37 -14.15 10.58
CA PHE A 735 -12.40 -15.01 10.04
C PHE A 735 -11.75 -16.27 9.50
N ALA A 736 -12.32 -17.42 9.79
CA ALA A 736 -12.05 -18.67 9.11
C ALA A 736 -13.21 -19.64 9.43
N PRO A 737 -13.39 -20.73 8.67
CA PRO A 737 -14.20 -21.84 9.13
C PRO A 737 -13.65 -22.38 10.46
N GLY A 738 -14.56 -22.72 11.38
CA GLY A 738 -14.17 -23.34 12.64
C GLY A 738 -13.57 -24.72 12.41
N LEU A 739 -12.50 -25.04 13.15
CA LEU A 739 -11.70 -26.26 12.98
C LEU A 739 -12.55 -27.54 12.99
N TRP A 740 -13.50 -27.64 13.92
CA TRP A 740 -14.38 -28.81 14.11
C TRP A 740 -15.84 -28.58 13.72
N THR A 741 -16.19 -27.40 13.21
CA THR A 741 -17.55 -27.06 12.75
C THR A 741 -17.65 -27.01 11.22
N GLY A 742 -16.57 -26.62 10.53
CA GLY A 742 -16.50 -26.56 9.07
C GLY A 742 -17.23 -25.35 8.50
N TYR A 743 -18.57 -25.37 8.45
CA TYR A 743 -19.33 -24.28 7.82
C TYR A 743 -19.44 -23.02 8.66
N ALA A 744 -19.58 -23.18 9.98
CA ALA A 744 -19.77 -22.03 10.87
C ALA A 744 -18.50 -21.16 10.93
N GLY A 745 -18.67 -19.86 10.66
CA GLY A 745 -17.59 -18.88 10.80
C GLY A 745 -17.12 -18.74 12.23
N ALA A 746 -15.85 -19.05 12.46
CA ALA A 746 -15.17 -18.77 13.71
C ALA A 746 -14.54 -17.38 13.62
N THR A 747 -14.76 -16.57 14.66
CA THR A 747 -14.12 -15.26 14.78
C THR A 747 -12.89 -15.34 15.66
N TYR A 748 -11.80 -14.70 15.23
CA TYR A 748 -10.46 -14.84 15.80
C TYR A 748 -10.05 -16.32 15.98
N PRO A 749 -10.09 -17.12 14.91
CA PRO A 749 -9.88 -18.58 14.95
C PRO A 749 -8.61 -19.00 15.69
N GLY A 750 -7.48 -18.30 15.48
CA GLY A 750 -6.23 -18.61 16.19
C GLY A 750 -6.32 -18.48 17.72
N LEU A 751 -7.14 -17.55 18.25
CA LEU A 751 -7.40 -17.47 19.69
C LEU A 751 -8.36 -18.55 20.17
N VAL A 752 -9.47 -18.74 19.45
CA VAL A 752 -10.50 -19.74 19.80
C VAL A 752 -9.91 -21.14 19.84
N GLU A 753 -9.12 -21.51 18.83
CA GLU A 753 -8.44 -22.81 18.77
C GLU A 753 -7.41 -22.97 19.88
N SER A 754 -6.70 -21.90 20.24
CA SER A 754 -5.77 -21.93 21.37
C SER A 754 -6.48 -22.12 22.70
N PHE A 755 -7.66 -21.50 22.89
CA PHE A 755 -8.48 -21.68 24.08
C PHE A 755 -9.05 -23.10 24.16
N ASP A 756 -9.53 -23.64 23.04
CA ASP A 756 -10.07 -24.99 22.98
C ASP A 756 -8.99 -26.06 23.21
N ALA A 757 -7.76 -25.81 22.75
CA ALA A 757 -6.60 -26.67 23.01
C ALA A 757 -5.99 -26.51 24.41
N GLY A 758 -6.39 -25.49 25.18
CA GLY A 758 -5.79 -25.18 26.48
C GLY A 758 -4.36 -24.62 26.39
N ASP A 759 -3.94 -24.11 25.22
CA ASP A 759 -2.57 -23.62 24.97
C ASP A 759 -2.46 -22.10 25.18
N ALA A 760 -1.98 -21.72 26.37
CA ALA A 760 -1.80 -20.31 26.73
C ALA A 760 -0.65 -19.64 25.94
N ALA A 761 0.39 -20.39 25.55
CA ALA A 761 1.52 -19.83 24.81
C ALA A 761 1.12 -19.51 23.37
N ASN A 762 0.35 -20.39 22.74
CA ASN A 762 -0.18 -20.13 21.40
C ASN A 762 -1.21 -19.00 21.40
N ALA A 763 -2.06 -18.91 22.43
CA ALA A 763 -2.98 -17.77 22.59
C ALA A 763 -2.23 -16.43 22.68
N GLN A 764 -1.10 -16.38 23.39
CA GLN A 764 -0.26 -15.18 23.46
C GLN A 764 0.37 -14.81 22.11
N LYS A 765 0.85 -15.80 21.35
CA LYS A 765 1.36 -15.61 19.98
C LYS A 765 0.27 -15.02 19.07
N TRP A 766 -0.93 -15.60 19.07
CA TRP A 766 -2.05 -15.12 18.24
C TRP A 766 -2.52 -13.73 18.63
N ARG A 767 -2.54 -13.40 19.93
CA ARG A 767 -2.79 -12.03 20.39
C ARG A 767 -1.81 -11.04 19.78
N SER A 768 -0.51 -11.34 19.80
CA SER A 768 0.52 -10.49 19.20
C SER A 768 0.30 -10.32 17.69
N ILE A 769 0.04 -11.41 16.97
CA ILE A 769 -0.22 -11.35 15.51
C ILE A 769 -1.44 -10.47 15.21
N ILE A 770 -2.55 -10.66 15.93
CA ILE A 770 -3.79 -9.89 15.72
C ILE A 770 -3.56 -8.41 16.04
N VAL A 771 -2.87 -8.09 17.14
CA VAL A 771 -2.50 -6.71 17.48
C VAL A 771 -1.65 -6.10 16.36
N ASP A 772 -0.64 -6.81 15.86
CA ASP A 772 0.20 -6.33 14.76
C ASP A 772 -0.60 -6.07 13.48
N ARG A 773 -1.60 -6.89 13.16
CA ARG A 773 -2.51 -6.68 12.01
C ARG A 773 -3.43 -5.47 12.22
N LEU A 774 -4.02 -5.32 13.40
CA LEU A 774 -4.84 -4.15 13.77
C LEU A 774 -4.02 -2.85 13.72
N GLU A 775 -2.78 -2.90 14.21
CA GLU A 775 -1.88 -1.77 14.13
C GLU A 775 -1.45 -1.47 12.68
N ALA A 776 -1.17 -2.48 11.85
CA ALA A 776 -0.88 -2.27 10.44
C ALA A 776 -2.06 -1.61 9.71
N ALA A 777 -3.30 -2.01 10.01
CA ALA A 777 -4.51 -1.42 9.45
C ALA A 777 -4.74 0.06 9.87
N THR A 778 -4.01 0.59 10.87
CA THR A 778 -4.17 1.96 11.39
C THR A 778 -3.02 2.92 11.04
N LYS A 779 -1.93 2.52 10.37
CA LYS A 779 -0.68 3.32 10.32
C LYS A 779 -0.08 3.64 8.92
N PRO A 780 0.45 4.89 8.68
CA PRO A 780 1.16 5.23 7.41
C PRO A 780 2.69 4.92 7.38
N GLU A 781 3.16 4.45 6.22
CA GLU A 781 4.37 3.63 5.96
C GLU A 781 5.78 4.28 5.94
N MET A 782 5.94 5.58 6.15
CA MET A 782 7.23 6.30 6.11
C MET A 782 8.43 5.74 6.93
N ILE A 783 8.23 5.63 8.25
CA ILE A 783 9.35 5.60 9.24
C ILE A 783 9.21 4.40 10.20
N GLU A 784 8.24 3.53 9.93
CA GLU A 784 7.93 2.36 10.77
C GLU A 784 8.80 1.14 10.44
N TYR A 785 9.46 1.11 9.27
CA TYR A 785 10.29 -0.03 8.82
C TYR A 785 11.45 -0.37 9.78
N VAL A 786 11.91 0.58 10.60
CA VAL A 786 13.00 0.40 11.57
C VAL A 786 12.51 0.27 13.02
N GLY A 787 11.20 0.12 13.25
CA GLY A 787 10.61 -0.18 14.57
C GLY A 787 10.48 1.02 15.53
N VAL A 788 10.37 2.24 15.01
CA VAL A 788 10.22 3.47 15.83
C VAL A 788 8.74 3.88 15.95
N PRO A 789 8.19 4.01 17.18
CA PRO A 789 6.83 4.49 17.39
C PRO A 789 6.57 5.89 16.81
N LYS A 790 5.39 6.13 16.21
CA LYS A 790 5.03 7.37 15.49
C LYS A 790 5.27 8.68 16.26
N ASN A 791 5.11 8.67 17.58
CA ASN A 791 5.32 9.83 18.44
C ASN A 791 6.81 10.20 18.57
N GLU A 792 7.73 9.30 18.23
CA GLU A 792 9.18 9.52 18.29
C GLU A 792 9.84 9.71 16.92
N VAL A 793 9.10 9.52 15.83
CA VAL A 793 9.59 9.64 14.45
C VAL A 793 10.26 10.98 14.19
N ALA A 794 9.59 12.10 14.52
CA ALA A 794 10.13 13.44 14.32
C ALA A 794 11.40 13.69 15.16
N LYS A 795 11.44 13.14 16.38
CA LYS A 795 12.60 13.20 17.29
C LYS A 795 13.79 12.47 16.67
N TRP A 796 13.62 11.26 16.17
CA TRP A 796 14.72 10.46 15.61
C TRP A 796 15.23 10.97 14.25
N VAL A 797 14.34 11.51 13.40
CA VAL A 797 14.74 12.22 12.17
C VAL A 797 15.56 13.47 12.50
N GLY A 798 15.15 14.22 13.54
CA GLY A 798 15.88 15.37 14.06
C GLY A 798 17.26 14.99 14.61
N ILE A 799 17.34 13.97 15.46
CA ILE A 799 18.60 13.46 16.04
C ILE A 799 19.56 12.98 14.93
N SER A 800 19.06 12.25 13.94
CA SER A 800 19.85 11.76 12.81
C SER A 800 20.43 12.91 11.95
N SER A 801 19.64 13.95 11.71
CA SER A 801 20.09 15.15 10.99
C SER A 801 21.10 15.97 11.79
N ALA A 802 20.89 16.08 13.11
CA ALA A 802 21.82 16.74 14.03
C ALA A 802 23.17 16.00 14.11
N ALA A 803 23.17 14.66 14.15
CA ALA A 803 24.37 13.85 14.15
C ALA A 803 25.27 14.12 12.93
N THR A 804 24.66 14.33 11.75
CA THR A 804 25.40 14.70 10.52
C THR A 804 26.04 16.08 10.67
N SER A 805 25.30 17.07 11.16
CA SER A 805 25.77 18.45 11.30
C SER A 805 26.86 18.61 12.37
N ILE A 806 26.71 17.95 13.53
CA ILE A 806 27.72 17.95 14.60
C ILE A 806 29.01 17.29 14.12
N SER A 807 28.91 16.14 13.47
CA SER A 807 30.06 15.43 12.92
C SER A 807 30.79 16.27 11.86
N GLN A 808 30.05 16.96 11.00
CA GLN A 808 30.61 17.90 10.03
C GLN A 808 31.31 19.08 10.73
N ALA A 809 30.75 19.61 11.82
CA ALA A 809 31.37 20.70 12.56
C ALA A 809 32.77 20.34 13.09
N ILE A 810 32.95 19.10 13.55
CA ILE A 810 34.22 18.60 14.08
C ILE A 810 35.30 18.52 12.98
N MET A 811 34.95 18.02 11.79
CA MET A 811 35.92 17.74 10.72
C MET A 811 36.05 18.84 9.66
N ALA A 812 35.14 19.80 9.57
CA ALA A 812 35.17 20.80 8.49
C ALA A 812 36.47 21.63 8.45
N VAL A 813 37.05 21.95 9.61
CA VAL A 813 38.32 22.69 9.70
C VAL A 813 39.49 21.82 9.22
N THR A 814 39.52 20.54 9.62
CA THR A 814 40.60 19.62 9.24
C THR A 814 40.60 19.33 7.73
N TRP A 815 39.43 19.25 7.10
CA TRP A 815 39.32 19.19 5.64
C TRP A 815 39.82 20.47 4.95
N GLY A 816 39.50 21.65 5.52
CA GLY A 816 39.99 22.94 5.03
C GLY A 816 41.51 23.04 5.07
N THR A 817 42.13 22.74 6.22
CA THR A 817 43.58 22.76 6.40
C THR A 817 44.29 21.68 5.57
N ALA A 818 43.70 20.48 5.46
CA ALA A 818 44.21 19.44 4.58
C ALA A 818 44.23 19.88 3.12
N SER A 819 43.21 20.63 2.67
CA SER A 819 43.20 21.18 1.30
C SER A 819 44.28 22.23 1.08
N ASP A 820 44.63 23.02 2.11
CA ASP A 820 45.72 24.00 2.06
C ASP A 820 47.10 23.31 1.94
N HIS A 821 47.24 22.08 2.45
CA HIS A 821 48.49 21.32 2.44
C HIS A 821 48.65 20.38 1.23
N PHE A 822 47.62 19.58 0.93
CA PHE A 822 47.70 18.52 -0.06
C PHE A 822 47.30 18.97 -1.48
N GLY A 823 46.51 20.04 -1.60
CA GLY A 823 45.90 20.53 -2.85
C GLY A 823 44.37 20.49 -2.80
N ARG A 824 43.69 21.37 -3.55
CA ARG A 824 42.22 21.47 -3.56
C ARG A 824 41.58 20.29 -4.30
N LYS A 825 42.11 19.94 -5.46
CA LYS A 825 41.55 18.91 -6.34
C LYS A 825 41.59 17.51 -5.71
N PRO A 826 42.73 17.02 -5.18
CA PRO A 826 42.80 15.68 -4.58
C PRO A 826 41.86 15.50 -3.39
N ILE A 827 41.74 16.53 -2.55
CA ILE A 827 40.92 16.47 -1.34
C ILE A 827 39.41 16.49 -1.68
N ILE A 828 38.98 17.26 -2.69
CA ILE A 828 37.58 17.21 -3.16
C ILE A 828 37.23 15.83 -3.71
N LEU A 829 38.11 15.23 -4.53
CA LEU A 829 37.89 13.89 -5.10
C LEU A 829 37.83 12.82 -3.99
N LEU A 830 38.70 12.92 -2.99
CA LEU A 830 38.67 12.04 -1.82
C LEU A 830 37.34 12.19 -1.05
N GLY A 831 36.93 13.42 -0.73
CA GLY A 831 35.68 13.68 -0.01
C GLY A 831 34.44 13.21 -0.78
N LEU A 832 34.40 13.39 -2.10
CA LEU A 832 33.31 12.89 -2.96
C LEU A 832 33.27 11.35 -2.97
N THR A 833 34.43 10.70 -3.02
CA THR A 833 34.54 9.24 -3.01
C THR A 833 34.08 8.65 -1.66
N CYS A 834 34.52 9.24 -0.54
CA CYS A 834 34.07 8.83 0.78
C CYS A 834 32.57 9.04 0.97
N THR A 835 32.03 10.18 0.51
CA THR A 835 30.58 10.47 0.57
C THR A 835 29.77 9.46 -0.25
N MET A 836 30.24 9.08 -1.44
CA MET A 836 29.60 8.06 -2.28
C MET A 836 29.55 6.69 -1.58
N ILE A 837 30.67 6.24 -0.99
CA ILE A 837 30.74 4.97 -0.28
C ILE A 837 29.78 4.95 0.91
N ILE A 838 29.74 6.03 1.70
CA ILE A 838 28.87 6.12 2.88
C ILE A 838 27.39 6.19 2.49
N SER A 839 27.04 6.90 1.41
CA SER A 839 25.67 6.90 0.88
C SER A 839 25.23 5.50 0.44
N LEU A 840 26.12 4.71 -0.17
CA LEU A 840 25.83 3.31 -0.48
C LEU A 840 25.62 2.48 0.80
N LEU A 841 26.46 2.66 1.83
CA LEU A 841 26.30 2.00 3.14
C LEU A 841 24.98 2.37 3.83
N PHE A 842 24.49 3.60 3.64
CA PHE A 842 23.18 4.03 4.12
C PHE A 842 22.04 3.22 3.47
N GLY A 843 22.18 2.82 2.20
CA GLY A 843 21.19 1.99 1.50
C GLY A 843 20.98 0.59 2.08
N PHE A 844 21.91 0.11 2.91
CA PHE A 844 21.84 -1.16 3.64
C PHE A 844 21.29 -1.01 5.07
N SER A 845 20.72 0.15 5.43
CA SER A 845 20.27 0.41 6.79
C SER A 845 19.06 -0.43 7.18
N GLN A 846 19.25 -1.34 8.14
CA GLN A 846 18.19 -2.20 8.71
C GLN A 846 17.87 -1.86 10.17
N THR A 847 18.65 -0.98 10.81
CA THR A 847 18.45 -0.60 12.23
C THR A 847 18.61 0.91 12.43
N LEU A 848 17.95 1.45 13.46
CA LEU A 848 18.07 2.86 13.84
C LEU A 848 19.52 3.25 14.18
N ALA A 849 20.26 2.38 14.86
CA ALA A 849 21.68 2.61 15.17
C ALA A 849 22.52 2.76 13.90
N TRP A 850 22.29 1.92 12.89
CA TRP A 850 22.98 2.01 11.61
C TRP A 850 22.68 3.32 10.89
N ILE A 851 21.44 3.80 10.93
CA ILE A 851 21.04 5.10 10.36
C ILE A 851 21.81 6.25 11.02
N VAL A 852 21.89 6.27 12.36
CA VAL A 852 22.60 7.33 13.08
C VAL A 852 24.12 7.28 12.82
N VAL A 853 24.72 6.09 12.81
CA VAL A 853 26.16 5.91 12.56
C VAL A 853 26.53 6.32 11.13
N THR A 854 25.80 5.84 10.13
CA THR A 854 26.05 6.21 8.73
C THR A 854 25.88 7.71 8.48
N ARG A 855 24.92 8.36 9.14
CA ARG A 855 24.72 9.81 9.10
C ARG A 855 25.83 10.59 9.80
N ALA A 856 26.34 10.12 10.93
CA ALA A 856 27.51 10.69 11.57
C ALA A 856 28.76 10.58 10.68
N LEU A 857 29.03 9.38 10.13
CA LEU A 857 30.13 9.16 9.19
C LEU A 857 30.03 10.06 7.95
N LEU A 858 28.81 10.21 7.41
CA LEU A 858 28.55 11.10 6.28
C LEU A 858 28.93 12.55 6.62
N GLY A 859 28.61 13.00 7.83
CA GLY A 859 29.02 14.32 8.32
C GLY A 859 30.54 14.47 8.43
N LEU A 860 31.24 13.48 9.00
CA LEU A 860 32.71 13.50 9.16
C LEU A 860 33.44 13.62 7.82
N MET A 861 32.93 12.98 6.77
CA MET A 861 33.57 12.92 5.46
C MET A 861 33.13 14.04 4.51
N ASN A 862 32.22 14.93 4.93
CA ASN A 862 31.63 15.97 4.08
C ASN A 862 32.21 17.38 4.36
N GLY A 863 33.50 17.57 4.07
CA GLY A 863 34.19 18.87 4.17
C GLY A 863 34.24 19.69 2.88
N ASN A 864 33.71 19.16 1.77
CA ASN A 864 33.95 19.69 0.42
C ASN A 864 33.37 21.08 0.17
N VAL A 865 32.31 21.46 0.88
CA VAL A 865 31.63 22.76 0.69
C VAL A 865 32.59 23.93 0.92
N GLY A 866 33.43 23.85 1.96
CA GLY A 866 34.42 24.89 2.25
C GLY A 866 35.50 24.98 1.16
N ILE A 867 35.98 23.83 0.68
CA ILE A 867 37.06 23.75 -0.31
C ILE A 867 36.58 24.26 -1.68
N ILE A 868 35.36 23.91 -2.09
CA ILE A 868 34.76 24.38 -3.35
C ILE A 868 34.61 25.91 -3.33
N ARG A 869 34.20 26.50 -2.20
CA ARG A 869 34.13 27.95 -2.05
C ARG A 869 35.49 28.60 -2.25
N THR A 870 36.53 28.02 -1.65
CA THR A 870 37.90 28.48 -1.81
C THR A 870 38.37 28.37 -3.26
N MET A 871 38.11 27.26 -3.96
CA MET A 871 38.46 27.14 -5.37
C MET A 871 37.77 28.17 -6.26
N VAL A 872 36.47 28.43 -6.03
CA VAL A 872 35.73 29.43 -6.82
C VAL A 872 36.27 30.83 -6.59
N ALA A 873 36.64 31.17 -5.36
CA ALA A 873 37.31 32.43 -5.05
C ALA A 873 38.68 32.55 -5.74
N GLU A 874 39.49 31.49 -5.71
CA GLU A 874 40.82 31.45 -6.35
C GLU A 874 40.72 31.53 -7.89
N MET A 875 39.64 31.01 -8.49
CA MET A 875 39.40 31.07 -9.95
C MET A 875 38.85 32.42 -10.43
N VAL A 876 38.15 33.16 -9.57
CA VAL A 876 37.48 34.43 -9.91
C VAL A 876 37.89 35.50 -8.90
N PRO A 877 39.13 36.02 -9.00
CA PRO A 877 39.60 37.07 -8.11
C PRO A 877 38.88 38.40 -8.35
N GLU A 878 38.33 38.63 -9.55
CA GLU A 878 37.70 39.91 -9.87
C GLU A 878 36.36 40.11 -9.14
N LYS A 879 36.30 41.15 -8.29
CA LYS A 879 35.11 41.52 -7.49
C LYS A 879 33.83 41.65 -8.31
N GLU A 880 33.90 42.11 -9.56
CA GLU A 880 32.73 42.25 -10.44
C GLU A 880 32.11 40.91 -10.89
N LEU A 881 32.90 39.84 -10.95
CA LEU A 881 32.48 38.53 -11.42
C LEU A 881 32.11 37.58 -10.29
N GLN A 882 32.55 37.87 -9.06
CA GLN A 882 32.23 37.10 -7.86
C GLN A 882 30.72 36.84 -7.65
N PRO A 883 29.79 37.82 -7.81
CA PRO A 883 28.36 37.56 -7.63
C PRO A 883 27.80 36.51 -8.58
N ARG A 884 28.34 36.40 -9.81
CA ARG A 884 27.93 35.36 -10.77
C ARG A 884 28.56 34.01 -10.44
N ALA A 885 29.78 33.98 -9.91
CA ALA A 885 30.47 32.74 -9.58
C ALA A 885 29.89 32.10 -8.31
N PHE A 886 29.67 32.89 -7.26
CA PHE A 886 29.13 32.41 -5.99
C PHE A 886 27.62 32.13 -6.01
N SER A 887 26.87 32.63 -7.00
CA SER A 887 25.46 32.25 -7.19
C SER A 887 25.26 30.83 -7.73
N VAL A 888 26.30 30.20 -8.30
CA VAL A 888 26.23 28.84 -8.83
C VAL A 888 26.13 27.79 -7.72
N MET A 889 26.76 28.02 -6.55
CA MET A 889 26.78 27.01 -5.48
C MET A 889 25.39 26.74 -4.87
N PRO A 890 24.58 27.77 -4.51
CA PRO A 890 23.23 27.52 -4.00
C PRO A 890 22.28 26.97 -5.05
N LEU A 891 22.51 27.20 -6.34
CA LEU A 891 21.72 26.54 -7.39
C LEU A 891 21.79 25.03 -7.27
N VAL A 892 22.99 24.48 -7.12
CA VAL A 892 23.19 23.02 -7.01
C VAL A 892 22.43 22.48 -5.80
N TRP A 893 22.36 23.25 -4.72
CA TRP A 893 21.53 22.93 -3.56
C TRP A 893 20.04 22.94 -3.89
N THR A 894 19.54 23.97 -4.58
CA THR A 894 18.13 24.06 -5.03
C THR A 894 17.74 22.89 -5.93
N ILE A 895 18.61 22.53 -6.87
CA ILE A 895 18.46 21.34 -7.72
C ILE A 895 18.36 20.09 -6.82
N GLY A 896 19.30 19.89 -5.90
CA GLY A 896 19.27 18.77 -4.95
C GLY A 896 17.97 18.69 -4.14
N THR A 897 17.42 19.82 -3.70
CA THR A 897 16.14 19.85 -2.95
C THR A 897 14.92 19.51 -3.80
N ILE A 898 14.96 19.76 -5.12
CA ILE A 898 13.87 19.40 -6.05
C ILE A 898 13.92 17.90 -6.37
N PHE A 899 15.10 17.37 -6.72
CA PHE A 899 15.25 15.99 -7.19
C PHE A 899 15.39 14.97 -6.06
N GLY A 900 15.92 15.36 -4.89
CA GLY A 900 16.19 14.47 -3.77
C GLY A 900 14.97 13.69 -3.25
N PRO A 901 13.86 14.37 -2.89
CA PRO A 901 12.63 13.72 -2.47
C PRO A 901 12.03 12.80 -3.54
N ALA A 902 12.18 13.17 -4.82
CA ALA A 902 11.66 12.37 -5.93
C ALA A 902 12.44 11.06 -6.14
N PHE A 903 13.78 11.08 -6.08
CA PHE A 903 14.58 9.85 -6.13
C PHE A 903 14.33 8.95 -4.91
N GLY A 904 14.23 9.55 -3.72
CA GLY A 904 13.92 8.82 -2.50
C GLY A 904 12.56 8.14 -2.55
N GLY A 905 11.52 8.83 -3.04
CA GLY A 905 10.16 8.30 -3.11
C GLY A 905 9.93 7.30 -4.25
N ALA A 906 10.50 7.51 -5.43
CA ALA A 906 10.26 6.67 -6.60
C ALA A 906 11.04 5.35 -6.56
N LEU A 907 12.28 5.37 -6.04
CA LEU A 907 13.17 4.21 -6.09
C LEU A 907 13.17 3.39 -4.79
N ALA A 908 12.59 3.90 -3.71
CA ALA A 908 12.43 3.13 -2.47
C ALA A 908 11.30 2.11 -2.60
N HIS A 909 11.52 0.92 -2.03
CA HIS A 909 10.66 -0.27 -2.16
C HIS A 909 10.45 -0.71 -3.61
N PRO A 910 11.53 -1.00 -4.36
CA PRO A 910 11.43 -1.30 -5.79
C PRO A 910 10.71 -2.61 -6.08
N VAL A 911 10.72 -3.56 -5.14
CA VAL A 911 10.03 -4.86 -5.31
C VAL A 911 8.52 -4.72 -5.17
N GLU A 912 8.07 -3.86 -4.24
CA GLU A 912 6.64 -3.59 -4.01
C GLU A 912 6.07 -2.69 -5.12
N LYS A 913 6.81 -1.64 -5.52
CA LYS A 913 6.34 -0.67 -6.52
C LYS A 913 6.49 -1.13 -7.97
N HIS A 914 7.51 -1.94 -8.27
CA HIS A 914 7.80 -2.41 -9.62
C HIS A 914 8.06 -3.92 -9.66
N PRO A 915 7.06 -4.74 -9.28
CA PRO A 915 7.21 -6.19 -9.17
C PRO A 915 7.57 -6.86 -10.51
N GLY A 916 7.13 -6.29 -11.64
CA GLY A 916 7.47 -6.82 -12.97
C GLY A 916 8.95 -6.72 -13.36
N ILE A 917 9.73 -5.84 -12.73
CA ILE A 917 11.16 -5.64 -13.03
C ILE A 917 12.05 -6.19 -11.90
N PHE A 918 11.62 -6.04 -10.64
CA PHE A 918 12.44 -6.37 -9.46
C PHE A 918 11.87 -7.47 -8.56
N GLY A 919 10.72 -8.07 -8.92
CA GLY A 919 9.97 -9.06 -8.13
C GLY A 919 10.78 -10.25 -7.61
N ASN A 920 11.73 -10.72 -8.42
CA ASN A 920 12.52 -11.93 -8.14
C ASN A 920 13.77 -11.70 -7.28
N SER A 921 14.05 -10.46 -6.86
CA SER A 921 15.27 -10.13 -6.11
C SER A 921 15.02 -10.11 -4.60
N GLU A 922 15.38 -11.18 -3.89
CA GLU A 922 15.39 -11.19 -2.41
C GLU A 922 16.28 -10.09 -1.82
N PHE A 923 17.36 -9.76 -2.51
CA PHE A 923 18.28 -8.71 -2.10
C PHE A 923 17.61 -7.34 -2.02
N LEU A 924 16.74 -7.01 -2.98
CA LEU A 924 15.99 -5.73 -3.00
C LEU A 924 14.78 -5.74 -2.06
N LYS A 925 14.23 -6.92 -1.73
CA LYS A 925 13.24 -7.07 -0.64
C LYS A 925 13.85 -6.75 0.72
N ARG A 926 15.05 -7.27 0.97
CA ARG A 926 15.78 -7.08 2.24
C ARG A 926 16.38 -5.67 2.39
N ASN A 927 16.64 -4.97 1.29
CA ASN A 927 17.25 -3.64 1.30
C ASN A 927 16.43 -2.66 0.45
N PRO A 928 15.24 -2.25 0.90
CA PRO A 928 14.30 -1.47 0.09
C PRO A 928 14.82 -0.08 -0.30
N PHE A 929 15.83 0.45 0.39
CA PHE A 929 16.40 1.78 0.17
C PHE A 929 17.71 1.78 -0.61
N ILE A 930 18.16 0.65 -1.15
CA ILE A 930 19.45 0.61 -1.84
C ILE A 930 19.42 1.28 -3.22
N LEU A 931 18.30 1.18 -3.94
CA LEU A 931 18.16 1.70 -5.30
C LEU A 931 18.27 3.25 -5.39
N PRO A 932 17.64 4.05 -4.49
CA PRO A 932 17.87 5.49 -4.40
C PRO A 932 19.36 5.84 -4.16
N ASN A 933 20.05 5.03 -3.34
CA ASN A 933 21.45 5.27 -3.01
C ASN A 933 22.41 4.88 -4.15
N ILE A 934 22.07 3.85 -4.94
CA ILE A 934 22.77 3.55 -6.20
C ILE A 934 22.62 4.69 -7.19
N ALA A 935 21.41 5.23 -7.35
CA ALA A 935 21.19 6.40 -8.22
C ALA A 935 22.02 7.61 -7.77
N SER A 936 22.07 7.87 -6.46
CA SER A 936 22.95 8.90 -5.89
C SER A 936 24.44 8.62 -6.18
N ALA A 937 24.88 7.36 -6.06
CA ALA A 937 26.26 6.97 -6.34
C ALA A 937 26.66 7.20 -7.81
N ILE A 938 25.75 6.95 -8.76
CA ILE A 938 26.00 7.24 -10.18
C ILE A 938 26.29 8.74 -10.39
N LEU A 939 25.54 9.63 -9.73
CA LEU A 939 25.79 11.08 -9.79
C LEU A 939 27.17 11.44 -9.20
N PHE A 940 27.58 10.80 -8.11
CA PHE A 940 28.94 10.97 -7.56
C PHE A 940 30.02 10.46 -8.52
N ILE A 941 29.82 9.32 -9.18
CA ILE A 941 30.77 8.79 -10.18
C ILE A 941 30.96 9.79 -11.32
N ILE A 942 29.87 10.36 -11.85
CA ILE A 942 29.94 11.38 -12.89
C ILE A 942 30.72 12.61 -12.39
N GLY A 943 30.44 13.07 -11.17
CA GLY A 943 31.14 14.19 -10.55
C GLY A 943 32.64 13.93 -10.35
N ILE A 944 33.00 12.74 -9.85
CA ILE A 944 34.39 12.31 -9.63
C ILE A 944 35.13 12.18 -10.96
N ALA A 945 34.52 11.56 -11.97
CA ALA A 945 35.11 11.41 -13.30
C ALA A 945 35.34 12.78 -13.96
N THR A 946 34.36 13.69 -13.87
CA THR A 946 34.46 15.05 -14.40
C THR A 946 35.56 15.83 -13.67
N GLY A 947 35.60 15.73 -12.34
CA GLY A 947 36.63 16.36 -11.53
C GLY A 947 38.03 15.83 -11.84
N PHE A 948 38.19 14.52 -11.98
CA PHE A 948 39.47 13.90 -12.30
C PHE A 948 40.00 14.33 -13.66
N LEU A 949 39.14 14.31 -14.70
CA LEU A 949 39.51 14.56 -16.10
C LEU A 949 39.66 16.04 -16.46
N PHE A 950 38.91 16.95 -15.82
CA PHE A 950 38.80 18.35 -16.29
C PHE A 950 39.05 19.42 -15.22
N LEU A 951 38.95 19.11 -13.93
CA LEU A 951 39.22 20.11 -12.88
C LEU A 951 40.72 20.38 -12.79
N HIS A 952 41.09 21.65 -12.74
CA HIS A 952 42.49 22.06 -12.55
C HIS A 952 42.75 22.38 -11.08
N GLU A 953 43.98 22.14 -10.63
CA GLU A 953 44.41 22.55 -9.29
C GLU A 953 44.53 24.07 -9.23
N THR A 954 43.90 24.68 -8.22
CA THR A 954 43.86 26.14 -8.04
C THR A 954 44.88 26.63 -7.01
N LEU A 955 45.38 25.74 -6.14
CA LEU A 955 46.39 26.10 -5.15
C LEU A 955 47.69 26.57 -5.81
N ALA A 956 48.09 27.82 -5.54
CA ALA A 956 49.23 28.48 -6.19
C ALA A 956 50.56 27.73 -6.09
N THR A 957 50.79 26.97 -5.01
CA THR A 957 52.02 26.19 -4.79
C THR A 957 52.07 24.90 -5.61
N LYS A 958 50.93 24.39 -6.09
CA LYS A 958 50.83 23.11 -6.81
C LYS A 958 50.22 23.20 -8.21
N LYS A 959 49.86 24.42 -8.64
CA LYS A 959 49.26 24.73 -9.95
C LYS A 959 50.08 24.23 -11.15
N ASP A 960 51.42 24.22 -11.03
CA ASP A 960 52.35 23.83 -12.11
C ASP A 960 52.78 22.34 -12.04
N HIS A 961 52.23 21.56 -11.11
CA HIS A 961 52.58 20.14 -10.98
C HIS A 961 51.86 19.29 -12.05
N ARG A 962 52.54 18.27 -12.59
CA ARG A 962 51.99 17.42 -13.66
C ARG A 962 50.78 16.61 -13.16
N ASP A 963 49.61 16.84 -13.76
CA ASP A 963 48.35 16.17 -13.42
C ASP A 963 48.00 15.09 -14.46
N TYR A 964 48.06 13.82 -14.05
CA TYR A 964 47.77 12.67 -14.92
C TYR A 964 46.31 12.62 -15.39
N GLY A 965 45.36 13.11 -14.59
CA GLY A 965 43.93 13.14 -14.94
C GLY A 965 43.65 14.13 -16.06
N LEU A 966 44.29 15.31 -16.03
CA LEU A 966 44.19 16.29 -17.12
C LEU A 966 44.88 15.81 -18.42
N VAL A 967 46.00 15.07 -18.31
CA VAL A 967 46.66 14.47 -19.48
C VAL A 967 45.75 13.41 -20.13
N LEU A 968 45.12 12.56 -19.32
CA LEU A 968 44.15 11.58 -19.81
C LEU A 968 42.91 12.26 -20.41
N GLY A 969 42.39 13.32 -19.78
CA GLY A 969 41.28 14.12 -20.31
C GLY A 969 41.61 14.76 -21.67
N LYS A 970 42.82 15.32 -21.82
CA LYS A 970 43.34 15.85 -23.10
C LYS A 970 43.50 14.75 -24.16
N MET A 971 43.98 13.56 -23.78
CA MET A 971 44.11 12.41 -24.67
C MET A 971 42.74 11.88 -25.15
N LEU A 972 41.76 11.79 -24.24
CA LEU A 972 40.39 11.37 -24.57
C LEU A 972 39.67 12.39 -25.48
N THR A 973 39.97 13.69 -25.33
CA THR A 973 39.40 14.75 -26.18
C THR A 973 40.17 14.98 -27.48
N SER A 974 41.43 14.52 -27.60
CA SER A 974 42.21 14.68 -28.83
C SER A 974 41.69 13.83 -30.00
N CYS A 975 40.88 12.79 -29.74
CA CYS A 975 40.24 12.00 -30.79
C CYS A 975 39.08 12.74 -31.50
N SER A 976 38.55 13.83 -30.91
CA SER A 976 37.42 14.59 -31.47
C SER A 976 37.83 15.95 -32.06
N THR A 977 39.13 16.28 -32.09
CA THR A 977 39.65 17.51 -32.70
C THR A 977 40.44 17.14 -33.96
N SER A 978 39.78 17.23 -35.12
CA SER A 978 40.44 17.13 -36.42
C SER A 978 41.43 18.27 -36.61
N ARG A 979 42.72 17.93 -36.55
CA ARG A 979 43.72 18.28 -37.58
C ARG A 979 43.79 19.76 -38.01
N GLU A 980 44.21 20.68 -37.14
CA GLU A 980 44.64 22.02 -37.59
C GLU A 980 45.67 22.75 -36.71
N GLU A 981 46.48 22.04 -35.91
CA GLU A 981 47.45 22.71 -35.01
C GLU A 981 48.87 22.13 -35.12
N LYS A 982 49.34 21.92 -36.36
CA LYS A 982 50.74 21.51 -36.64
C LYS A 982 51.57 22.55 -37.41
N ALA A 983 51.11 23.80 -37.49
CA ALA A 983 51.87 24.87 -38.13
C ALA A 983 51.60 26.22 -37.47
N ARG A 984 52.16 26.47 -36.28
CA ARG A 984 52.33 27.84 -35.70
C ARG A 984 53.13 27.88 -34.38
N TYR A 985 54.14 27.03 -34.25
CA TYR A 985 55.16 27.16 -33.20
C TYR A 985 56.51 27.48 -33.85
N THR A 986 56.60 28.68 -34.42
CA THR A 986 57.87 29.33 -34.77
C THR A 986 57.62 30.84 -34.76
N GLY A 987 58.27 31.55 -33.84
CA GLY A 987 58.50 32.99 -33.93
C GLY A 987 57.66 33.86 -32.99
N GLN A 988 58.03 33.86 -31.71
CA GLN A 988 58.09 35.11 -30.93
C GLN A 988 59.01 34.88 -29.73
N ASP A 989 60.31 34.82 -30.03
CA ASP A 989 61.36 35.06 -29.04
C ASP A 989 61.39 36.56 -28.75
N ASP A 990 61.40 36.93 -27.47
CA ASP A 990 61.76 38.26 -26.99
C ASP A 990 63.17 38.61 -27.47
N GLU A 991 63.29 39.73 -28.21
CA GLU A 991 64.52 40.30 -28.77
C GLU A 991 65.50 40.87 -27.71
N ASN A 992 65.55 40.36 -26.47
CA ASN A 992 66.47 40.86 -25.43
C ASN A 992 67.08 39.76 -24.54
N THR A 993 67.39 38.58 -25.09
CA THR A 993 68.16 37.55 -24.33
C THR A 993 69.57 37.39 -24.91
N PRO A 994 70.65 37.55 -24.12
CA PRO A 994 72.02 37.56 -24.63
C PRO A 994 72.49 36.15 -25.05
N LEU A 995 73.20 36.10 -26.18
CA LEU A 995 73.52 34.92 -26.99
C LEU A 995 74.74 34.10 -26.50
N LEU A 996 75.09 34.17 -25.21
CA LEU A 996 76.22 33.42 -24.64
C LEU A 996 75.80 32.68 -23.36
N GLY A 997 76.11 31.37 -23.37
CA GLY A 997 75.68 30.41 -22.36
C GLY A 997 76.04 30.79 -20.93
N GLY A 998 75.01 30.89 -20.11
CA GLY A 998 75.08 30.88 -18.65
C GLY A 998 73.67 30.61 -18.13
N ASN A 999 73.50 29.56 -17.34
CA ASN A 999 72.22 29.29 -16.66
C ASN A 999 71.79 30.55 -15.89
N PRO A 1000 70.59 31.11 -16.11
CA PRO A 1000 70.08 32.13 -15.22
C PRO A 1000 69.90 31.50 -13.82
N PRO A 1001 70.22 32.23 -12.74
CA PRO A 1001 70.08 31.70 -11.39
C PRO A 1001 68.61 31.37 -11.15
N GLN A 1002 68.32 30.14 -10.75
CA GLN A 1002 67.01 29.79 -10.21
C GLN A 1002 66.72 30.74 -9.03
N ARG A 1003 65.84 31.72 -9.26
CA ARG A 1003 65.27 32.55 -8.19
C ARG A 1003 64.54 31.58 -7.25
N LYS A 1004 65.14 31.27 -6.10
CA LYS A 1004 64.48 30.51 -5.03
C LYS A 1004 63.23 31.30 -4.64
N LYS A 1005 62.04 30.80 -4.99
CA LYS A 1005 60.77 31.33 -4.46
C LYS A 1005 60.87 31.28 -2.93
N ALA A 1006 60.64 32.42 -2.29
CA ALA A 1006 60.70 32.53 -0.83
C ALA A 1006 59.76 31.49 -0.18
N PRO A 1007 60.14 30.87 0.95
CA PRO A 1007 59.27 29.94 1.65
C PRO A 1007 58.01 30.66 2.13
N VAL A 1008 56.84 30.16 1.72
CA VAL A 1008 55.54 30.71 2.12
C VAL A 1008 55.38 30.53 3.63
N LYS A 1009 55.19 31.64 4.36
CA LYS A 1009 54.88 31.66 5.80
C LYS A 1009 53.56 30.91 6.03
N GLN A 1010 53.53 30.02 7.03
CA GLN A 1010 52.29 29.30 7.37
C GLN A 1010 51.22 30.26 7.91
N PRO A 1011 49.93 30.01 7.58
CA PRO A 1011 48.84 30.87 8.02
C PRO A 1011 48.74 30.86 9.54
N SER A 1012 48.86 32.03 10.17
CA SER A 1012 48.68 32.15 11.62
C SER A 1012 47.19 32.17 11.95
N TRP A 1013 46.77 31.52 13.04
CA TRP A 1013 45.38 31.60 13.52
C TRP A 1013 44.91 33.05 13.77
N LYS A 1014 45.86 33.98 14.02
CA LYS A 1014 45.57 35.42 14.13
C LYS A 1014 45.15 36.05 12.79
N GLU A 1015 45.64 35.53 11.67
CA GLU A 1015 45.30 35.99 10.31
C GLU A 1015 43.96 35.41 9.83
N VAL A 1016 43.60 34.21 10.30
CA VAL A 1016 42.27 33.60 10.08
C VAL A 1016 41.18 34.41 10.78
N PHE A 1017 41.41 34.81 12.03
CA PHE A 1017 40.44 35.52 12.88
C PHE A 1017 40.65 37.05 12.91
N SER A 1018 40.65 37.68 11.74
CA SER A 1018 40.59 39.14 11.64
C SER A 1018 39.32 39.70 12.34
N PRO A 1019 39.33 40.97 12.80
CA PRO A 1019 38.12 41.58 13.38
C PRO A 1019 36.90 41.50 12.47
N GLN A 1020 37.09 41.66 11.15
CA GLN A 1020 36.03 41.53 10.14
C GLN A 1020 35.59 40.08 9.96
N SER A 1021 36.51 39.11 9.85
CA SER A 1021 36.16 37.71 9.64
C SER A 1021 35.37 37.14 10.83
N ARG A 1022 35.68 37.55 12.06
CA ARG A 1022 34.91 37.18 13.27
C ARG A 1022 33.45 37.65 13.21
N LEU A 1023 33.21 38.89 12.80
CA LEU A 1023 31.85 39.43 12.67
C LEU A 1023 31.05 38.67 11.60
N VAL A 1024 31.66 38.40 10.44
CA VAL A 1024 31.02 37.66 9.35
C VAL A 1024 30.75 36.19 9.74
N LEU A 1025 31.67 35.55 10.46
CA LEU A 1025 31.50 34.18 10.97
C LEU A 1025 30.33 34.06 11.95
N ILE A 1026 30.19 35.01 12.88
CA ILE A 1026 29.07 35.07 13.83
C ILE A 1026 27.75 35.28 13.09
N ALA A 1027 27.73 36.23 12.16
CA ALA A 1027 26.57 36.48 11.31
C ALA A 1027 26.17 35.23 10.52
N TYR A 1028 27.15 34.47 10.02
CA TYR A 1028 26.91 33.26 9.24
C TYR A 1028 26.34 32.11 10.07
N ALA A 1029 26.81 31.96 11.32
CA ALA A 1029 26.25 31.00 12.27
C ALA A 1029 24.78 31.32 12.59
N LEU A 1030 24.49 32.57 12.94
CA LEU A 1030 23.14 33.03 13.30
C LEU A 1030 22.19 32.92 12.12
N MET A 1031 22.64 33.28 10.92
CA MET A 1031 21.85 33.11 9.69
C MET A 1031 21.50 31.65 9.44
N ALA A 1032 22.49 30.74 9.54
CA ALA A 1032 22.25 29.31 9.38
C ALA A 1032 21.31 28.75 10.46
N LEU A 1033 21.39 29.26 11.69
CA LEU A 1033 20.52 28.86 12.80
C LEU A 1033 19.05 29.16 12.52
N HIS A 1034 18.70 30.43 12.25
CA HIS A 1034 17.29 30.80 12.10
C HIS A 1034 16.69 30.30 10.77
N THR A 1035 17.48 30.26 9.69
CA THR A 1035 16.98 29.78 8.39
C THR A 1035 16.70 28.28 8.39
N MET A 1036 17.57 27.46 8.99
CA MET A 1036 17.32 26.02 9.11
C MET A 1036 16.23 25.69 10.12
N ALA A 1037 16.15 26.45 11.22
CA ALA A 1037 15.05 26.31 12.17
C ALA A 1037 13.69 26.53 11.47
N PHE A 1038 13.59 27.57 10.63
CA PHE A 1038 12.39 27.86 9.85
C PHE A 1038 12.04 26.71 8.90
N ASP A 1039 13.01 26.22 8.13
CA ASP A 1039 12.80 25.13 7.16
C ASP A 1039 12.38 23.82 7.84
N SER A 1040 12.81 23.59 9.07
CA SER A 1040 12.39 22.43 9.86
C SER A 1040 11.00 22.57 10.48
N LEU A 1041 10.62 23.79 10.90
CA LEU A 1041 9.35 24.05 11.60
C LEU A 1041 8.17 24.27 10.65
N LEU A 1042 8.41 24.88 9.49
CA LEU A 1042 7.34 25.24 8.57
C LEU A 1042 6.53 24.02 8.09
N PRO A 1043 7.13 22.89 7.65
CA PRO A 1043 6.35 21.71 7.27
C PRO A 1043 5.49 21.17 8.41
N VAL A 1044 6.02 21.19 9.64
CA VAL A 1044 5.29 20.76 10.83
C VAL A 1044 4.09 21.68 11.08
N PHE A 1045 4.29 22.98 10.98
CA PHE A 1045 3.22 23.98 11.12
C PHE A 1045 2.14 23.89 10.04
N LEU A 1046 2.52 23.62 8.78
CA LEU A 1046 1.58 23.41 7.69
C LEU A 1046 0.75 22.13 7.88
N HIS A 1047 1.35 21.09 8.47
CA HIS A 1047 0.68 19.83 8.76
C HIS A 1047 -0.21 19.90 10.03
N THR A 1048 0.07 20.80 10.98
CA THR A 1048 -0.76 20.96 12.18
C THR A 1048 -2.23 21.19 11.80
N PRO A 1049 -3.19 20.49 12.42
CA PRO A 1049 -4.60 20.56 12.05
C PRO A 1049 -5.18 21.98 12.20
N VAL A 1050 -6.19 22.28 11.37
CA VAL A 1050 -6.91 23.54 11.42
C VAL A 1050 -7.75 23.58 12.70
N GLN A 1051 -7.63 24.67 13.47
CA GLN A 1051 -8.43 24.89 14.68
C GLN A 1051 -9.62 25.81 14.35
N GLN A 1052 -10.81 25.48 14.85
CA GLN A 1052 -11.97 26.38 14.76
C GLN A 1052 -11.75 27.62 15.62
N ILE A 1053 -11.90 28.80 14.99
CA ILE A 1053 -11.58 30.11 15.57
C ILE A 1053 -12.80 30.71 16.29
N HIS A 1054 -14.02 30.38 15.84
CA HIS A 1054 -15.28 30.83 16.44
C HIS A 1054 -15.78 29.80 17.48
N ASP A 1055 -16.28 30.28 18.62
CA ASP A 1055 -16.87 29.49 19.72
C ASP A 1055 -15.96 28.47 20.44
N ASN A 1056 -14.64 28.62 20.34
CA ASN A 1056 -13.67 27.75 21.02
C ASN A 1056 -13.11 28.39 22.32
N PRO A 1057 -13.34 27.82 23.52
CA PRO A 1057 -12.84 28.35 24.79
C PRO A 1057 -11.31 28.29 24.93
N ASP A 1058 -10.63 27.47 24.12
CA ASP A 1058 -9.17 27.36 24.13
C ASP A 1058 -8.47 28.41 23.24
N VAL A 1059 -9.24 29.21 22.49
CA VAL A 1059 -8.73 30.24 21.58
C VAL A 1059 -8.99 31.64 22.15
N HIS A 1060 -7.91 32.37 22.44
CA HIS A 1060 -7.96 33.80 22.77
C HIS A 1060 -7.09 34.59 21.80
N LEU A 1061 -7.73 35.08 20.74
CA LEU A 1061 -7.06 35.89 19.73
C LEU A 1061 -6.56 37.22 20.34
N PRO A 1062 -5.41 37.75 19.87
CA PRO A 1062 -4.61 37.24 18.75
C PRO A 1062 -3.49 36.26 19.17
N PHE A 1063 -3.34 35.95 20.46
CA PHE A 1063 -2.09 35.33 20.97
C PHE A 1063 -2.18 33.85 21.36
N LYS A 1064 -3.35 33.34 21.75
CA LYS A 1064 -3.52 31.94 22.19
C LYS A 1064 -4.34 31.17 21.16
N PHE A 1065 -3.65 30.41 20.32
CA PHE A 1065 -4.20 29.47 19.34
C PHE A 1065 -3.13 28.43 18.94
N ILE A 1066 -3.58 27.28 18.46
CA ILE A 1066 -2.76 26.16 17.98
C ILE A 1066 -3.06 25.76 16.52
N GLY A 1067 -3.97 26.48 15.85
CA GLY A 1067 -4.36 26.18 14.48
C GLY A 1067 -3.21 26.27 13.47
N GLY A 1068 -3.06 25.22 12.66
CA GLY A 1068 -2.22 25.18 11.46
C GLY A 1068 -3.04 25.13 10.17
N PHE A 1069 -2.49 24.53 9.12
CA PHE A 1069 -3.10 24.50 7.79
C PHE A 1069 -3.75 23.16 7.44
N GLY A 1070 -3.46 22.08 8.18
CA GLY A 1070 -3.95 20.73 7.88
C GLY A 1070 -3.57 20.22 6.49
N VAL A 1071 -2.45 20.71 5.94
CA VAL A 1071 -2.01 20.39 4.58
C VAL A 1071 -1.22 19.10 4.59
N ASP A 1072 -1.56 18.20 3.67
CA ASP A 1072 -0.89 16.92 3.51
C ASP A 1072 0.57 17.06 3.02
N SER A 1073 1.37 16.02 3.25
CA SER A 1073 2.80 16.03 2.91
C SER A 1073 3.07 16.18 1.40
N GLN A 1074 2.15 15.76 0.53
CA GLN A 1074 2.33 15.88 -0.93
C GLN A 1074 2.16 17.33 -1.38
N THR A 1075 1.14 18.03 -0.88
CA THR A 1075 0.92 19.45 -1.17
C THR A 1075 2.06 20.33 -0.64
N ILE A 1076 2.60 20.00 0.54
CA ILE A 1076 3.82 20.66 1.05
C ILE A 1076 4.98 20.46 0.06
N GLY A 1077 5.17 19.24 -0.46
CA GLY A 1077 6.17 18.94 -1.49
C GLY A 1077 5.97 19.72 -2.80
N LEU A 1078 4.72 19.94 -3.22
CA LEU A 1078 4.40 20.75 -4.39
C LEU A 1078 4.80 22.22 -4.18
N TYR A 1079 4.55 22.81 -3.01
CA TYR A 1079 4.98 24.17 -2.70
C TYR A 1079 6.49 24.33 -2.80
N TYR A 1080 7.27 23.42 -2.21
CA TYR A 1080 8.73 23.45 -2.32
C TYR A 1080 9.22 23.29 -3.76
N THR A 1081 8.54 22.48 -4.57
CA THR A 1081 8.91 22.28 -5.99
C THR A 1081 8.68 23.55 -6.81
N LEU A 1082 7.49 24.16 -6.71
CA LEU A 1082 7.13 25.38 -7.42
C LEU A 1082 8.04 26.56 -7.03
N ILE A 1083 8.28 26.71 -5.72
CA ILE A 1083 9.14 27.77 -5.18
C ILE A 1083 10.60 27.52 -5.57
N GLY A 1084 11.05 26.27 -5.63
CA GLY A 1084 12.37 25.90 -6.15
C GLY A 1084 12.58 26.34 -7.60
N ILE A 1085 11.58 26.13 -8.48
CA ILE A 1085 11.63 26.58 -9.89
C ILE A 1085 11.74 28.10 -9.97
N ILE A 1086 10.89 28.84 -9.26
CA ILE A 1086 10.92 30.31 -9.23
C ILE A 1086 12.26 30.81 -8.64
N GLY A 1087 12.76 30.11 -7.62
CA GLY A 1087 14.07 30.34 -7.01
C GLY A 1087 15.22 30.33 -8.00
N MET A 1088 15.24 29.37 -8.94
CA MET A 1088 16.29 29.29 -9.96
C MET A 1088 16.31 30.56 -10.84
N PHE A 1089 15.14 31.09 -11.21
CA PHE A 1089 15.04 32.35 -11.97
C PHE A 1089 15.55 33.54 -11.17
N LEU A 1090 15.14 33.66 -9.90
CA LEU A 1090 15.60 34.73 -9.00
C LEU A 1090 17.12 34.68 -8.78
N GLN A 1091 17.68 33.49 -8.58
CA GLN A 1091 19.11 33.26 -8.34
C GLN A 1091 20.01 33.65 -9.53
N PHE A 1092 19.57 33.40 -10.78
CA PHE A 1092 20.41 33.64 -11.97
C PHE A 1092 20.21 34.99 -12.63
N LEU A 1093 18.97 35.46 -12.70
CA LEU A 1093 18.64 36.67 -13.45
C LEU A 1093 18.62 37.91 -12.55
N VAL A 1094 18.02 37.76 -11.37
CA VAL A 1094 17.74 38.90 -10.49
C VAL A 1094 18.91 39.17 -9.54
N PHE A 1095 19.42 38.14 -8.85
CA PHE A 1095 20.47 38.31 -7.85
C PHE A 1095 21.77 38.95 -8.41
N PRO A 1096 22.42 38.44 -9.48
CA PRO A 1096 23.67 39.02 -9.97
C PRO A 1096 23.50 40.46 -10.47
N SER A 1097 22.35 40.75 -11.08
CA SER A 1097 21.99 42.10 -11.56
C SER A 1097 21.80 43.08 -10.39
N ALA A 1098 21.11 42.65 -9.33
CA ALA A 1098 20.91 43.44 -8.12
C ALA A 1098 22.21 43.65 -7.34
N ALA A 1099 23.01 42.60 -7.16
CA ALA A 1099 24.30 42.67 -6.47
C ALA A 1099 25.28 43.62 -7.18
N LYS A 1100 25.29 43.62 -8.53
CA LYS A 1100 26.10 44.58 -9.31
C LYS A 1100 25.63 46.02 -9.16
N ARG A 1101 24.31 46.25 -9.03
CA ARG A 1101 23.74 47.61 -8.97
C ARG A 1101 23.80 48.23 -7.57
N PHE A 1102 23.60 47.43 -6.52
CA PHE A 1102 23.45 47.94 -5.15
C PHE A 1102 24.61 47.57 -4.23
N GLY A 1103 25.51 46.67 -4.64
CA GLY A 1103 26.61 46.16 -3.82
C GLY A 1103 26.19 45.00 -2.91
N VAL A 1104 27.14 44.11 -2.60
CA VAL A 1104 26.89 42.85 -1.88
C VAL A 1104 26.47 43.12 -0.43
N LEU A 1105 27.13 44.08 0.24
CA LEU A 1105 26.83 44.41 1.63
C LEU A 1105 25.44 45.05 1.81
N ASN A 1106 25.03 45.94 0.90
CA ASN A 1106 23.73 46.59 0.97
C ASN A 1106 22.58 45.62 0.68
N CYS A 1107 22.78 44.71 -0.28
CA CYS A 1107 21.83 43.62 -0.50
C CYS A 1107 21.68 42.74 0.76
N LEU A 1108 22.77 42.43 1.45
CA LEU A 1108 22.70 41.65 2.70
C LEU A 1108 21.97 42.40 3.82
N LYS A 1109 22.31 43.68 4.04
CA LYS A 1109 21.64 44.54 5.04
C LYS A 1109 20.13 44.61 4.81
N ALA A 1110 19.69 44.75 3.56
CA ALA A 1110 18.27 44.79 3.22
C ALA A 1110 17.57 43.46 3.55
N MET A 1111 18.15 42.32 3.20
CA MET A 1111 17.50 41.01 3.39
C MET A 1111 17.45 40.56 4.84
N VAL A 1112 18.43 40.94 5.65
CA VAL A 1112 18.48 40.56 7.07
C VAL A 1112 17.37 41.23 7.88
N LEU A 1113 16.89 42.40 7.46
CA LEU A 1113 15.71 43.04 8.03
C LEU A 1113 14.39 42.33 7.65
N VAL A 1114 14.36 41.58 6.55
CA VAL A 1114 13.16 40.89 6.07
C VAL A 1114 12.89 39.61 6.87
N PHE A 1115 13.91 38.88 7.32
CA PHE A 1115 13.72 37.62 8.05
C PHE A 1115 12.89 37.76 9.34
N PRO A 1116 13.16 38.71 10.26
CA PRO A 1116 12.35 38.89 11.46
C PRO A 1116 10.88 39.18 11.16
N ILE A 1117 10.61 39.96 10.10
CA ILE A 1117 9.24 40.31 9.67
C ILE A 1117 8.52 39.04 9.20
N ILE A 1118 9.16 38.23 8.36
CA ILE A 1118 8.60 36.96 7.89
C ILE A 1118 8.26 36.07 9.09
N TYR A 1119 9.20 35.89 10.03
CA TYR A 1119 9.00 35.01 11.18
C TYR A 1119 7.90 35.51 12.11
N PHE A 1120 7.81 36.83 12.33
CA PHE A 1120 6.76 37.44 13.12
C PHE A 1120 5.37 37.23 12.51
N VAL A 1121 5.24 37.35 11.17
CA VAL A 1121 3.97 37.21 10.45
C VAL A 1121 3.55 35.75 10.27
N THR A 1122 4.50 34.81 10.22
CA THR A 1122 4.26 33.38 9.93
C THR A 1122 3.11 32.75 10.74
N PRO A 1123 3.05 32.84 12.08
CA PRO A 1123 1.95 32.22 12.83
C PRO A 1123 0.58 32.80 12.50
N PHE A 1124 0.50 34.09 12.16
CA PHE A 1124 -0.77 34.77 11.83
C PHE A 1124 -1.31 34.37 10.45
N THR A 1125 -0.50 33.75 9.60
CA THR A 1125 -0.98 33.24 8.30
C THR A 1125 -2.05 32.14 8.47
N ALA A 1126 -2.08 31.45 9.61
CA ALA A 1126 -3.13 30.48 9.93
C ALA A 1126 -4.50 31.15 10.20
N LEU A 1127 -4.52 32.43 10.60
CA LEU A 1127 -5.73 33.19 10.90
C LEU A 1127 -6.37 33.85 9.66
N VAL A 1128 -5.72 33.74 8.50
CA VAL A 1128 -6.22 34.30 7.23
C VAL A 1128 -7.44 33.51 6.74
N PRO A 1129 -8.43 34.17 6.07
CA PRO A 1129 -9.57 33.50 5.47
C PRO A 1129 -9.14 32.34 4.56
N GLU A 1130 -9.91 31.26 4.58
CA GLU A 1130 -9.58 29.98 3.92
C GLU A 1130 -9.24 30.15 2.43
N SER A 1131 -9.95 31.03 1.73
CA SER A 1131 -9.74 31.32 0.30
C SER A 1131 -8.35 31.92 -0.02
N LEU A 1132 -7.74 32.61 0.94
CA LEU A 1132 -6.44 33.29 0.77
C LEU A 1132 -5.29 32.58 1.49
N ARG A 1133 -5.60 31.58 2.32
CA ARG A 1133 -4.64 30.93 3.22
C ARG A 1133 -3.48 30.26 2.46
N HIS A 1134 -3.77 29.50 1.41
CA HIS A 1134 -2.76 28.84 0.57
C HIS A 1134 -1.89 29.84 -0.21
N VAL A 1135 -2.51 30.89 -0.77
CA VAL A 1135 -1.79 31.94 -1.51
C VAL A 1135 -0.86 32.71 -0.56
N THR A 1136 -1.33 33.01 0.65
CA THR A 1136 -0.55 33.75 1.65
C THR A 1136 0.67 32.97 2.10
N VAL A 1137 0.53 31.66 2.39
CA VAL A 1137 1.67 30.81 2.72
C VAL A 1137 2.63 30.67 1.56
N PHE A 1138 2.13 30.49 0.34
CA PHE A 1138 2.99 30.40 -0.84
C PHE A 1138 3.83 31.67 -1.02
N LEU A 1139 3.22 32.85 -0.89
CA LEU A 1139 3.91 34.14 -0.95
C LEU A 1139 4.92 34.32 0.20
N LEU A 1140 4.58 33.85 1.41
CA LEU A 1140 5.49 33.87 2.56
C LEU A 1140 6.72 32.99 2.32
N MET A 1141 6.50 31.76 1.84
CA MET A 1141 7.58 30.83 1.48
C MET A 1141 8.45 31.39 0.35
N LEU A 1142 7.84 32.00 -0.67
CA LEU A 1142 8.56 32.62 -1.78
C LEU A 1142 9.40 33.81 -1.29
N SER A 1143 8.85 34.64 -0.39
CA SER A 1143 9.56 35.77 0.21
C SER A 1143 10.75 35.30 1.05
N LYS A 1144 10.59 34.23 1.84
CA LYS A 1144 11.68 33.61 2.60
C LYS A 1144 12.75 33.04 1.69
N LEU A 1145 12.35 32.38 0.59
CA LEU A 1145 13.28 31.86 -0.39
C LEU A 1145 14.08 32.99 -1.03
N ALA A 1146 13.42 34.07 -1.47
CA ALA A 1146 14.09 35.24 -2.04
C ALA A 1146 15.09 35.84 -1.05
N ALA A 1147 14.72 36.04 0.21
CA ALA A 1147 15.65 36.53 1.24
C ALA A 1147 16.86 35.60 1.42
N SER A 1148 16.65 34.28 1.35
CA SER A 1148 17.73 33.27 1.46
C SER A 1148 18.67 33.26 0.25
N ILE A 1149 18.11 33.41 -0.96
CA ILE A 1149 18.82 33.51 -2.25
C ILE A 1149 19.78 34.70 -2.27
N PHE A 1150 19.40 35.82 -1.66
CA PHE A 1150 20.29 36.98 -1.55
C PHE A 1150 21.22 36.88 -0.33
N GLY A 1151 20.73 36.38 0.80
CA GLY A 1151 21.47 36.33 2.06
C GLY A 1151 22.70 35.42 2.02
N PHE A 1152 22.53 34.16 1.61
CA PHE A 1152 23.61 33.15 1.66
C PHE A 1152 24.78 33.43 0.70
N PRO A 1153 24.57 33.82 -0.56
CA PRO A 1153 25.65 34.26 -1.44
C PRO A 1153 26.37 35.50 -0.91
N CYS A 1154 25.63 36.52 -0.47
CA CYS A 1154 26.26 37.76 -0.02
C CYS A 1154 27.15 37.56 1.19
N ILE A 1155 26.70 36.81 2.19
CA ILE A 1155 27.52 36.53 3.38
C ILE A 1155 28.74 35.64 3.06
N THR A 1156 28.61 34.75 2.07
CA THR A 1156 29.74 33.90 1.61
C THR A 1156 30.78 34.73 0.85
N ILE A 1157 30.35 35.68 0.02
CA ILE A 1157 31.25 36.61 -0.69
C ILE A 1157 31.97 37.52 0.32
N LEU A 1158 31.25 38.08 1.30
CA LEU A 1158 31.85 38.92 2.34
C LEU A 1158 32.85 38.16 3.20
N LEU A 1159 32.56 36.90 3.54
CA LEU A 1159 33.48 36.04 4.26
C LEU A 1159 34.76 35.82 3.45
N THR A 1160 34.62 35.51 2.16
CA THR A 1160 35.74 35.29 1.24
C THR A 1160 36.62 36.55 1.14
N ASN A 1161 35.99 37.72 1.00
CA ASN A 1161 36.70 39.00 0.89
C ASN A 1161 37.26 39.49 2.23
N SER A 1162 36.90 38.88 3.36
CA SER A 1162 37.46 39.20 4.69
C SER A 1162 38.78 38.48 5.00
N ALA A 1163 39.22 37.57 4.12
CA ALA A 1163 40.46 36.83 4.28
C ALA A 1163 41.68 37.73 4.05
N ALA A 1164 42.67 37.65 4.95
CA ALA A 1164 43.89 38.46 4.86
C ALA A 1164 44.81 38.07 3.67
N SER A 1165 44.69 36.83 3.17
CA SER A 1165 45.41 36.36 1.98
C SER A 1165 44.70 35.16 1.34
N LEU A 1166 44.98 34.91 0.06
CA LEU A 1166 44.48 33.75 -0.67
C LEU A 1166 44.93 32.41 -0.06
N THR A 1167 46.04 32.41 0.68
CA THR A 1167 46.62 31.19 1.30
C THR A 1167 45.86 30.69 2.54
N VAL A 1168 45.09 31.57 3.20
CA VAL A 1168 44.33 31.26 4.43
C VAL A 1168 42.89 30.81 4.12
N LEU A 1169 42.49 30.92 2.85
CA LEU A 1169 41.10 30.87 2.43
C LEU A 1169 40.46 29.48 2.59
N GLY A 1170 41.23 28.39 2.47
CA GLY A 1170 40.78 27.01 2.74
C GLY A 1170 40.38 26.82 4.20
N THR A 1171 41.29 27.19 5.10
CA THR A 1171 41.06 27.14 6.55
C THR A 1171 39.91 28.04 6.99
N LEU A 1172 39.81 29.29 6.50
CA LEU A 1172 38.72 30.21 6.84
C LEU A 1172 37.34 29.67 6.41
N ASN A 1173 37.22 29.14 5.19
CA ASN A 1173 35.98 28.53 4.73
C ASN A 1173 35.67 27.20 5.44
N GLY A 1174 36.68 26.47 5.91
CA GLY A 1174 36.53 25.32 6.81
C GLY A 1174 35.94 25.72 8.17
N VAL A 1175 36.46 26.78 8.79
CA VAL A 1175 35.92 27.37 10.04
C VAL A 1175 34.48 27.85 9.84
N ALA A 1176 34.19 28.54 8.73
CA ALA A 1176 32.83 28.98 8.43
C ALA A 1176 31.85 27.81 8.23
N THR A 1177 32.29 26.72 7.60
CA THR A 1177 31.49 25.51 7.43
C THR A 1177 31.20 24.86 8.78
N SER A 1178 32.17 24.84 9.68
CA SER A 1178 32.02 24.33 11.05
C SER A 1178 31.03 25.16 11.88
N VAL A 1179 31.25 26.46 11.97
CA VAL A 1179 30.41 27.40 12.73
C VAL A 1179 28.97 27.42 12.19
N SER A 1180 28.81 27.37 10.86
CA SER A 1180 27.49 27.24 10.24
C SER A 1180 26.82 25.91 10.59
N ALA A 1181 27.56 24.78 10.61
CA ALA A 1181 27.01 23.47 10.96
C ALA A 1181 26.49 23.41 12.40
N VAL A 1182 27.18 24.07 13.35
CA VAL A 1182 26.67 24.26 14.73
C VAL A 1182 25.34 25.01 14.72
N GLY A 1183 25.25 26.10 13.96
CA GLY A 1183 23.99 26.85 13.77
C GLY A 1183 22.86 25.97 13.20
N ARG A 1184 23.15 25.18 12.15
CA ARG A 1184 22.18 24.27 11.52
C ARG A 1184 21.69 23.16 12.45
N ALA A 1185 22.50 22.73 13.43
CA ALA A 1185 22.09 21.76 14.44
C ALA A 1185 21.28 22.41 15.57
N ALA A 1186 21.74 23.57 16.07
CA ALA A 1186 21.12 24.25 17.21
C ALA A 1186 19.74 24.83 16.89
N GLY A 1187 19.53 25.36 15.67
CA GLY A 1187 18.29 26.02 15.27
C GLY A 1187 17.06 25.12 15.40
N PRO A 1188 16.99 23.99 14.67
CA PRO A 1188 15.89 23.03 14.78
C PRO A 1188 15.71 22.46 16.18
N ALA A 1189 16.80 22.24 16.93
CA ALA A 1189 16.72 21.71 18.30
C ALA A 1189 16.04 22.69 19.27
N ILE A 1190 16.46 23.95 19.27
CA ILE A 1190 15.90 25.00 20.13
C ILE A 1190 14.45 25.30 19.72
N CYS A 1191 14.21 25.55 18.43
CA CYS A 1191 12.91 25.99 17.96
C CYS A 1191 11.89 24.84 17.90
N GLY A 1192 12.35 23.60 17.66
CA GLY A 1192 11.52 22.39 17.78
C GLY A 1192 11.07 22.15 19.22
N ALA A 1193 11.97 22.24 20.19
CA ALA A 1193 11.61 22.15 21.61
C ALA A 1193 10.64 23.27 22.02
N ALA A 1194 10.89 24.50 21.56
CA ALA A 1194 9.99 25.62 21.78
C ALA A 1194 8.61 25.42 21.11
N PHE A 1195 8.55 24.80 19.93
CA PHE A 1195 7.30 24.47 19.25
C PHE A 1195 6.49 23.44 20.04
N THR A 1196 7.12 22.36 20.50
CA THR A 1196 6.47 21.35 21.35
C THR A 1196 5.96 21.96 22.65
N PHE A 1197 6.77 22.82 23.30
CA PHE A 1197 6.34 23.52 24.51
C PHE A 1197 5.19 24.49 24.24
N GLY A 1198 5.27 25.27 23.16
CA GLY A 1198 4.26 26.24 22.75
C GLY A 1198 2.92 25.56 22.47
N VAL A 1199 2.90 24.48 21.69
CA VAL A 1199 1.68 23.70 21.42
C VAL A 1199 1.08 23.13 22.70
N LYS A 1200 1.90 22.59 23.63
CA LYS A 1200 1.40 22.09 24.93
C LYS A 1200 0.73 23.17 25.79
N GLN A 1201 1.17 24.41 25.68
CA GLN A 1201 0.63 25.55 26.45
C GLN A 1201 -0.46 26.33 25.68
N GLY A 1202 -0.78 25.94 24.44
CA GLY A 1202 -1.79 26.61 23.61
C GLY A 1202 -1.27 27.82 22.82
N TYR A 1203 0.06 27.99 22.67
CA TYR A 1203 0.72 29.13 22.02
C TYR A 1203 1.61 28.69 20.84
N ILE A 1204 1.06 28.62 19.63
CA ILE A 1204 1.84 28.28 18.42
C ILE A 1204 2.81 29.39 17.98
N ILE A 1205 2.59 30.61 18.48
CA ILE A 1205 3.37 31.83 18.16
C ILE A 1205 4.79 31.77 18.75
N PHE A 1206 4.93 31.12 19.91
CA PHE A 1206 6.16 31.09 20.71
C PHE A 1206 7.44 30.70 19.93
N PRO A 1207 7.49 29.58 19.19
CA PRO A 1207 8.67 29.21 18.39
C PRO A 1207 9.01 30.22 17.29
N TRP A 1208 8.01 30.83 16.66
CA TRP A 1208 8.20 31.79 15.58
C TRP A 1208 8.78 33.12 16.07
N TRP A 1209 8.39 33.56 17.26
CA TRP A 1209 8.93 34.77 17.87
C TRP A 1209 10.36 34.58 18.39
N ILE A 1210 10.69 33.39 18.90
CA ILE A 1210 12.09 33.02 19.19
C ILE A 1210 12.92 33.09 17.90
N LEU A 1211 12.39 32.59 16.78
CA LEU A 1211 13.04 32.73 15.47
C LEU A 1211 13.19 34.20 15.04
N ALA A 1212 12.18 35.05 15.27
CA ALA A 1212 12.25 36.48 14.96
C ALA A 1212 13.35 37.18 15.76
N ILE A 1213 13.52 36.82 17.04
CA ILE A 1213 14.62 37.31 17.89
C ILE A 1213 15.97 36.88 17.31
N PHE A 1214 16.14 35.60 16.96
CA PHE A 1214 17.39 35.13 16.34
C PHE A 1214 17.69 35.82 15.00
N GLY A 1215 16.66 36.06 14.18
CA GLY A 1215 16.77 36.85 12.96
C GLY A 1215 17.24 38.28 13.25
N ALA A 1216 16.67 38.94 14.25
CA ALA A 1216 17.05 40.31 14.62
C ALA A 1216 18.48 40.38 15.17
N LEU A 1217 18.89 39.39 15.99
CA LEU A 1217 20.25 39.27 16.49
C LEU A 1217 21.27 39.03 15.37
N SER A 1218 20.88 38.37 14.28
CA SER A 1218 21.75 38.18 13.11
C SER A 1218 22.08 39.51 12.39
N ALA A 1219 21.23 40.54 12.54
CA ALA A 1219 21.45 41.86 11.93
C ALA A 1219 22.62 42.63 12.56
N LEU A 1220 22.79 42.53 13.89
CA LEU A 1220 23.79 43.30 14.63
C LEU A 1220 25.22 43.15 14.07
N PRO A 1221 25.79 41.94 13.94
CA PRO A 1221 27.13 41.79 13.39
C PRO A 1221 27.23 42.27 11.93
N ILE A 1222 26.18 42.09 11.12
CA ILE A 1222 26.17 42.47 9.70
C ILE A 1222 26.21 43.99 9.52
N TYR A 1223 25.52 44.75 10.37
CA TYR A 1223 25.58 46.21 10.31
C TYR A 1223 26.94 46.79 10.71
N TRP A 1224 27.70 46.09 11.55
CA TRP A 1224 29.06 46.44 11.93
C TRP A 1224 30.14 45.98 10.92
N THR A 1225 29.78 45.16 9.93
CA THR A 1225 30.71 44.81 8.85
C THR A 1225 30.89 45.94 7.84
N VAL A 1226 32.13 46.09 7.37
CA VAL A 1226 32.51 47.03 6.30
C VAL A 1226 32.95 46.20 5.11
N GLU A 1227 32.56 46.61 3.90
CA GLU A 1227 32.90 45.88 2.67
C GLU A 1227 34.38 46.13 2.31
N PRO A 1228 35.25 45.10 2.30
CA PRO A 1228 36.64 45.26 1.91
C PRO A 1228 36.79 45.45 0.39
N ASP A 1229 37.86 46.14 -0.02
CA ASP A 1229 38.34 46.08 -1.40
C ASP A 1229 38.94 44.69 -1.59
N GLY A 1230 38.34 43.89 -2.49
CA GLY A 1230 38.80 42.52 -2.76
C GLY A 1230 40.22 42.49 -3.31
N PHE A 1231 40.74 41.30 -3.62
CA PHE A 1231 42.09 41.13 -4.18
C PHE A 1231 42.20 41.85 -5.55
N GLN A 1232 42.73 43.08 -5.59
CA GLN A 1232 43.01 43.80 -6.85
C GLN A 1232 44.27 43.21 -7.50
N GLY A 1233 44.24 43.13 -8.83
CA GLY A 1233 45.20 42.35 -9.62
C GLY A 1233 46.33 43.14 -10.27
N ASP A 1234 46.66 44.35 -9.84
CA ASP A 1234 47.81 45.11 -10.35
C ASP A 1234 48.64 45.68 -9.19
N ASP A 1235 49.97 45.65 -9.38
CA ASP A 1235 51.07 46.18 -8.53
C ASP A 1235 51.39 45.43 -7.22
N ALA A 1236 52.02 44.25 -7.35
CA ALA A 1236 52.79 43.62 -6.28
C ALA A 1236 54.31 43.74 -6.50
N ASP A 1237 54.75 44.82 -7.16
CA ASP A 1237 56.15 45.16 -7.42
C ASP A 1237 56.40 46.67 -7.18
N GLU A 1238 55.81 47.29 -6.15
CA GLU A 1238 56.21 48.64 -5.72
C GLU A 1238 55.67 48.91 -4.29
N GLU A 1239 56.37 48.41 -3.27
CA GLU A 1239 56.46 48.99 -1.90
C GLU A 1239 57.23 48.02 -0.99
N ASP A 1240 58.56 48.03 -1.10
CA ASP A 1240 59.49 47.51 -0.08
C ASP A 1240 60.70 48.48 -0.03
N GLU A 1241 60.49 49.69 0.50
CA GLU A 1241 61.59 50.41 1.14
C GLU A 1241 61.61 50.03 2.63
N PRO A 1242 62.77 49.59 3.18
CA PRO A 1242 62.82 49.10 4.55
C PRO A 1242 62.81 50.27 5.54
N GLN A 1243 61.76 50.38 6.35
CA GLN A 1243 61.85 51.06 7.65
C GLN A 1243 62.13 50.04 8.75
N GLU A 1244 63.28 50.24 9.39
CA GLU A 1244 63.74 49.53 10.58
C GLU A 1244 62.66 49.49 11.66
N THR A 1245 62.47 48.31 12.25
CA THR A 1245 61.79 48.17 13.54
C THR A 1245 62.86 48.00 14.60
N ASP A 1246 62.74 48.70 15.73
CA ASP A 1246 62.93 47.99 16.99
C ASP A 1246 62.11 48.54 18.16
N TYR A 1247 61.79 47.59 19.03
CA TYR A 1247 60.86 47.53 20.13
C TYR A 1247 61.33 48.25 21.41
N GLY A 1248 60.38 48.69 22.24
CA GLY A 1248 60.51 48.62 23.71
C GLY A 1248 59.77 47.37 24.21
N ALA A 1249 60.06 46.75 25.36
CA ALA A 1249 61.00 47.02 26.45
C ALA A 1249 61.04 45.75 27.33
N ALA A 1250 62.13 45.53 28.07
CA ALA A 1250 62.09 44.91 29.41
C ALA A 1250 63.45 45.02 30.14
N ASP A 1251 63.47 45.91 31.12
CA ASP A 1251 63.81 45.65 32.53
C ASP A 1251 65.21 45.97 33.12
N HIS A 1252 65.10 46.66 34.28
CA HIS A 1252 65.99 46.93 35.41
C HIS A 1252 67.45 47.42 35.24
N ARG A 1253 67.67 48.69 35.60
CA ARG A 1253 68.72 49.10 36.57
C ARG A 1253 68.26 50.24 37.48
N GLN A 1254 68.56 50.13 38.77
CA GLN A 1254 68.51 51.23 39.75
C GLN A 1254 69.89 51.88 39.91
N SER A 1255 69.84 53.18 40.25
CA SER A 1255 70.89 54.08 40.74
C SER A 1255 71.80 54.77 39.71
N PRO A 1256 72.22 56.02 39.99
CA PRO A 1256 72.41 57.05 38.98
C PRO A 1256 73.87 57.27 38.61
N GLU A 1257 74.21 57.34 37.32
CA GLU A 1257 75.38 58.07 36.83
C GLU A 1257 75.34 58.28 35.30
N ALA A 1258 75.74 59.50 34.90
CA ALA A 1258 76.29 59.93 33.61
C ALA A 1258 75.42 60.03 32.32
N ARG A 1259 75.04 61.29 32.07
CA ARG A 1259 75.23 62.12 30.85
C ARG A 1259 74.33 61.98 29.61
N THR A 1260 73.92 63.21 29.19
CA THR A 1260 73.45 63.74 27.89
C THR A 1260 72.03 63.36 27.47
N SER A 1261 70.98 64.20 27.58
CA SER A 1261 70.71 65.59 27.08
C SER A 1261 70.75 65.67 25.55
N HIS A 1262 69.67 66.00 24.83
CA HIS A 1262 68.63 66.98 25.08
C HIS A 1262 67.32 66.60 24.38
#